data_AF-A0A835JMW3-F1
#
_entry.id   AF-A0A835JMW3-F1
#
_cell.length_a   1.000
_cell.length_b   1.000
_cell.length_c   1.000
_cell.angle_alpha   90.00
_cell.angle_beta   90.00
_cell.angle_gamma   90.00
#
_symmetry.space_group_name_H-M   'P 1'
#
loop_
_entity.id
_entity.type
_entity.pdbx_description
1 polymer ?
#
loop_
_entity_poly.entity_id
_entity_poly.type
_entity_poly.pdbx_seq_one_letter_code
_entity_poly.pdbx_strand_id
1 'polypeptide(L)'
;MTPPTLEPSVTKAVCFLVLGVVSRKMTVGAGISVAERKLVVLGNCVLTDVHDNIEITPASGGGFINGAFIGVRSDQVGISVAERKLVVLGNCVLTDVHDNIEITPASGGGFINGAFIGVRSDQVGCRRVFPVGKLEGLRFMCVFRFKMWWMTQRMGNCGQEIPFETQFLIVEARNGSHFDNGEEQSALYTVFLPILEGDFRAVLQGNEHNELEICLESGDPAVKKFEGSHLVFVAAGSDPFDVITNAVKAVESHLQTFSHRERKKMPDMLNWFGWCTWDAFYTDVTAEGVKQGLESFEKGGIPPKFVIIDDGWQSVGMDPTGTETIADNSANFANRLTHIKENHKFQKNGKEGNRVEDPALGLKHTVTEIKERHNLKYVYVWHAITGYWGGVRPGGAEMEHYESKLTYPISSPGVESNEHCDALKSITTNGLGLVNPEKVFSFYNELHSYLSSAGIDGVKVDVQNILETLGEGHGGRVKLARKYHQALEASIARNFRDNGIIYCMSHNTDGLYSAKRSAVIRASDDFWPRDPASHTIHVASVAYNTIFLGEFMQPDWDMFHSLHPMAEYHGAARAVGGCAIYVSDKPGQHDFILLKKLVLPDGSILRAKLPGRPTRDCLFSDPARDGKSLLKIWNLNDFNGVIGVFNCQGAGWCRVGKTNLIHDENPGTISDFVRAKDVDYLSRVACDGWTGDSVLYSHVGGEVVFLPKDAALPLTLKSREFEVITVVPVKELSNGVRFAPVGLVKMFNSGGAIKELQYDSSTTATVRMKVHGCGLFGAYSSAQPKRISVDSKEEEFGFEEGTGLVTLDLRVPEEELYLWNITRNKGGSSINNAITNLRGTKITPFNHLRDIHQQQNPPSRSFLYGFKSLSKGHNCQYVPSSSRKMSTVAASVGSESKEGLRLLVNGGPKAQKMVGIWLFGSAAWVFSMVILGGVTRLTRSGLSMTDWKFTGGLPPLSNEDWLIEFEKYKQSPEYKIVNKGMDVEDFKFIYWMEYAHRMWGRGLGILFALPFSYFLRKGYVTVRLGAKLCGLFALGAGQGLIGWWMVKSGLEEPASEYAQPRVSPYRLAAHLTSAFVIYSGLFWTALSVVMPEPPAESLAWVRGAAKVKRLALPVSLIVGVTAVSGAFVAGNDAGHAYNTFPKMGDTWIPDDIFDLKPVIRNFFENTSTVQLDHRILAITSLTAIGALWWFTRKLDIHPAVKSLIGATVGMAALQVSLGISTLLSYVPVSLGTAHQAGALTLLTIMILLNHTLRKPSASLLKSLPQAVKTAL
;
A
#
# COMPACT_ATOMS: atom_id res chain seq x y z
N MET A 1 -49.36 -36.82 38.15
CA MET A 1 -49.34 -38.30 38.04
C MET A 1 -47.89 -38.72 37.84
N THR A 2 -47.49 -39.82 38.48
CA THR A 2 -46.27 -40.61 38.23
C THR A 2 -46.64 -41.83 37.37
N PRO A 3 -45.76 -42.82 37.07
CA PRO A 3 -44.29 -42.86 36.92
C PRO A 3 -43.98 -42.97 35.39
N PRO A 4 -42.99 -43.72 34.83
CA PRO A 4 -41.75 -44.31 35.35
C PRO A 4 -40.47 -43.98 34.54
N THR A 5 -39.39 -44.69 34.86
CA THR A 5 -38.08 -44.78 34.19
C THR A 5 -37.89 -46.17 33.55
N LEU A 6 -36.84 -46.38 32.72
CA LEU A 6 -35.83 -47.44 32.95
C LEU A 6 -34.62 -47.43 31.97
N GLU A 7 -33.57 -48.11 32.41
CA GLU A 7 -32.20 -48.32 31.87
C GLU A 7 -32.08 -49.80 31.35
N PRO A 8 -30.91 -50.49 31.14
CA PRO A 8 -29.51 -50.10 30.88
C PRO A 8 -28.81 -50.96 29.78
N SER A 9 -27.47 -50.82 29.64
CA SER A 9 -26.42 -51.89 29.55
C SER A 9 -25.28 -51.53 28.57
N VAL A 10 -24.01 -51.34 29.00
CA VAL A 10 -22.97 -52.20 29.64
C VAL A 10 -22.04 -52.89 28.62
N THR A 11 -20.72 -52.69 28.77
CA THR A 11 -19.66 -53.41 28.04
C THR A 11 -18.44 -53.63 28.96
N LYS A 12 -17.94 -54.87 29.07
CA LYS A 12 -16.72 -55.23 29.84
C LYS A 12 -16.18 -56.61 29.41
N ALA A 13 -14.88 -56.83 29.63
CA ALA A 13 -14.09 -58.05 29.36
C ALA A 13 -13.92 -58.43 27.85
N VAL A 14 -12.76 -58.78 27.25
CA VAL A 14 -11.43 -59.35 27.60
C VAL A 14 -11.29 -60.82 27.17
N CYS A 15 -10.42 -61.11 26.18
CA CYS A 15 -9.44 -62.23 26.16
C CYS A 15 -8.62 -62.39 24.85
N PHE A 16 -7.32 -62.06 24.92
CA PHE A 16 -6.12 -62.89 24.61
C PHE A 16 -5.97 -63.91 23.43
N LEU A 17 -4.69 -64.05 23.03
CA LEU A 17 -4.00 -65.13 22.25
C LEU A 17 -4.24 -65.25 20.72
N VAL A 18 -3.35 -65.83 19.87
CA VAL A 18 -1.86 -65.81 19.72
C VAL A 18 -1.44 -66.65 18.47
N LEU A 19 -0.17 -66.52 18.01
CA LEU A 19 0.55 -67.16 16.86
C LEU A 19 0.62 -66.25 15.61
N GLY A 20 1.69 -66.22 14.81
CA GLY A 20 2.95 -67.00 14.77
C GLY A 20 3.29 -67.42 13.31
N VAL A 21 4.51 -67.70 12.85
CA VAL A 21 5.90 -67.76 13.41
C VAL A 21 6.90 -67.57 12.22
N VAL A 22 8.22 -67.68 12.47
CA VAL A 22 9.36 -67.78 11.49
C VAL A 22 9.80 -66.41 10.94
N SER A 23 11.08 -66.04 10.77
CA SER A 23 12.44 -66.47 11.22
C SER A 23 13.43 -65.40 10.70
N ARG A 24 14.73 -65.25 11.01
CA ARG A 24 15.81 -65.64 11.98
C ARG A 24 17.00 -64.70 11.61
N LYS A 25 18.11 -64.43 12.31
CA LYS A 25 18.86 -64.91 13.50
C LYS A 25 19.76 -63.69 13.94
N MET A 26 20.64 -63.62 14.95
CA MET A 26 21.20 -64.53 15.96
C MET A 26 21.69 -63.72 17.20
N THR A 27 21.88 -64.41 18.33
CA THR A 27 22.73 -64.17 19.54
C THR A 27 23.62 -62.91 19.68
N VAL A 28 23.68 -62.17 20.82
CA VAL A 28 23.94 -62.56 22.25
C VAL A 28 25.39 -63.04 22.48
N GLY A 29 26.16 -62.65 23.52
CA GLY A 29 25.99 -61.81 24.74
C GLY A 29 27.19 -62.08 25.70
N ALA A 30 27.29 -61.66 26.98
CA ALA A 30 26.68 -60.62 27.83
C ALA A 30 27.35 -60.66 29.25
N GLY A 31 27.46 -59.58 30.04
CA GLY A 31 27.92 -59.69 31.46
C GLY A 31 28.34 -58.42 32.26
N ILE A 32 28.17 -58.53 33.60
CA ILE A 32 28.91 -57.91 34.73
C ILE A 32 28.81 -56.37 35.03
N SER A 33 27.90 -56.04 35.97
CA SER A 33 28.10 -55.34 37.27
C SER A 33 29.17 -54.23 37.49
N VAL A 34 28.67 -53.01 37.80
CA VAL A 34 29.04 -52.05 38.88
C VAL A 34 30.47 -51.47 39.02
N ALA A 35 30.57 -50.15 38.82
CA ALA A 35 31.33 -49.15 39.61
C ALA A 35 30.81 -47.73 39.23
N GLU A 36 30.11 -46.98 40.09
CA GLU A 36 30.58 -46.07 41.16
C GLU A 36 30.69 -44.58 40.75
N ARG A 37 29.83 -43.72 41.34
CA ARG A 37 30.04 -42.28 41.69
C ARG A 37 30.25 -41.29 40.51
N LYS A 38 29.72 -40.06 40.51
CA LYS A 38 28.95 -39.24 41.48
C LYS A 38 28.16 -38.18 40.69
N LEU A 39 26.93 -37.86 41.07
CA LEU A 39 26.28 -36.59 40.68
C LEU A 39 26.28 -35.66 41.90
N VAL A 40 26.60 -34.39 41.71
CA VAL A 40 26.56 -33.36 42.77
C VAL A 40 25.44 -32.37 42.46
N VAL A 41 24.63 -32.05 43.46
CA VAL A 41 23.46 -31.17 43.34
C VAL A 41 23.84 -29.72 43.58
N LEU A 42 23.43 -28.83 42.67
CA LEU A 42 23.27 -27.38 42.90
C LEU A 42 22.09 -26.86 42.05
N GLY A 43 21.17 -26.09 42.66
CA GLY A 43 20.34 -25.11 41.94
C GLY A 43 19.08 -25.59 41.20
N ASN A 44 18.17 -26.29 41.89
CA ASN A 44 16.80 -26.66 41.46
C ASN A 44 16.14 -25.84 40.33
N CYS A 45 15.81 -26.49 39.20
CA CYS A 45 14.45 -26.56 38.62
C CYS A 45 14.40 -27.38 37.32
N VAL A 46 13.64 -28.48 37.30
CA VAL A 46 13.13 -29.14 36.07
C VAL A 46 11.71 -29.64 36.39
N LEU A 47 10.79 -29.55 35.43
CA LEU A 47 9.39 -29.92 35.61
C LEU A 47 9.17 -31.44 35.59
N THR A 48 8.13 -31.88 36.31
CA THR A 48 7.36 -33.10 36.05
C THR A 48 5.88 -32.75 36.05
N ASP A 49 5.07 -33.51 35.31
CA ASP A 49 3.66 -33.23 35.00
C ASP A 49 2.75 -34.40 35.48
N VAL A 50 1.43 -34.24 35.33
CA VAL A 50 0.36 -35.26 35.39
C VAL A 50 -0.28 -35.58 36.77
N HIS A 51 -1.39 -34.86 37.03
CA HIS A 51 -2.67 -35.27 37.66
C HIS A 51 -2.91 -35.46 39.19
N ASP A 52 -4.12 -35.02 39.55
CA ASP A 52 -5.08 -35.42 40.62
C ASP A 52 -4.89 -35.10 42.12
N ASN A 53 -5.75 -34.16 42.57
CA ASN A 53 -6.49 -34.07 43.85
C ASN A 53 -5.85 -34.49 45.19
N ILE A 54 -5.71 -33.52 46.10
CA ILE A 54 -6.06 -33.61 47.55
C ILE A 54 -6.13 -32.20 48.16
N GLU A 55 -7.10 -31.94 49.06
CA GLU A 55 -7.15 -30.73 49.88
C GLU A 55 -6.24 -30.85 51.12
N ILE A 56 -5.41 -29.85 51.41
CA ILE A 56 -4.82 -29.65 52.75
C ILE A 56 -4.78 -28.14 53.07
N THR A 57 -5.29 -27.75 54.23
CA THR A 57 -5.28 -26.37 54.74
C THR A 57 -3.91 -25.94 55.30
N PRO A 58 -3.52 -24.66 55.21
CA PRO A 58 -2.21 -24.19 55.66
C PRO A 58 -2.10 -24.08 57.19
N ALA A 59 -0.97 -24.56 57.74
CA ALA A 59 -0.56 -24.30 59.12
C ALA A 59 0.46 -23.15 59.18
N SER A 60 0.40 -22.34 60.25
CA SER A 60 1.19 -21.11 60.44
C SER A 60 2.63 -21.33 60.91
N GLY A 61 3.59 -20.48 60.52
CA GLY A 61 4.94 -20.55 61.14
C GLY A 61 6.05 -19.59 60.68
N GLY A 62 5.83 -18.26 60.67
CA GLY A 62 6.92 -17.25 60.56
C GLY A 62 7.56 -17.09 59.16
N GLY A 63 8.29 -16.01 58.87
CA GLY A 63 8.50 -14.81 59.68
C GLY A 63 9.65 -13.92 59.15
N PHE A 64 9.32 -12.90 58.34
CA PHE A 64 10.26 -11.86 57.90
C PHE A 64 9.73 -10.45 58.22
N ILE A 65 10.63 -9.47 58.25
CA ILE A 65 10.51 -8.28 59.11
C ILE A 65 10.07 -7.03 58.30
N ASN A 66 9.20 -6.21 58.90
CA ASN A 66 8.51 -5.10 58.25
C ASN A 66 9.42 -3.97 57.72
N GLY A 67 9.07 -3.49 56.52
CA GLY A 67 9.45 -2.17 55.98
C GLY A 67 8.22 -1.40 55.50
N ALA A 68 7.50 -0.76 56.43
CA ALA A 68 6.48 0.29 56.19
C ALA A 68 5.45 0.09 55.06
N PHE A 69 4.58 -0.93 55.15
CA PHE A 69 3.25 -0.85 54.54
C PHE A 69 2.32 -0.02 55.46
N ILE A 70 1.75 1.08 54.94
CA ILE A 70 0.62 1.75 55.59
C ILE A 70 -0.64 0.95 55.28
N GLY A 71 -1.33 0.51 56.33
CA GLY A 71 -2.42 -0.48 56.20
C GLY A 71 -3.68 0.09 55.56
N VAL A 72 -4.01 -0.38 54.35
CA VAL A 72 -5.38 -0.35 53.82
C VAL A 72 -6.14 -1.51 54.48
N ARG A 73 -7.30 -1.22 55.08
CA ARG A 73 -8.18 -2.28 55.60
C ARG A 73 -8.79 -3.05 54.43
N SER A 74 -8.94 -4.36 54.59
CA SER A 74 -9.91 -5.11 53.79
C SER A 74 -11.31 -4.57 54.07
N ASP A 75 -11.95 -3.96 53.07
CA ASP A 75 -13.34 -4.18 52.68
C ASP A 75 -13.66 -3.37 51.41
N GLN A 76 -14.51 -3.93 50.55
CA GLN A 76 -14.97 -3.42 49.24
C GLN A 76 -14.00 -3.51 48.05
N VAL A 77 -14.57 -3.75 46.87
CA VAL A 77 -13.90 -3.95 45.58
C VAL A 77 -13.58 -2.60 44.93
N GLY A 78 -12.37 -2.45 44.40
CA GLY A 78 -11.89 -1.18 43.83
C GLY A 78 -12.60 -0.67 42.56
N ILE A 79 -13.50 -1.46 41.97
CA ILE A 79 -14.32 -1.08 40.81
C ILE A 79 -15.77 -1.43 41.16
N SER A 80 -16.69 -0.46 41.05
CA SER A 80 -18.10 -0.65 41.39
C SER A 80 -19.01 0.33 40.64
N VAL A 81 -20.31 0.01 40.55
CA VAL A 81 -21.35 0.98 40.16
C VAL A 81 -22.13 1.39 41.40
N ALA A 82 -22.16 2.69 41.69
CA ALA A 82 -22.88 3.28 42.82
C ALA A 82 -23.47 4.64 42.40
N GLU A 83 -24.68 4.98 42.84
CA GLU A 83 -25.36 6.24 42.48
C GLU A 83 -25.40 6.55 40.96
N ARG A 84 -25.57 5.53 40.11
CA ARG A 84 -25.44 5.62 38.64
C ARG A 84 -24.09 6.15 38.14
N LYS A 85 -23.01 5.87 38.86
CA LYS A 85 -21.63 6.21 38.48
C LYS A 85 -20.77 4.96 38.48
N LEU A 86 -19.90 4.80 37.48
CA LEU A 86 -18.83 3.80 37.52
C LEU A 86 -17.66 4.41 38.29
N VAL A 87 -17.41 3.89 39.50
CA VAL A 87 -16.35 4.37 40.39
C VAL A 87 -15.19 3.37 40.37
N VAL A 88 -14.00 3.89 40.07
CA VAL A 88 -12.75 3.15 39.91
C VAL A 88 -11.70 3.76 40.84
N LEU A 89 -11.34 3.03 41.89
CA LEU A 89 -10.41 3.45 42.95
C LEU A 89 -10.73 4.86 43.47
N GLY A 90 -12.00 5.09 43.80
CA GLY A 90 -12.54 6.38 44.29
C GLY A 90 -12.84 7.43 43.23
N ASN A 91 -12.39 7.24 41.98
CA ASN A 91 -12.57 8.20 40.89
C ASN A 91 -13.79 7.83 40.02
N CYS A 92 -14.65 8.80 39.71
CA CYS A 92 -15.80 8.61 38.84
C CYS A 92 -15.35 8.62 37.38
N VAL A 93 -15.51 7.50 36.66
CA VAL A 93 -15.07 7.34 35.26
C VAL A 93 -16.23 7.43 34.27
N LEU A 94 -17.42 6.95 34.64
CA LEU A 94 -18.66 7.14 33.88
C LEU A 94 -19.77 7.67 34.79
N THR A 95 -20.63 8.54 34.27
CA THR A 95 -21.85 9.05 34.91
C THR A 95 -23.12 8.50 34.24
N ASP A 96 -24.30 8.76 34.81
CA ASP A 96 -25.62 8.33 34.33
C ASP A 96 -25.79 6.83 34.02
N VAL A 97 -24.92 5.97 34.58
CA VAL A 97 -24.82 4.52 34.30
C VAL A 97 -26.16 3.81 34.42
N HIS A 98 -26.48 2.97 33.43
CA HIS A 98 -27.79 2.31 33.31
C HIS A 98 -27.98 1.19 34.33
N ASP A 99 -29.22 1.01 34.82
CA ASP A 99 -29.56 0.11 35.95
C ASP A 99 -29.53 -1.40 35.60
N ASN A 100 -29.19 -1.71 34.35
CA ASN A 100 -28.95 -3.06 33.85
C ASN A 100 -27.46 -3.37 33.66
N ILE A 101 -26.55 -2.43 33.94
CA ILE A 101 -25.11 -2.68 33.96
C ILE A 101 -24.74 -3.40 35.26
N GLU A 102 -23.98 -4.49 35.13
CA GLU A 102 -23.53 -5.31 36.26
C GLU A 102 -21.99 -5.36 36.30
N ILE A 103 -21.42 -5.52 37.50
CA ILE A 103 -19.97 -5.56 37.73
C ILE A 103 -19.60 -6.90 38.36
N THR A 104 -18.84 -7.72 37.63
CA THR A 104 -18.37 -9.04 38.09
C THR A 104 -16.90 -8.92 38.53
N PRO A 105 -16.55 -9.10 39.82
CA PRO A 105 -15.17 -9.02 40.28
C PRO A 105 -14.28 -10.11 39.66
N ALA A 106 -13.06 -9.74 39.25
CA ALA A 106 -12.14 -10.69 38.63
C ALA A 106 -11.61 -11.72 39.64
N SER A 107 -12.07 -12.96 39.51
CA SER A 107 -11.81 -14.02 40.48
C SER A 107 -10.48 -14.75 40.21
N GLY A 108 -9.36 -14.18 40.66
CA GLY A 108 -8.08 -14.90 40.66
C GLY A 108 -6.83 -14.09 41.00
N GLY A 109 -5.99 -14.64 41.89
CA GLY A 109 -4.53 -14.52 41.75
C GLY A 109 -3.85 -13.16 41.96
N GLY A 110 -4.43 -12.19 42.67
CA GLY A 110 -3.68 -11.15 43.38
C GLY A 110 -2.87 -10.10 42.59
N PHE A 111 -2.89 -10.07 41.26
CA PHE A 111 -2.04 -9.16 40.47
C PHE A 111 -2.63 -7.76 40.21
N ILE A 112 -3.97 -7.60 40.12
CA ILE A 112 -4.64 -6.29 39.97
C ILE A 112 -6.05 -6.28 40.58
N ASN A 113 -6.51 -5.09 40.99
CA ASN A 113 -7.93 -4.81 41.21
C ASN A 113 -8.64 -4.64 39.86
N GLY A 114 -9.13 -5.74 39.30
CA GLY A 114 -9.88 -5.78 38.04
C GLY A 114 -11.33 -6.29 38.23
N ALA A 115 -12.20 -5.91 37.31
CA ALA A 115 -13.59 -6.39 37.25
C ALA A 115 -14.11 -6.37 35.80
N PHE A 116 -15.14 -7.13 35.51
CA PHE A 116 -15.82 -7.13 34.21
C PHE A 116 -17.10 -6.30 34.29
N ILE A 117 -17.35 -5.48 33.27
CA ILE A 117 -18.65 -4.89 32.99
C ILE A 117 -19.47 -5.91 32.19
N GLY A 118 -20.66 -6.20 32.70
CA GLY A 118 -21.71 -6.96 32.04
C GLY A 118 -23.00 -6.15 31.87
N VAL A 119 -23.96 -6.73 31.15
CA VAL A 119 -25.28 -6.16 30.85
C VAL A 119 -26.37 -7.22 31.04
N ARG A 120 -27.20 -7.05 32.07
CA ARG A 120 -28.39 -7.87 32.29
C ARG A 120 -29.44 -7.57 31.21
N SER A 121 -29.74 -8.55 30.36
CA SER A 121 -30.63 -8.37 29.20
C SER A 121 -31.41 -9.64 28.88
N ASP A 122 -32.70 -9.49 28.57
CA ASP A 122 -33.54 -10.54 27.99
C ASP A 122 -33.48 -10.56 26.44
N GLN A 123 -32.79 -9.58 25.84
CA GLN A 123 -32.84 -9.33 24.40
C GLN A 123 -31.92 -10.26 23.59
N VAL A 124 -32.49 -11.32 23.03
CA VAL A 124 -31.78 -12.21 22.09
C VAL A 124 -31.52 -11.57 20.72
N GLY A 125 -30.37 -11.82 20.11
CA GLY A 125 -30.00 -11.33 18.78
C GLY A 125 -28.55 -11.66 18.40
N CYS A 126 -28.23 -11.71 17.11
CA CYS A 126 -26.85 -11.88 16.60
C CYS A 126 -26.03 -10.58 16.62
N ARG A 127 -26.71 -9.43 16.79
CA ARG A 127 -26.14 -8.12 17.09
C ARG A 127 -26.99 -7.44 18.16
N ARG A 128 -26.36 -6.87 19.19
CA ARG A 128 -26.97 -5.97 20.18
C ARG A 128 -26.03 -4.81 20.48
N VAL A 129 -26.60 -3.69 20.92
CA VAL A 129 -25.86 -2.51 21.39
C VAL A 129 -26.48 -2.09 22.72
N PHE A 130 -25.65 -1.80 23.71
CA PHE A 130 -26.06 -1.45 25.06
C PHE A 130 -25.32 -0.19 25.54
N PRO A 131 -26.01 0.93 25.85
CA PRO A 131 -25.36 2.07 26.49
C PRO A 131 -24.97 1.70 27.93
N VAL A 132 -23.75 2.06 28.33
CA VAL A 132 -23.20 1.78 29.66
C VAL A 132 -23.41 2.99 30.57
N GLY A 133 -22.95 4.16 30.12
CA GLY A 133 -22.99 5.43 30.84
C GLY A 133 -22.13 6.47 30.13
N LYS A 134 -22.22 7.74 30.57
CA LYS A 134 -21.54 8.86 29.92
C LYS A 134 -20.08 8.98 30.31
N LEU A 135 -19.22 9.21 29.31
CA LEU A 135 -17.85 9.67 29.50
C LEU A 135 -17.81 11.17 29.16
N GLU A 136 -17.49 12.02 30.13
CA GLU A 136 -17.43 13.47 29.94
C GLU A 136 -16.28 14.08 30.75
N GLY A 137 -15.49 14.97 30.13
CA GLY A 137 -14.43 15.75 30.79
C GLY A 137 -13.12 15.01 31.08
N LEU A 138 -13.09 13.68 30.97
CA LEU A 138 -11.88 12.87 31.15
C LEU A 138 -11.19 12.61 29.80
N ARG A 139 -9.87 12.84 29.74
CA ARG A 139 -9.07 12.58 28.53
C ARG A 139 -9.00 11.08 28.29
N PHE A 140 -9.20 10.66 27.05
CA PHE A 140 -9.03 9.27 26.64
C PHE A 140 -8.13 9.13 25.40
N MET A 141 -7.58 7.92 25.24
CA MET A 141 -7.01 7.43 24.00
C MET A 141 -7.56 6.03 23.74
N CYS A 142 -7.92 5.75 22.49
CA CYS A 142 -8.39 4.45 22.05
C CYS A 142 -7.81 4.05 20.70
N VAL A 143 -7.70 2.75 20.44
CA VAL A 143 -7.46 2.23 19.08
C VAL A 143 -8.68 1.48 18.56
N PHE A 144 -9.04 1.78 17.31
CA PHE A 144 -10.28 1.36 16.69
C PHE A 144 -10.04 0.95 15.23
N ARG A 145 -10.88 0.05 14.70
CA ARG A 145 -10.71 -0.47 13.32
C ARG A 145 -11.23 0.53 12.28
N PHE A 146 -10.40 1.51 11.93
CA PHE A 146 -10.73 2.51 10.91
C PHE A 146 -10.95 1.94 9.51
N LYS A 147 -10.48 0.72 9.23
CA LYS A 147 -10.90 -0.09 8.09
C LYS A 147 -10.96 -1.57 8.49
N MET A 148 -11.55 -2.41 7.65
CA MET A 148 -11.71 -3.85 7.87
C MET A 148 -10.47 -4.55 8.47
N TRP A 149 -9.29 -4.23 7.95
CA TRP A 149 -8.02 -4.91 8.23
C TRP A 149 -7.23 -4.35 9.41
N TRP A 150 -7.40 -3.06 9.73
CA TRP A 150 -6.40 -2.25 10.42
C TRP A 150 -6.99 -1.26 11.44
N MET A 151 -6.21 -0.95 12.46
CA MET A 151 -6.50 0.06 13.48
C MET A 151 -5.71 1.36 13.30
N THR A 152 -6.22 2.42 13.91
CA THR A 152 -5.50 3.68 14.18
C THR A 152 -6.00 4.26 15.51
N GLN A 153 -5.35 5.31 16.00
CA GLN A 153 -5.68 5.96 17.25
C GLN A 153 -6.72 7.08 17.12
N ARG A 154 -7.49 7.26 18.20
CA ARG A 154 -8.27 8.47 18.46
C ARG A 154 -8.05 8.92 19.90
N MET A 155 -7.88 10.23 20.08
CA MET A 155 -7.93 10.89 21.37
C MET A 155 -9.22 11.72 21.46
N GLY A 156 -9.65 12.01 22.69
CA GLY A 156 -10.84 12.82 22.94
C GLY A 156 -11.07 13.07 24.43
N ASN A 157 -12.22 13.68 24.75
CA ASN A 157 -12.63 13.97 26.13
C ASN A 157 -14.12 13.69 26.44
N CYS A 158 -14.89 13.20 25.46
CA CYS A 158 -16.31 12.85 25.65
C CYS A 158 -16.71 11.63 24.81
N GLY A 159 -17.70 10.87 25.29
CA GLY A 159 -18.06 9.56 24.75
C GLY A 159 -18.40 9.58 23.25
N GLN A 160 -19.04 10.64 22.75
CA GLN A 160 -19.39 10.79 21.32
C GLN A 160 -18.19 10.75 20.37
N GLU A 161 -16.97 10.99 20.87
CA GLU A 161 -15.73 10.96 20.10
C GLU A 161 -15.13 9.55 19.94
N ILE A 162 -15.59 8.57 20.72
CA ILE A 162 -15.14 7.17 20.64
C ILE A 162 -15.68 6.55 19.33
N PRO A 163 -14.80 6.12 18.39
CA PRO A 163 -15.26 5.60 17.11
C PRO A 163 -15.91 4.21 17.20
N PHE A 164 -16.67 3.85 16.16
CA PHE A 164 -17.15 2.48 15.95
C PHE A 164 -15.97 1.50 15.81
N GLU A 165 -16.17 0.26 16.27
CA GLU A 165 -15.14 -0.79 16.30
C GLU A 165 -13.90 -0.41 17.14
N THR A 166 -14.11 0.29 18.26
CA THR A 166 -13.05 0.51 19.27
C THR A 166 -12.77 -0.79 20.02
N GLN A 167 -11.52 -1.24 20.02
CA GLN A 167 -11.11 -2.53 20.60
C GLN A 167 -10.23 -2.39 21.85
N PHE A 168 -9.76 -1.18 22.14
CA PHE A 168 -9.00 -0.84 23.33
C PHE A 168 -9.25 0.64 23.66
N LEU A 169 -9.49 0.96 24.93
CA LEU A 169 -9.71 2.31 25.44
C LEU A 169 -8.95 2.48 26.76
N ILE A 170 -8.26 3.60 26.94
CA ILE A 170 -7.67 4.02 28.21
C ILE A 170 -8.07 5.46 28.54
N VAL A 171 -8.35 5.74 29.80
CA VAL A 171 -8.85 7.03 30.31
C VAL A 171 -7.90 7.56 31.41
N GLU A 172 -7.50 8.83 31.31
CA GLU A 172 -6.75 9.57 32.34
C GLU A 172 -7.76 10.21 33.32
N ALA A 173 -7.88 9.63 34.52
CA ALA A 173 -8.56 10.26 35.65
C ALA A 173 -7.55 10.98 36.55
N ARG A 174 -7.93 12.12 37.12
CA ARG A 174 -7.11 12.87 38.08
C ARG A 174 -7.73 12.80 39.46
N ASN A 175 -6.91 12.48 40.46
CA ASN A 175 -7.39 12.16 41.79
C ASN A 175 -8.02 13.40 42.46
N GLY A 176 -9.31 13.33 42.76
CA GLY A 176 -10.16 14.49 43.07
C GLY A 176 -9.95 15.12 44.45
N SER A 177 -8.84 15.82 44.68
CA SER A 177 -8.68 16.77 45.79
C SER A 177 -8.58 18.21 45.27
N HIS A 178 -9.62 19.01 45.52
CA HIS A 178 -9.67 20.43 45.18
C HIS A 178 -8.80 21.28 46.13
N PHE A 179 -7.50 21.32 45.90
CA PHE A 179 -6.62 22.39 46.38
C PHE A 179 -5.50 22.66 45.37
N ASP A 180 -5.31 23.94 45.02
CA ASP A 180 -4.16 24.39 44.25
C ASP A 180 -2.86 24.14 45.02
N ASN A 181 -1.88 23.47 44.40
CA ASN A 181 -0.45 23.82 44.40
C ASN A 181 0.43 22.75 43.70
N GLY A 182 1.01 23.13 42.56
CA GLY A 182 2.41 22.86 42.19
C GLY A 182 2.94 21.44 41.91
N GLU A 183 2.42 20.37 42.52
CA GLU A 183 3.04 19.03 42.46
C GLU A 183 2.40 18.12 41.38
N GLU A 184 3.18 17.18 40.82
CA GLU A 184 2.70 16.18 39.85
C GLU A 184 1.72 15.21 40.55
N GLN A 185 0.43 15.59 40.63
CA GLN A 185 -0.64 14.70 41.12
C GLN A 185 -0.63 13.38 40.34
N SER A 186 -0.64 12.26 41.06
CA SER A 186 -0.63 10.93 40.45
C SER A 186 -1.93 10.67 39.68
N ALA A 187 -1.83 10.73 38.35
CA ALA A 187 -2.91 10.34 37.45
C ALA A 187 -3.24 8.85 37.64
N LEU A 188 -4.52 8.53 37.58
CA LEU A 188 -5.04 7.17 37.59
C LEU A 188 -5.49 6.81 36.18
N TYR A 189 -4.88 5.79 35.60
CA TYR A 189 -5.23 5.31 34.27
C TYR A 189 -6.20 4.15 34.39
N THR A 190 -7.35 4.25 33.74
CA THR A 190 -8.37 3.18 33.68
C THR A 190 -8.42 2.60 32.27
N VAL A 191 -8.18 1.30 32.14
CA VAL A 191 -8.22 0.55 30.87
C VAL A 191 -9.56 -0.18 30.74
N PHE A 192 -10.14 -0.15 29.54
CA PHE A 192 -11.31 -0.92 29.13
C PHE A 192 -10.91 -1.83 27.97
N LEU A 193 -10.98 -3.15 28.18
CA LEU A 193 -10.73 -4.19 27.18
C LEU A 193 -12.06 -4.90 26.84
N PRO A 194 -12.74 -4.59 25.72
CA PRO A 194 -13.83 -5.43 25.24
C PRO A 194 -13.31 -6.82 24.83
N ILE A 195 -14.00 -7.89 25.25
CA ILE A 195 -13.54 -9.28 25.10
C ILE A 195 -14.50 -10.15 24.29
N LEU A 196 -14.18 -11.45 24.19
CA LEU A 196 -15.05 -12.45 23.57
C LEU A 196 -15.84 -13.19 24.65
N GLU A 197 -17.16 -13.27 24.51
CA GLU A 197 -18.03 -14.03 25.42
C GLU A 197 -18.68 -15.17 24.62
N GLY A 198 -18.20 -16.40 24.84
CA GLY A 198 -18.63 -17.59 24.10
C GLY A 198 -18.37 -17.48 22.59
N ASP A 199 -19.44 -17.20 21.84
CA ASP A 199 -19.45 -17.05 20.38
C ASP A 199 -19.53 -15.58 19.90
N PHE A 200 -19.66 -14.63 20.83
CA PHE A 200 -19.82 -13.20 20.54
C PHE A 200 -18.52 -12.42 20.79
N ARG A 201 -18.31 -11.38 19.99
CA ARG A 201 -17.29 -10.35 20.17
C ARG A 201 -17.93 -9.08 20.69
N ALA A 202 -17.42 -8.54 21.80
CA ALA A 202 -17.69 -7.17 22.20
C ALA A 202 -16.73 -6.20 21.48
N VAL A 203 -17.22 -5.01 21.15
CA VAL A 203 -16.43 -3.81 20.81
C VAL A 203 -17.07 -2.58 21.47
N LEU A 204 -16.30 -1.52 21.66
CA LEU A 204 -16.77 -0.25 22.18
C LEU A 204 -17.12 0.72 21.02
N GLN A 205 -18.04 1.64 21.29
CA GLN A 205 -18.39 2.77 20.42
C GLN A 205 -18.98 3.92 21.25
N GLY A 206 -19.08 5.12 20.68
CA GLY A 206 -19.72 6.29 21.27
C GLY A 206 -21.01 6.72 20.56
N ASN A 207 -21.95 7.32 21.30
CA ASN A 207 -23.19 7.87 20.75
C ASN A 207 -23.36 9.39 20.95
N GLU A 208 -24.42 9.97 20.36
CA GLU A 208 -24.70 11.42 20.38
C GLU A 208 -25.03 11.99 21.78
N HIS A 209 -25.19 11.14 22.80
CA HIS A 209 -25.50 11.53 24.18
C HIS A 209 -24.27 11.46 25.12
N ASN A 210 -23.06 11.37 24.55
CA ASN A 210 -21.78 11.11 25.24
C ASN A 210 -21.69 9.75 25.96
N GLU A 211 -22.58 8.80 25.66
CA GLU A 211 -22.52 7.47 26.26
C GLU A 211 -21.46 6.59 25.58
N LEU A 212 -20.74 5.85 26.42
CA LEU A 212 -19.99 4.66 26.00
C LEU A 212 -20.98 3.52 25.79
N GLU A 213 -20.96 2.87 24.62
CA GLU A 213 -21.80 1.72 24.31
C GLU A 213 -20.96 0.46 24.08
N ILE A 214 -21.49 -0.68 24.52
CA ILE A 214 -20.98 -2.01 24.17
C ILE A 214 -21.78 -2.54 22.98
N CYS A 215 -21.13 -2.74 21.84
CA CYS A 215 -21.68 -3.45 20.69
C CYS A 215 -21.23 -4.92 20.74
N LEU A 216 -22.19 -5.85 20.76
CA LEU A 216 -21.98 -7.28 20.90
C LEU A 216 -22.48 -8.02 19.66
N GLU A 217 -21.60 -8.79 18.99
CA GLU A 217 -21.89 -9.42 17.70
C GLU A 217 -21.37 -10.87 17.59
N SER A 218 -22.22 -11.79 17.13
CA SER A 218 -21.84 -13.19 16.82
C SER A 218 -21.44 -13.40 15.36
N GLY A 219 -21.87 -12.54 14.43
CA GLY A 219 -21.63 -12.74 12.99
C GLY A 219 -22.32 -13.96 12.38
N ASP A 220 -23.32 -14.57 13.05
CA ASP A 220 -24.14 -15.67 12.54
C ASP A 220 -25.61 -15.43 12.94
N PRO A 221 -26.55 -15.28 11.98
CA PRO A 221 -27.97 -15.09 12.26
C PRO A 221 -28.63 -16.19 13.10
N ALA A 222 -28.06 -17.39 13.20
CA ALA A 222 -28.55 -18.46 14.08
C ALA A 222 -28.10 -18.28 15.54
N VAL A 223 -26.94 -17.64 15.77
CA VAL A 223 -26.33 -17.47 17.10
C VAL A 223 -26.86 -16.19 17.74
N LYS A 224 -27.89 -16.35 18.60
CA LYS A 224 -28.68 -15.23 19.17
C LYS A 224 -28.65 -15.10 20.70
N LYS A 225 -27.90 -15.95 21.42
CA LYS A 225 -27.86 -15.98 22.89
C LYS A 225 -26.43 -15.82 23.40
N PHE A 226 -26.23 -14.82 24.24
CA PHE A 226 -25.02 -14.54 25.02
C PHE A 226 -25.37 -14.64 26.51
N GLU A 227 -24.38 -14.57 27.40
CA GLU A 227 -24.59 -14.57 28.86
C GLU A 227 -24.72 -13.12 29.38
N GLY A 228 -23.88 -12.23 28.89
CA GLY A 228 -23.86 -10.80 29.18
C GLY A 228 -23.04 -10.42 30.40
N SER A 229 -22.42 -11.36 31.10
CA SER A 229 -21.78 -11.15 32.41
C SER A 229 -20.31 -10.69 32.31
N HIS A 230 -19.64 -10.92 31.18
CA HIS A 230 -18.20 -10.68 30.99
C HIS A 230 -17.93 -10.04 29.61
N LEU A 231 -18.41 -8.82 29.36
CA LEU A 231 -18.30 -8.18 28.03
C LEU A 231 -17.09 -7.25 27.89
N VAL A 232 -16.73 -6.52 28.95
CA VAL A 232 -15.58 -5.60 28.97
C VAL A 232 -14.82 -5.76 30.26
N PHE A 233 -13.54 -6.14 30.22
CA PHE A 233 -12.67 -6.15 31.38
C PHE A 233 -12.14 -4.75 31.68
N VAL A 234 -12.18 -4.34 32.95
CA VAL A 234 -11.73 -3.03 33.43
C VAL A 234 -10.68 -3.21 34.53
N ALA A 235 -9.62 -2.41 34.45
CA ALA A 235 -8.56 -2.34 35.44
C ALA A 235 -8.01 -0.91 35.55
N ALA A 236 -7.42 -0.56 36.70
CA ALA A 236 -6.79 0.73 36.89
C ALA A 236 -5.48 0.69 37.67
N GLY A 237 -4.61 1.67 37.43
CA GLY A 237 -3.30 1.81 38.08
C GLY A 237 -2.64 3.16 37.80
N SER A 238 -1.57 3.45 38.53
CA SER A 238 -0.78 4.70 38.41
C SER A 238 0.29 4.67 37.32
N ASP A 239 0.51 3.51 36.70
CA ASP A 239 1.36 3.34 35.52
C ASP A 239 0.51 2.85 34.35
N PRO A 240 0.50 3.53 33.19
CA PRO A 240 -0.36 3.17 32.08
C PRO A 240 0.11 1.92 31.35
N PHE A 241 1.41 1.57 31.40
CA PHE A 241 1.94 0.43 30.67
C PHE A 241 1.83 -0.86 31.49
N ASP A 242 2.19 -0.81 32.77
CA ASP A 242 2.02 -1.98 33.66
C ASP A 242 0.52 -2.32 33.85
N VAL A 243 -0.41 -1.35 33.90
CA VAL A 243 -1.86 -1.65 33.97
C VAL A 243 -2.39 -2.30 32.69
N ILE A 244 -1.95 -1.86 31.50
CA ILE A 244 -2.32 -2.48 30.22
C ILE A 244 -1.81 -3.93 30.15
N THR A 245 -0.53 -4.16 30.47
CA THR A 245 0.07 -5.49 30.49
C THR A 245 -0.63 -6.42 31.48
N ASN A 246 -0.95 -5.94 32.69
CA ASN A 246 -1.65 -6.73 33.69
C ASN A 246 -3.12 -6.99 33.32
N ALA A 247 -3.79 -6.05 32.67
CA ALA A 247 -5.16 -6.24 32.17
C ALA A 247 -5.23 -7.32 31.08
N VAL A 248 -4.30 -7.31 30.12
CA VAL A 248 -4.24 -8.36 29.08
C VAL A 248 -3.88 -9.72 29.69
N LYS A 249 -2.99 -9.79 30.69
CA LYS A 249 -2.67 -11.02 31.43
C LYS A 249 -3.83 -11.56 32.28
N ALA A 250 -4.69 -10.69 32.82
CA ALA A 250 -5.92 -11.09 33.49
C ALA A 250 -6.96 -11.63 32.50
N VAL A 251 -7.17 -10.96 31.37
CA VAL A 251 -8.03 -11.44 30.27
C VAL A 251 -7.53 -12.75 29.68
N GLU A 252 -6.21 -12.95 29.58
CA GLU A 252 -5.62 -14.23 29.17
C GLU A 252 -5.94 -15.36 30.16
N SER A 253 -5.83 -15.08 31.46
CA SER A 253 -6.10 -16.06 32.53
C SER A 253 -7.59 -16.46 32.59
N HIS A 254 -8.48 -15.53 32.22
CA HIS A 254 -9.92 -15.75 32.12
C HIS A 254 -10.33 -16.49 30.84
N LEU A 255 -9.92 -16.01 29.66
CA LEU A 255 -10.33 -16.59 28.37
C LEU A 255 -9.58 -17.89 28.02
N GLN A 256 -8.30 -17.99 28.41
CA GLN A 256 -7.42 -19.13 28.13
C GLN A 256 -7.26 -19.51 26.65
N THR A 257 -7.70 -18.67 25.70
CA THR A 257 -7.70 -18.94 24.26
C THR A 257 -6.52 -18.36 23.49
N PHE A 258 -5.76 -17.42 24.06
CA PHE A 258 -4.54 -16.81 23.49
C PHE A 258 -3.38 -16.88 24.49
N SER A 259 -2.24 -16.26 24.14
CA SER A 259 -1.12 -16.03 25.06
C SER A 259 -0.65 -14.57 24.97
N HIS A 260 -0.29 -13.94 26.09
CA HIS A 260 0.49 -12.69 26.11
C HIS A 260 1.86 -12.86 25.43
N ARG A 261 2.37 -11.79 24.79
CA ARG A 261 3.61 -11.74 23.99
C ARG A 261 4.79 -12.44 24.68
N GLU A 262 4.96 -12.25 25.97
CA GLU A 262 6.13 -12.73 26.75
C GLU A 262 6.23 -14.26 26.83
N ARG A 263 5.14 -15.00 26.61
CA ARG A 263 5.17 -16.48 26.58
C ARG A 263 5.35 -17.08 25.18
N LYS A 264 5.55 -16.25 24.15
CA LYS A 264 5.70 -16.69 22.76
C LYS A 264 7.16 -16.70 22.33
N LYS A 265 7.57 -17.72 21.55
CA LYS A 265 8.89 -17.73 20.90
C LYS A 265 8.93 -16.62 19.85
N MET A 266 9.72 -15.58 20.09
CA MET A 266 10.07 -14.58 19.08
C MET A 266 10.92 -15.24 17.98
N PRO A 267 10.64 -15.01 16.69
CA PRO A 267 11.47 -15.52 15.59
C PRO A 267 12.76 -14.67 15.46
N ASP A 268 13.90 -15.32 15.22
CA ASP A 268 15.19 -14.61 15.10
C ASP A 268 15.27 -13.71 13.84
N MET A 269 14.42 -13.93 12.83
CA MET A 269 14.31 -13.06 11.65
C MET A 269 14.14 -11.57 11.98
N LEU A 270 13.58 -11.23 13.15
CA LEU A 270 13.45 -9.86 13.65
C LEU A 270 14.82 -9.16 13.76
N ASN A 271 15.89 -9.90 14.05
CA ASN A 271 17.22 -9.35 14.33
C ASN A 271 18.07 -9.12 13.06
N TRP A 272 17.48 -9.36 11.87
CA TRP A 272 18.14 -9.32 10.57
C TRP A 272 17.49 -8.30 9.64
N PHE A 273 18.31 -7.61 8.85
CA PHE A 273 17.82 -6.75 7.77
C PHE A 273 17.21 -7.60 6.66
N GLY A 274 16.06 -7.16 6.14
CA GLY A 274 15.37 -7.87 5.08
C GLY A 274 14.88 -7.02 3.91
N TRP A 275 14.32 -7.71 2.92
CA TRP A 275 13.70 -7.11 1.75
C TRP A 275 12.39 -7.81 1.41
N CYS A 276 11.34 -7.04 1.17
CA CYS A 276 10.02 -7.51 0.74
C CYS A 276 9.83 -7.17 -0.74
N THR A 277 9.39 -8.14 -1.55
CA THR A 277 9.27 -7.95 -3.01
C THR A 277 8.05 -7.15 -3.45
N TRP A 278 7.24 -6.62 -2.51
CA TRP A 278 5.94 -6.01 -2.80
C TRP A 278 6.04 -4.75 -3.67
N ASP A 279 6.51 -3.60 -3.18
CA ASP A 279 6.61 -2.40 -4.04
C ASP A 279 7.67 -2.50 -5.15
N ALA A 280 8.57 -3.49 -5.03
CA ALA A 280 9.58 -3.78 -6.05
C ALA A 280 8.95 -4.30 -7.36
N PHE A 281 7.96 -5.19 -7.29
CA PHE A 281 7.39 -5.86 -8.47
C PHE A 281 5.85 -6.08 -8.43
N TYR A 282 5.22 -5.84 -7.28
CA TYR A 282 3.89 -6.34 -6.93
C TYR A 282 3.70 -7.79 -7.40
N THR A 283 2.58 -8.12 -8.04
CA THR A 283 2.31 -9.47 -8.53
C THR A 283 3.20 -9.93 -9.68
N ASP A 284 4.08 -9.08 -10.23
CA ASP A 284 5.00 -9.45 -11.31
C ASP A 284 6.32 -10.06 -10.81
N VAL A 285 6.49 -10.26 -9.49
CA VAL A 285 7.68 -10.88 -8.88
C VAL A 285 8.07 -12.21 -9.57
N THR A 286 9.36 -12.39 -9.86
CA THR A 286 9.93 -13.59 -10.48
C THR A 286 11.13 -14.10 -9.70
N ALA A 287 11.48 -15.38 -9.88
CA ALA A 287 12.71 -15.96 -9.33
C ALA A 287 13.98 -15.21 -9.74
N GLU A 288 13.99 -14.57 -10.91
CA GLU A 288 15.12 -13.79 -11.41
C GLU A 288 15.16 -12.38 -10.81
N GLY A 289 14.01 -11.71 -10.69
CA GLY A 289 13.90 -10.40 -10.01
C GLY A 289 14.35 -10.46 -8.54
N VAL A 290 14.06 -11.56 -7.84
CA VAL A 290 14.54 -11.81 -6.46
C VAL A 290 16.08 -11.85 -6.41
N LYS A 291 16.74 -12.54 -7.34
CA LYS A 291 18.22 -12.58 -7.41
C LYS A 291 18.80 -11.19 -7.69
N GLN A 292 18.21 -10.46 -8.64
CA GLN A 292 18.70 -9.15 -9.05
C GLN A 292 18.61 -8.11 -7.94
N GLY A 293 17.55 -8.16 -7.11
CA GLY A 293 17.45 -7.32 -5.90
C GLY A 293 18.46 -7.68 -4.82
N LEU A 294 18.65 -8.98 -4.53
CA LEU A 294 19.68 -9.42 -3.59
C LEU A 294 21.08 -8.97 -4.02
N GLU A 295 21.42 -9.18 -5.29
CA GLU A 295 22.68 -8.69 -5.85
C GLU A 295 22.82 -7.15 -5.79
N SER A 296 21.74 -6.37 -5.95
CA SER A 296 21.85 -4.91 -5.91
C SER A 296 22.10 -4.38 -4.51
N PHE A 297 21.54 -5.00 -3.47
CA PHE A 297 21.85 -4.69 -2.07
C PHE A 297 23.29 -5.07 -1.69
N GLU A 298 23.76 -6.25 -2.11
CA GLU A 298 25.14 -6.71 -1.89
C GLU A 298 26.17 -5.77 -2.51
N LYS A 299 25.90 -5.25 -3.73
CA LYS A 299 26.77 -4.28 -4.43
C LYS A 299 26.94 -2.95 -3.65
N GLY A 300 26.02 -2.61 -2.74
CA GLY A 300 26.15 -1.45 -1.84
C GLY A 300 26.76 -1.75 -0.45
N GLY A 301 27.04 -3.03 -0.16
CA GLY A 301 27.56 -3.50 1.12
C GLY A 301 26.51 -3.62 2.23
N ILE A 302 25.24 -3.84 1.89
CA ILE A 302 24.14 -4.07 2.86
C ILE A 302 23.42 -5.38 2.51
N PRO A 303 24.03 -6.55 2.77
CA PRO A 303 23.46 -7.84 2.37
C PRO A 303 22.20 -8.15 3.19
N PRO A 304 21.02 -8.34 2.58
CA PRO A 304 19.84 -8.81 3.29
C PRO A 304 20.09 -10.22 3.83
N LYS A 305 19.57 -10.51 5.02
CA LYS A 305 19.59 -11.86 5.62
C LYS A 305 18.19 -12.46 5.78
N PHE A 306 17.18 -11.67 5.48
CA PHE A 306 15.77 -12.03 5.41
C PHE A 306 15.15 -11.60 4.06
N VAL A 307 14.29 -12.41 3.45
CA VAL A 307 13.47 -12.03 2.28
C VAL A 307 12.02 -12.44 2.48
N ILE A 308 11.08 -11.58 2.11
CA ILE A 308 9.67 -11.93 1.91
C ILE A 308 9.39 -11.92 0.41
N ILE A 309 9.15 -13.09 -0.17
CA ILE A 309 8.59 -13.23 -1.52
C ILE A 309 7.08 -13.01 -1.41
N ASP A 310 6.66 -11.79 -1.72
CA ASP A 310 5.28 -11.33 -1.55
C ASP A 310 4.34 -11.83 -2.66
N ASP A 311 3.08 -11.39 -2.65
CA ASP A 311 2.06 -11.87 -3.60
C ASP A 311 2.54 -11.82 -5.08
N GLY A 312 2.14 -12.82 -5.87
CA GLY A 312 2.55 -13.03 -7.25
C GLY A 312 3.29 -14.35 -7.50
N TRP A 313 3.72 -15.09 -6.46
CA TRP A 313 4.38 -16.40 -6.61
C TRP A 313 3.39 -17.59 -6.68
N GLN A 314 2.18 -17.43 -6.13
CA GLN A 314 1.19 -18.51 -6.00
C GLN A 314 0.52 -18.89 -7.33
N SER A 315 0.01 -20.12 -7.40
CA SER A 315 -0.75 -20.62 -8.55
C SER A 315 -2.22 -20.28 -8.43
N VAL A 316 -2.65 -19.29 -9.21
CA VAL A 316 -3.96 -18.66 -9.07
C VAL A 316 -4.65 -18.46 -10.41
N GLY A 317 -5.94 -18.17 -10.36
CA GLY A 317 -6.72 -17.71 -11.51
C GLY A 317 -8.17 -17.44 -11.15
N MET A 318 -8.83 -16.59 -11.92
CA MET A 318 -10.23 -16.21 -11.76
C MET A 318 -11.18 -17.32 -12.23
N ASP A 319 -12.46 -17.26 -11.83
CA ASP A 319 -13.49 -18.14 -12.41
C ASP A 319 -14.00 -17.59 -13.76
N PRO A 320 -14.52 -18.43 -14.67
CA PRO A 320 -15.14 -17.97 -15.93
C PRO A 320 -16.34 -17.04 -15.75
N THR A 321 -16.94 -17.02 -14.56
CA THR A 321 -18.04 -16.12 -14.15
C THR A 321 -17.60 -15.01 -13.20
N GLY A 322 -16.30 -14.90 -12.90
CA GLY A 322 -15.75 -13.88 -12.02
C GLY A 322 -15.73 -12.50 -12.69
N THR A 323 -15.94 -11.46 -11.88
CA THR A 323 -15.72 -10.07 -12.27
C THR A 323 -14.35 -9.64 -11.76
N GLU A 324 -13.45 -9.33 -12.70
CA GLU A 324 -12.11 -8.83 -12.40
C GLU A 324 -12.16 -7.56 -11.54
N THR A 325 -11.29 -7.49 -10.53
CA THR A 325 -11.08 -6.26 -9.76
C THR A 325 -9.62 -6.18 -9.36
N ILE A 326 -8.89 -5.41 -10.15
CA ILE A 326 -7.48 -5.03 -9.97
C ILE A 326 -7.48 -3.62 -9.36
N ALA A 327 -6.72 -3.39 -8.29
CA ALA A 327 -6.35 -2.04 -7.87
C ALA A 327 -5.01 -1.64 -8.51
N ASP A 328 -4.61 -0.37 -8.43
CA ASP A 328 -3.49 0.17 -9.22
C ASP A 328 -2.18 -0.59 -9.01
N ASN A 329 -1.79 -1.39 -10.01
CA ASN A 329 -0.60 -2.27 -10.03
C ASN A 329 -0.67 -3.47 -9.06
N SER A 330 -1.84 -3.82 -8.51
CA SER A 330 -2.01 -4.90 -7.52
C SER A 330 -2.52 -6.22 -8.10
N ALA A 331 -2.67 -7.22 -7.22
CA ALA A 331 -3.42 -8.44 -7.51
C ALA A 331 -4.87 -8.17 -7.94
N ASN A 332 -5.40 -9.05 -8.81
CA ASN A 332 -6.84 -9.19 -9.04
C ASN A 332 -7.45 -9.96 -7.86
N PHE A 333 -8.22 -9.29 -7.01
CA PHE A 333 -8.78 -9.87 -5.78
C PHE A 333 -9.82 -10.99 -6.03
N ALA A 334 -10.32 -11.12 -7.28
CA ALA A 334 -11.23 -12.20 -7.69
C ALA A 334 -10.53 -13.55 -7.99
N ASN A 335 -9.19 -13.56 -8.06
CA ASN A 335 -8.42 -14.78 -8.29
C ASN A 335 -8.55 -15.76 -7.10
N ARG A 336 -8.48 -17.06 -7.39
CA ARG A 336 -8.48 -18.13 -6.37
C ARG A 336 -7.25 -19.02 -6.50
N LEU A 337 -6.80 -19.58 -5.38
CA LEU A 337 -5.75 -20.59 -5.36
C LEU A 337 -6.21 -21.81 -6.16
N THR A 338 -5.44 -22.20 -7.17
CA THR A 338 -5.71 -23.36 -8.03
C THR A 338 -4.80 -24.54 -7.74
N HIS A 339 -3.67 -24.29 -7.05
CA HIS A 339 -2.70 -25.30 -6.65
C HIS A 339 -1.82 -24.79 -5.51
N ILE A 340 -1.39 -25.66 -4.58
CA ILE A 340 -0.55 -25.26 -3.43
C ILE A 340 0.92 -24.97 -3.78
N LYS A 341 1.42 -25.47 -4.93
CA LYS A 341 2.78 -25.17 -5.42
C LYS A 341 2.83 -23.85 -6.19
N GLU A 342 4.02 -23.30 -6.36
CA GLU A 342 4.33 -22.07 -7.08
C GLU A 342 3.84 -22.05 -8.54
N ASN A 343 3.69 -20.84 -9.10
CA ASN A 343 3.41 -20.65 -10.52
C ASN A 343 4.70 -20.67 -11.37
N HIS A 344 4.51 -20.59 -12.69
CA HIS A 344 5.58 -20.73 -13.68
C HIS A 344 6.75 -19.74 -13.52
N LYS A 345 6.56 -18.58 -12.87
CA LYS A 345 7.61 -17.56 -12.63
C LYS A 345 8.67 -17.99 -11.60
N PHE A 346 8.40 -19.08 -10.89
CA PHE A 346 9.32 -19.73 -9.94
C PHE A 346 9.67 -21.17 -10.35
N GLN A 347 9.38 -21.55 -11.61
CA GLN A 347 9.84 -22.80 -12.22
C GLN A 347 10.96 -22.54 -13.23
N LYS A 348 11.98 -23.40 -13.25
CA LYS A 348 13.16 -23.28 -14.12
C LYS A 348 12.75 -23.45 -15.58
N ASN A 349 12.92 -22.41 -16.39
CA ASN A 349 12.39 -22.33 -17.76
C ASN A 349 10.86 -22.50 -17.82
N GLY A 350 10.15 -22.16 -16.75
CA GLY A 350 8.69 -22.25 -16.64
C GLY A 350 7.98 -21.41 -17.71
N LYS A 351 6.79 -21.86 -18.10
CA LYS A 351 5.95 -21.20 -19.10
C LYS A 351 4.52 -21.13 -18.58
N GLU A 352 3.83 -20.04 -18.89
CA GLU A 352 2.42 -19.90 -18.54
C GLU A 352 1.58 -21.08 -19.06
N GLY A 353 0.58 -21.50 -18.28
CA GLY A 353 -0.24 -22.68 -18.56
C GLY A 353 0.46 -24.04 -18.47
N ASN A 354 1.77 -24.10 -18.18
CA ASN A 354 2.56 -25.33 -18.14
C ASN A 354 3.23 -25.51 -16.78
N ARG A 355 2.89 -26.59 -16.06
CA ARG A 355 3.55 -26.98 -14.80
C ARG A 355 4.54 -28.11 -15.02
N VAL A 356 5.69 -28.03 -14.37
CA VAL A 356 6.62 -29.14 -14.16
C VAL A 356 6.49 -29.62 -12.71
N GLU A 357 6.40 -30.95 -12.51
CA GLU A 357 6.21 -31.55 -11.17
C GLU A 357 7.50 -31.81 -10.40
N ASP A 358 8.66 -31.77 -11.06
CA ASP A 358 9.97 -31.97 -10.44
C ASP A 358 10.31 -30.83 -9.46
N PRO A 359 10.44 -31.11 -8.14
CA PRO A 359 10.81 -30.10 -7.15
C PRO A 359 12.20 -29.48 -7.41
N ALA A 360 13.12 -30.19 -8.08
CA ALA A 360 14.43 -29.66 -8.47
C ALA A 360 14.35 -28.62 -9.60
N LEU A 361 13.17 -28.42 -10.19
CA LEU A 361 12.87 -27.39 -11.18
C LEU A 361 11.82 -26.38 -10.69
N GLY A 362 11.24 -26.55 -9.50
CA GLY A 362 10.27 -25.62 -8.89
C GLY A 362 10.89 -24.63 -7.90
N LEU A 363 10.06 -24.09 -6.99
CA LEU A 363 10.43 -23.05 -6.02
C LEU A 363 11.71 -23.39 -5.23
N LYS A 364 11.89 -24.67 -4.87
CA LYS A 364 13.05 -25.17 -4.15
C LYS A 364 14.38 -24.82 -4.82
N HIS A 365 14.45 -24.89 -6.15
CA HIS A 365 15.68 -24.53 -6.86
C HIS A 365 16.05 -23.06 -6.62
N THR A 366 15.07 -22.16 -6.72
CA THR A 366 15.26 -20.72 -6.48
C THR A 366 15.69 -20.47 -5.04
N VAL A 367 15.01 -21.09 -4.06
CA VAL A 367 15.27 -20.89 -2.63
C VAL A 367 16.64 -21.43 -2.22
N THR A 368 17.04 -22.61 -2.69
CA THR A 368 18.40 -23.14 -2.50
C THR A 368 19.44 -22.22 -3.12
N GLU A 369 19.25 -21.80 -4.38
CA GLU A 369 20.20 -20.94 -5.08
C GLU A 369 20.41 -19.59 -4.37
N ILE A 370 19.35 -18.90 -3.93
CA ILE A 370 19.50 -17.62 -3.23
C ILE A 370 20.09 -17.77 -1.83
N LYS A 371 19.81 -18.87 -1.12
CA LYS A 371 20.41 -19.14 0.20
C LYS A 371 21.91 -19.43 0.09
N GLU A 372 22.30 -20.30 -0.83
CA GLU A 372 23.71 -20.65 -1.05
C GLU A 372 24.53 -19.48 -1.59
N ARG A 373 23.94 -18.64 -2.48
CA ARG A 373 24.66 -17.55 -3.15
C ARG A 373 24.77 -16.27 -2.31
N HIS A 374 23.73 -15.90 -1.56
CA HIS A 374 23.67 -14.62 -0.84
C HIS A 374 23.81 -14.76 0.68
N ASN A 375 24.03 -16.01 1.17
CA ASN A 375 24.09 -16.35 2.59
C ASN A 375 22.85 -15.81 3.33
N LEU A 376 21.66 -16.09 2.80
CA LEU A 376 20.36 -15.74 3.39
C LEU A 376 20.03 -16.71 4.52
N LYS A 377 19.57 -16.17 5.65
CA LYS A 377 19.13 -16.98 6.80
C LYS A 377 17.66 -17.37 6.68
N TYR A 378 16.81 -16.42 6.27
CA TYR A 378 15.37 -16.56 6.26
C TYR A 378 14.76 -16.17 4.90
N VAL A 379 13.97 -17.06 4.31
CA VAL A 379 13.12 -16.78 3.14
C VAL A 379 11.69 -17.13 3.52
N TYR A 380 10.81 -16.14 3.56
CA TYR A 380 9.37 -16.29 3.81
C TYR A 380 8.60 -16.06 2.50
N VAL A 381 7.37 -16.57 2.44
CA VAL A 381 6.44 -16.29 1.33
C VAL A 381 5.09 -15.74 1.81
N TRP A 382 4.43 -14.94 1.00
CA TRP A 382 3.06 -14.45 1.26
C TRP A 382 2.00 -15.51 0.97
N HIS A 383 0.93 -15.58 1.78
CA HIS A 383 -0.36 -16.12 1.36
C HIS A 383 -1.52 -15.51 2.15
N ALA A 384 -2.71 -15.39 1.58
CA ALA A 384 -3.91 -15.04 2.35
C ALA A 384 -4.30 -16.19 3.33
N ILE A 385 -5.00 -15.87 4.43
CA ILE A 385 -5.50 -16.88 5.37
C ILE A 385 -6.40 -17.93 4.70
N THR A 386 -7.12 -17.53 3.65
CA THR A 386 -7.99 -18.37 2.81
C THR A 386 -7.27 -18.97 1.60
N GLY A 387 -5.93 -19.02 1.62
CA GLY A 387 -5.09 -19.56 0.55
C GLY A 387 -4.75 -18.53 -0.54
N TYR A 388 -5.74 -17.75 -0.98
CA TYR A 388 -5.56 -16.54 -1.80
C TYR A 388 -6.71 -15.54 -1.54
N TRP A 389 -6.65 -14.35 -2.14
CA TRP A 389 -7.64 -13.28 -1.99
C TRP A 389 -9.10 -13.75 -2.16
N GLY A 390 -9.42 -14.39 -3.30
CA GLY A 390 -10.73 -14.98 -3.56
C GLY A 390 -10.94 -16.38 -2.97
N GLY A 391 -10.01 -16.88 -2.15
CA GLY A 391 -10.05 -18.20 -1.51
C GLY A 391 -9.39 -19.34 -2.31
N VAL A 392 -9.71 -20.58 -1.97
CA VAL A 392 -9.32 -21.80 -2.71
C VAL A 392 -10.41 -22.18 -3.71
N ARG A 393 -10.04 -22.52 -4.95
CA ARG A 393 -10.97 -22.86 -6.04
C ARG A 393 -11.87 -24.07 -5.69
N PRO A 394 -13.20 -23.92 -5.59
CA PRO A 394 -14.13 -25.04 -5.47
C PRO A 394 -14.14 -25.92 -6.72
N GLY A 395 -14.25 -27.23 -6.54
CA GLY A 395 -14.41 -28.20 -7.66
C GLY A 395 -13.24 -28.32 -8.64
N GLY A 396 -12.07 -27.73 -8.33
CA GLY A 396 -10.84 -27.99 -9.07
C GLY A 396 -10.19 -29.28 -8.57
N ALA A 397 -9.88 -30.23 -9.47
CA ALA A 397 -9.46 -31.59 -9.12
C ALA A 397 -8.33 -31.67 -8.07
N GLU A 398 -7.28 -30.85 -8.21
CA GLU A 398 -6.15 -30.81 -7.26
C GLU A 398 -6.51 -30.24 -5.88
N MET A 399 -7.63 -29.52 -5.75
CA MET A 399 -8.07 -28.81 -4.54
C MET A 399 -9.35 -29.43 -3.93
N GLU A 400 -9.94 -30.46 -4.56
CA GLU A 400 -11.27 -30.97 -4.23
C GLU A 400 -11.35 -31.58 -2.82
N HIS A 401 -10.26 -32.21 -2.34
CA HIS A 401 -10.18 -32.84 -1.02
C HIS A 401 -10.24 -31.85 0.16
N TYR A 402 -10.00 -30.56 -0.10
CA TYR A 402 -10.21 -29.46 0.86
C TYR A 402 -11.69 -29.05 0.99
N GLU A 403 -12.56 -29.58 0.13
CA GLU A 403 -14.02 -29.40 0.17
C GLU A 403 -14.46 -27.92 0.22
N SER A 404 -13.74 -27.05 -0.49
CA SER A 404 -13.98 -25.61 -0.49
C SER A 404 -15.32 -25.25 -1.16
N LYS A 405 -15.97 -24.19 -0.65
CA LYS A 405 -17.29 -23.72 -1.08
C LYS A 405 -17.28 -22.21 -1.27
N LEU A 406 -18.14 -21.70 -2.15
CA LEU A 406 -18.36 -20.25 -2.26
C LEU A 406 -19.23 -19.77 -1.09
N THR A 407 -18.64 -18.91 -0.26
CA THR A 407 -19.31 -18.18 0.85
C THR A 407 -19.19 -16.69 0.56
N TYR A 408 -20.22 -15.91 0.87
CA TYR A 408 -20.25 -14.47 0.57
C TYR A 408 -20.05 -13.67 1.87
N PRO A 409 -18.95 -12.90 2.02
CA PRO A 409 -18.72 -12.01 3.16
C PRO A 409 -19.89 -11.10 3.52
N ILE A 410 -20.21 -11.03 4.81
CA ILE A 410 -21.16 -10.07 5.40
C ILE A 410 -20.41 -9.22 6.44
N SER A 411 -20.26 -7.93 6.18
CA SER A 411 -19.61 -6.97 7.09
C SER A 411 -20.42 -6.71 8.35
N SER A 412 -19.78 -6.26 9.44
CA SER A 412 -20.52 -5.64 10.55
C SER A 412 -20.94 -4.21 10.19
N PRO A 413 -22.09 -3.71 10.69
CA PRO A 413 -22.43 -2.29 10.61
C PRO A 413 -21.36 -1.38 11.25
N GLY A 414 -20.56 -1.90 12.19
CA GLY A 414 -19.41 -1.20 12.77
C GLY A 414 -18.28 -0.98 11.75
N VAL A 415 -17.90 -2.00 10.98
CA VAL A 415 -16.91 -1.87 9.90
C VAL A 415 -17.44 -0.99 8.77
N GLU A 416 -18.70 -1.15 8.37
CA GLU A 416 -19.35 -0.28 7.37
C GLU A 416 -19.46 1.18 7.82
N SER A 417 -19.41 1.45 9.13
CA SER A 417 -19.36 2.81 9.69
C SER A 417 -17.99 3.47 9.52
N ASN A 418 -16.94 2.75 9.12
CA ASN A 418 -15.59 3.27 8.91
C ASN A 418 -15.19 3.23 7.40
N GLU A 419 -13.88 3.18 7.06
CA GLU A 419 -13.34 3.29 5.69
C GLU A 419 -13.74 2.12 4.78
N HIS A 420 -14.09 2.44 3.54
CA HIS A 420 -14.48 1.46 2.52
C HIS A 420 -13.28 0.68 1.96
N CYS A 421 -13.41 -0.64 1.77
CA CYS A 421 -12.36 -1.48 1.20
C CYS A 421 -12.80 -2.15 -0.11
N ASP A 422 -12.17 -1.76 -1.24
CA ASP A 422 -12.48 -2.36 -2.55
C ASP A 422 -12.04 -3.83 -2.68
N ALA A 423 -11.02 -4.28 -1.94
CA ALA A 423 -10.67 -5.70 -1.87
C ALA A 423 -11.81 -6.52 -1.23
N LEU A 424 -12.36 -6.07 -0.08
CA LEU A 424 -13.50 -6.71 0.56
C LEU A 424 -14.74 -6.72 -0.36
N LYS A 425 -15.02 -5.61 -1.03
CA LYS A 425 -16.11 -5.50 -2.03
C LYS A 425 -15.93 -6.44 -3.22
N SER A 426 -14.70 -6.63 -3.71
CA SER A 426 -14.43 -7.63 -4.76
C SER A 426 -14.71 -9.05 -4.29
N ILE A 427 -14.23 -9.42 -3.09
CA ILE A 427 -14.45 -10.75 -2.50
C ILE A 427 -15.94 -10.97 -2.23
N THR A 428 -16.67 -9.93 -1.77
CA THR A 428 -18.13 -9.95 -1.59
C THR A 428 -18.88 -10.12 -2.92
N THR A 429 -18.41 -9.48 -3.99
CA THR A 429 -19.03 -9.57 -5.33
C THR A 429 -18.80 -10.92 -5.98
N ASN A 430 -17.58 -11.47 -5.85
CA ASN A 430 -17.17 -12.72 -6.49
C ASN A 430 -17.46 -13.98 -5.65
N GLY A 431 -17.71 -13.82 -4.35
CA GLY A 431 -17.69 -14.90 -3.36
C GLY A 431 -16.26 -15.30 -2.97
N LEU A 432 -16.10 -15.86 -1.78
CA LEU A 432 -14.85 -16.41 -1.28
C LEU A 432 -14.89 -17.94 -1.32
N GLY A 433 -13.86 -18.57 -1.87
CA GLY A 433 -13.65 -20.01 -1.81
C GLY A 433 -13.17 -20.46 -0.43
N LEU A 434 -14.10 -20.57 0.52
CA LEU A 434 -13.81 -20.97 1.89
C LEU A 434 -13.57 -22.49 1.95
N VAL A 435 -12.36 -22.90 2.33
CA VAL A 435 -12.00 -24.30 2.66
C VAL A 435 -12.97 -24.85 3.72
N ASN A 436 -13.29 -26.15 3.69
CA ASN A 436 -14.11 -26.72 4.78
C ASN A 436 -13.37 -26.54 6.13
N PRO A 437 -13.99 -25.95 7.17
CA PRO A 437 -13.36 -25.77 8.47
C PRO A 437 -12.87 -27.07 9.15
N GLU A 438 -13.38 -28.25 8.77
CA GLU A 438 -12.84 -29.55 9.21
C GLU A 438 -11.56 -29.97 8.46
N LYS A 439 -11.27 -29.37 7.31
CA LYS A 439 -10.11 -29.67 6.43
C LYS A 439 -9.02 -28.61 6.47
N VAL A 440 -9.26 -27.45 7.09
CA VAL A 440 -8.35 -26.30 7.06
C VAL A 440 -6.95 -26.59 7.65
N PHE A 441 -6.84 -27.47 8.66
CA PHE A 441 -5.53 -27.93 9.14
C PHE A 441 -4.78 -28.75 8.07
N SER A 442 -5.45 -29.65 7.35
CA SER A 442 -4.82 -30.40 6.26
C SER A 442 -4.35 -29.46 5.15
N PHE A 443 -5.17 -28.48 4.78
CA PHE A 443 -4.82 -27.44 3.80
C PHE A 443 -3.53 -26.69 4.18
N TYR A 444 -3.49 -26.07 5.37
CA TYR A 444 -2.27 -25.38 5.82
C TYR A 444 -1.09 -26.34 5.96
N ASN A 445 -1.30 -27.54 6.47
CA ASN A 445 -0.23 -28.50 6.69
C ASN A 445 0.38 -29.00 5.37
N GLU A 446 -0.43 -29.24 4.34
CA GLU A 446 0.05 -29.64 3.01
C GLU A 446 0.80 -28.48 2.33
N LEU A 447 0.26 -27.26 2.38
CA LEU A 447 0.91 -26.04 1.88
C LEU A 447 2.25 -25.76 2.59
N HIS A 448 2.26 -25.75 3.92
CA HIS A 448 3.46 -25.43 4.70
C HIS A 448 4.48 -26.57 4.70
N SER A 449 4.04 -27.83 4.63
CA SER A 449 4.96 -28.96 4.40
C SER A 449 5.60 -28.88 3.02
N TYR A 450 4.86 -28.45 1.99
CA TYR A 450 5.45 -28.20 0.67
C TYR A 450 6.50 -27.09 0.73
N LEU A 451 6.15 -25.92 1.28
CA LEU A 451 7.05 -24.77 1.41
C LEU A 451 8.31 -25.09 2.23
N SER A 452 8.15 -25.77 3.37
CA SER A 452 9.27 -26.24 4.20
C SER A 452 10.17 -27.22 3.45
N SER A 453 9.58 -28.13 2.64
CA SER A 453 10.36 -29.05 1.77
C SER A 453 11.12 -28.33 0.63
N ALA A 454 10.64 -27.15 0.24
CA ALA A 454 11.29 -26.23 -0.69
C ALA A 454 12.31 -25.30 -0.02
N GLY A 455 12.48 -25.36 1.31
CA GLY A 455 13.47 -24.58 2.05
C GLY A 455 13.00 -23.20 2.52
N ILE A 456 11.69 -22.93 2.48
CA ILE A 456 11.07 -21.73 3.07
C ILE A 456 11.03 -21.88 4.61
N ASP A 457 11.30 -20.78 5.33
CA ASP A 457 11.46 -20.78 6.79
C ASP A 457 10.24 -20.23 7.55
N GLY A 458 9.29 -19.64 6.82
CA GLY A 458 8.08 -19.04 7.39
C GLY A 458 7.19 -18.36 6.34
N VAL A 459 6.16 -17.65 6.80
CA VAL A 459 5.14 -17.03 5.93
C VAL A 459 4.68 -15.65 6.41
N LYS A 460 4.34 -14.73 5.50
CA LYS A 460 3.50 -13.55 5.79
C LYS A 460 2.05 -13.93 5.47
N VAL A 461 1.16 -13.88 6.47
CA VAL A 461 -0.22 -14.38 6.30
C VAL A 461 -1.21 -13.23 6.41
N ASP A 462 -1.82 -12.91 5.28
CA ASP A 462 -2.63 -11.70 5.07
C ASP A 462 -4.14 -12.02 5.06
N VAL A 463 -4.96 -10.97 4.92
CA VAL A 463 -6.43 -11.02 4.80
C VAL A 463 -7.13 -11.65 6.03
N GLN A 464 -6.46 -11.75 7.18
CA GLN A 464 -6.91 -12.59 8.30
C GLN A 464 -8.29 -12.22 8.88
N ASN A 465 -8.60 -10.93 8.99
CA ASN A 465 -9.89 -10.48 9.54
C ASN A 465 -11.11 -10.94 8.71
N ILE A 466 -10.96 -11.40 7.45
CA ILE A 466 -12.10 -11.81 6.59
C ILE A 466 -12.98 -12.86 7.26
N LEU A 467 -12.40 -13.69 8.13
CA LEU A 467 -13.08 -14.75 8.88
C LEU A 467 -14.23 -14.23 9.76
N GLU A 468 -14.24 -12.95 10.16
CA GLU A 468 -15.35 -12.39 10.94
C GLU A 468 -16.64 -12.18 10.14
N THR A 469 -16.51 -12.13 8.80
CA THR A 469 -17.60 -11.88 7.84
C THR A 469 -18.23 -13.17 7.32
N LEU A 470 -17.71 -14.32 7.76
CA LEU A 470 -18.03 -15.66 7.23
C LEU A 470 -18.64 -16.58 8.30
N GLY A 471 -19.01 -16.03 9.46
CA GLY A 471 -19.45 -16.81 10.62
C GLY A 471 -20.78 -17.55 10.45
N GLU A 472 -21.62 -17.13 9.50
CA GLU A 472 -22.94 -17.72 9.23
C GLU A 472 -22.85 -19.21 8.85
N GLY A 473 -23.62 -20.05 9.56
CA GLY A 473 -23.60 -21.50 9.36
C GLY A 473 -22.37 -22.21 9.95
N HIS A 474 -21.45 -21.46 10.54
CA HIS A 474 -20.27 -21.96 11.25
C HIS A 474 -20.31 -21.71 12.77
N GLY A 475 -21.42 -21.17 13.29
CA GLY A 475 -21.60 -20.90 14.70
C GLY A 475 -20.99 -19.58 15.16
N GLY A 476 -20.83 -18.63 14.24
CA GLY A 476 -20.34 -17.28 14.54
C GLY A 476 -18.84 -17.07 14.29
N ARG A 477 -18.48 -15.78 14.17
CA ARG A 477 -17.13 -15.31 13.85
C ARG A 477 -16.07 -15.85 14.79
N VAL A 478 -16.37 -15.87 16.09
CA VAL A 478 -15.42 -16.31 17.13
C VAL A 478 -15.03 -17.78 16.92
N LYS A 479 -16.00 -18.66 16.62
CA LYS A 479 -15.73 -20.08 16.35
C LYS A 479 -14.93 -20.29 15.07
N LEU A 480 -15.34 -19.65 13.98
CA LEU A 480 -14.65 -19.80 12.69
C LEU A 480 -13.22 -19.24 12.75
N ALA A 481 -13.05 -18.01 13.23
CA ALA A 481 -11.75 -17.38 13.40
C ALA A 481 -10.83 -18.21 14.29
N ARG A 482 -11.31 -18.63 15.47
CA ARG A 482 -10.52 -19.45 16.40
C ARG A 482 -10.06 -20.77 15.77
N LYS A 483 -10.93 -21.44 15.01
CA LYS A 483 -10.60 -22.71 14.34
C LYS A 483 -9.52 -22.54 13.27
N TYR A 484 -9.60 -21.47 12.48
CA TYR A 484 -8.61 -21.14 11.45
C TYR A 484 -7.25 -20.78 12.06
N HIS A 485 -7.21 -19.87 13.05
CA HIS A 485 -5.95 -19.48 13.69
C HIS A 485 -5.29 -20.66 14.45
N GLN A 486 -6.08 -21.54 15.10
CA GLN A 486 -5.54 -22.75 15.73
C GLN A 486 -4.95 -23.74 14.70
N ALA A 487 -5.62 -23.94 13.57
CA ALA A 487 -5.10 -24.77 12.49
C ALA A 487 -3.83 -24.18 11.86
N LEU A 488 -3.79 -22.85 11.71
CA LEU A 488 -2.62 -22.09 11.24
C LEU A 488 -1.44 -22.27 12.20
N GLU A 489 -1.60 -21.95 13.49
CA GLU A 489 -0.55 -22.12 14.51
C GLU A 489 -0.08 -23.58 14.68
N ALA A 490 -0.96 -24.56 14.50
CA ALA A 490 -0.60 -25.97 14.50
C ALA A 490 0.26 -26.36 13.28
N SER A 491 -0.05 -25.81 12.10
CA SER A 491 0.75 -26.02 10.89
C SER A 491 2.11 -25.33 10.96
N ILE A 492 2.16 -24.07 11.38
CA ILE A 492 3.42 -23.31 11.55
C ILE A 492 4.35 -24.05 12.52
N ALA A 493 3.86 -24.45 13.70
CA ALA A 493 4.66 -25.15 14.70
C ALA A 493 5.14 -26.54 14.26
N ARG A 494 4.50 -27.16 13.25
CA ARG A 494 4.92 -28.45 12.67
C ARG A 494 5.95 -28.29 11.55
N ASN A 495 5.87 -27.21 10.75
CA ASN A 495 6.63 -27.06 9.50
C ASN A 495 7.77 -26.03 9.58
N PHE A 496 7.71 -25.05 10.49
CA PHE A 496 8.68 -23.96 10.61
C PHE A 496 9.27 -23.84 12.03
N ARG A 497 10.56 -24.19 12.18
CA ARG A 497 11.24 -24.38 13.48
C ARG A 497 11.35 -23.10 14.34
N ASP A 498 11.34 -21.93 13.71
CA ASP A 498 11.52 -20.63 14.37
C ASP A 498 10.22 -19.89 14.67
N ASN A 499 9.06 -20.58 14.64
CA ASN A 499 7.75 -19.94 14.78
C ASN A 499 7.53 -18.91 13.67
N GLY A 500 7.95 -19.26 12.45
CA GLY A 500 8.11 -18.36 11.32
C GLY A 500 6.79 -17.93 10.71
N ILE A 501 6.16 -16.91 11.30
CA ILE A 501 4.94 -16.31 10.77
C ILE A 501 4.82 -14.84 11.18
N ILE A 502 4.45 -14.00 10.21
CA ILE A 502 3.97 -12.63 10.41
C ILE A 502 2.45 -12.65 10.20
N TYR A 503 1.68 -12.22 11.21
CA TYR A 503 0.25 -11.96 11.07
C TYR A 503 0.03 -10.61 10.38
N CYS A 504 -0.89 -10.54 9.42
CA CYS A 504 -1.13 -9.35 8.62
C CYS A 504 -2.63 -9.21 8.33
N MET A 505 -3.15 -7.98 8.31
CA MET A 505 -4.59 -7.69 8.23
C MET A 505 -5.41 -8.43 9.30
N SER A 506 -4.81 -8.59 10.49
CA SER A 506 -5.23 -9.47 11.60
C SER A 506 -5.57 -8.68 12.88
N HIS A 507 -6.05 -7.44 12.71
CA HIS A 507 -6.29 -6.54 13.85
C HIS A 507 -7.55 -6.85 14.66
N ASN A 508 -8.43 -7.78 14.26
CA ASN A 508 -9.67 -8.03 15.00
C ASN A 508 -9.43 -8.81 16.31
N THR A 509 -10.27 -8.55 17.32
CA THR A 509 -10.17 -9.26 18.61
C THR A 509 -10.54 -10.75 18.52
N ASP A 510 -11.25 -11.20 17.46
CA ASP A 510 -11.51 -12.63 17.21
C ASP A 510 -10.20 -13.43 17.00
N GLY A 511 -9.27 -12.88 16.22
CA GLY A 511 -7.94 -13.44 15.96
C GLY A 511 -6.98 -13.21 17.13
N LEU A 512 -6.90 -11.98 17.65
CA LEU A 512 -5.98 -11.63 18.76
C LEU A 512 -6.23 -12.49 20.01
N TYR A 513 -7.49 -12.64 20.43
CA TYR A 513 -7.87 -13.50 21.55
C TYR A 513 -7.92 -14.99 21.20
N SER A 514 -7.41 -15.42 20.04
CA SER A 514 -7.27 -16.82 19.63
C SER A 514 -5.81 -17.26 19.34
N ALA A 515 -4.83 -16.35 19.37
CA ALA A 515 -3.45 -16.63 18.96
C ALA A 515 -2.53 -16.97 20.15
N LYS A 516 -2.19 -18.26 20.33
CA LYS A 516 -1.38 -18.78 21.45
C LYS A 516 0.13 -18.80 21.17
N ARG A 517 0.54 -18.83 19.91
CA ARG A 517 1.93 -19.09 19.48
C ARG A 517 2.47 -18.01 18.56
N SER A 518 1.69 -17.55 17.59
CA SER A 518 2.12 -16.57 16.59
C SER A 518 2.55 -15.27 17.26
N ALA A 519 3.76 -14.81 16.90
CA ALA A 519 4.55 -13.90 17.72
C ALA A 519 4.84 -12.54 17.07
N VAL A 520 4.49 -12.34 15.79
CA VAL A 520 4.74 -11.09 15.04
C VAL A 520 3.46 -10.67 14.31
N ILE A 521 3.12 -9.37 14.31
CA ILE A 521 1.92 -8.83 13.64
C ILE A 521 2.20 -7.47 12.97
N ARG A 522 1.77 -7.25 11.72
CA ARG A 522 1.87 -5.93 11.06
C ARG A 522 1.04 -4.90 11.84
N ALA A 523 1.63 -3.75 12.15
CA ALA A 523 1.14 -2.80 13.14
C ALA A 523 0.16 -1.74 12.60
N SER A 524 0.04 -1.59 11.28
CA SER A 524 -0.81 -0.60 10.61
C SER A 524 -1.20 -1.06 9.20
N ASP A 525 -1.98 -0.22 8.51
CA ASP A 525 -2.04 -0.19 7.05
C ASP A 525 -0.65 0.02 6.42
N ASP A 526 -0.52 -0.42 5.17
CA ASP A 526 0.73 -0.43 4.40
C ASP A 526 1.39 0.96 4.29
N PHE A 527 2.71 0.98 4.14
CA PHE A 527 3.44 2.17 3.69
C PHE A 527 3.07 2.49 2.23
N TRP A 528 2.39 3.61 2.00
CA TRP A 528 1.97 4.04 0.66
C TRP A 528 2.95 5.07 0.06
N PRO A 529 3.97 4.69 -0.73
CA PRO A 529 5.01 5.59 -1.27
C PRO A 529 4.49 6.67 -2.25
N ARG A 530 3.19 6.70 -2.54
CA ARG A 530 2.54 7.66 -3.45
C ARG A 530 1.41 8.46 -2.80
N ASP A 531 1.11 8.20 -1.52
CA ASP A 531 0.15 9.01 -0.75
C ASP A 531 0.90 9.81 0.33
N PRO A 532 1.13 11.12 0.13
CA PRO A 532 1.77 11.97 1.13
C PRO A 532 0.97 12.11 2.43
N ALA A 533 -0.35 11.86 2.42
CA ALA A 533 -1.17 11.86 3.62
C ALA A 533 -0.87 10.66 4.53
N SER A 534 -0.33 9.56 3.99
CA SER A 534 -0.06 8.33 4.74
C SER A 534 1.12 8.43 5.71
N HIS A 535 2.16 9.21 5.41
CA HIS A 535 3.48 9.01 6.02
C HIS A 535 3.53 9.34 7.52
N THR A 536 3.07 10.54 7.92
CA THR A 536 3.11 10.94 9.34
C THR A 536 2.08 10.18 10.17
N ILE A 537 0.88 9.96 9.63
CA ILE A 537 -0.18 9.19 10.30
C ILE A 537 0.15 7.69 10.39
N HIS A 538 0.95 7.13 9.47
CA HIS A 538 1.49 5.77 9.58
C HIS A 538 2.41 5.68 10.81
N VAL A 539 3.40 6.56 10.95
CA VAL A 539 4.34 6.55 12.10
C VAL A 539 3.59 6.74 13.43
N ALA A 540 2.56 7.58 13.47
CA ALA A 540 1.66 7.65 14.62
C ALA A 540 0.87 6.34 14.84
N SER A 541 0.26 5.78 13.80
CA SER A 541 -0.58 4.57 13.88
C SER A 541 0.21 3.35 14.37
N VAL A 542 1.41 3.09 13.85
CA VAL A 542 2.23 1.95 14.32
C VAL A 542 2.59 2.11 15.80
N ALA A 543 2.89 3.33 16.26
CA ALA A 543 3.25 3.60 17.65
C ALA A 543 2.05 3.41 18.60
N TYR A 544 0.89 3.99 18.30
CA TYR A 544 -0.29 3.86 19.15
C TYR A 544 -0.91 2.46 19.09
N ASN A 545 -0.99 1.82 17.92
CA ASN A 545 -1.45 0.42 17.82
C ASN A 545 -0.52 -0.53 18.58
N THR A 546 0.79 -0.23 18.63
CA THR A 546 1.78 -1.00 19.41
C THR A 546 1.47 -1.03 20.92
N ILE A 547 0.76 -0.05 21.47
CA ILE A 547 0.33 -0.05 22.89
C ILE A 547 -0.57 -1.27 23.18
N PHE A 548 -1.48 -1.61 22.25
CA PHE A 548 -2.42 -2.73 22.42
C PHE A 548 -1.91 -4.03 21.76
N LEU A 549 -1.55 -3.98 20.48
CA LEU A 549 -1.03 -5.14 19.74
C LEU A 549 0.24 -5.72 20.36
N GLY A 550 1.07 -4.85 20.96
CA GLY A 550 2.29 -5.23 21.66
C GLY A 550 2.06 -6.22 22.80
N GLU A 551 0.88 -6.27 23.43
CA GLU A 551 0.61 -7.24 24.48
C GLU A 551 0.33 -8.66 23.95
N PHE A 552 0.00 -8.79 22.66
CA PHE A 552 -0.29 -10.08 22.01
C PHE A 552 0.91 -10.62 21.21
N MET A 553 1.64 -9.74 20.52
CA MET A 553 2.72 -10.08 19.57
C MET A 553 3.76 -8.95 19.53
N GLN A 554 4.94 -9.19 18.96
CA GLN A 554 5.84 -8.12 18.55
C GLN A 554 5.24 -7.40 17.32
N PRO A 555 4.97 -6.10 17.38
CA PRO A 555 4.48 -5.37 16.23
C PRO A 555 5.59 -5.19 15.19
N ASP A 556 5.19 -5.33 13.94
CA ASP A 556 6.00 -5.16 12.74
C ASP A 556 5.56 -3.86 12.04
N TRP A 557 6.48 -2.93 11.83
CA TRP A 557 6.17 -1.54 11.44
C TRP A 557 6.20 -1.32 9.93
N ASP A 558 6.05 -2.42 9.19
CA ASP A 558 5.97 -2.54 7.74
C ASP A 558 7.25 -2.22 6.97
N MET A 559 7.29 -2.62 5.70
CA MET A 559 8.31 -2.16 4.75
C MET A 559 8.30 -0.64 4.60
N PHE A 560 9.35 -0.11 3.99
CA PHE A 560 9.40 1.25 3.46
C PHE A 560 10.39 1.32 2.28
N HIS A 561 10.36 2.40 1.51
CA HIS A 561 11.42 2.68 0.54
C HIS A 561 12.59 3.39 1.22
N SER A 562 13.82 2.91 1.03
CA SER A 562 15.03 3.61 1.47
C SER A 562 15.31 4.85 0.61
N LEU A 563 14.98 4.81 -0.68
CA LEU A 563 15.12 5.94 -1.60
C LEU A 563 13.79 6.69 -1.76
N HIS A 564 13.42 7.49 -0.76
CA HIS A 564 12.16 8.25 -0.72
C HIS A 564 12.27 9.51 0.16
N PRO A 565 11.55 10.63 -0.12
CA PRO A 565 11.67 11.86 0.70
C PRO A 565 11.36 11.69 2.19
N MET A 566 10.50 10.74 2.57
CA MET A 566 10.20 10.38 3.96
C MET A 566 11.00 9.16 4.47
N ALA A 567 11.96 8.65 3.71
CA ALA A 567 12.66 7.41 4.05
C ALA A 567 13.42 7.50 5.38
N GLU A 568 14.14 8.60 5.61
CA GLU A 568 14.94 8.75 6.83
C GLU A 568 14.05 8.82 8.09
N TYR A 569 12.93 9.53 8.01
CA TYR A 569 11.88 9.58 9.03
C TYR A 569 11.29 8.19 9.32
N HIS A 570 10.98 7.41 8.28
CA HIS A 570 10.47 6.03 8.42
C HIS A 570 11.51 5.04 8.96
N GLY A 571 12.79 5.24 8.62
CA GLY A 571 13.92 4.46 9.13
C GLY A 571 14.18 4.74 10.61
N ALA A 572 14.25 6.01 11.01
CA ALA A 572 14.39 6.43 12.40
C ALA A 572 13.26 5.88 13.29
N ALA A 573 12.01 5.90 12.81
CA ALA A 573 10.87 5.29 13.49
C ALA A 573 11.06 3.77 13.69
N ARG A 574 11.46 3.03 12.65
CA ARG A 574 11.69 1.58 12.72
C ARG A 574 12.87 1.20 13.63
N ALA A 575 13.91 2.03 13.70
CA ALA A 575 15.04 1.84 14.62
C ALA A 575 14.61 1.85 16.10
N VAL A 576 13.61 2.68 16.46
CA VAL A 576 13.07 2.75 17.83
C VAL A 576 11.84 1.86 18.07
N GLY A 577 11.17 1.39 17.02
CA GLY A 577 9.99 0.53 17.12
C GLY A 577 10.25 -0.88 17.70
N GLY A 578 11.49 -1.37 17.65
CA GLY A 578 11.86 -2.72 18.10
C GLY A 578 11.30 -3.85 17.21
N CYS A 579 10.73 -3.49 16.07
CA CYS A 579 10.22 -4.33 15.00
C CYS A 579 11.34 -4.95 14.14
N ALA A 580 10.99 -5.74 13.12
CA ALA A 580 11.91 -6.02 12.04
C ALA A 580 12.24 -4.72 11.27
N ILE A 581 13.36 -4.72 10.53
CA ILE A 581 13.69 -3.64 9.60
C ILE A 581 13.89 -4.27 8.23
N TYR A 582 12.95 -4.02 7.33
CA TYR A 582 13.03 -4.42 5.93
C TYR A 582 12.49 -3.31 5.02
N VAL A 583 12.94 -3.32 3.77
CA VAL A 583 12.55 -2.36 2.74
C VAL A 583 11.83 -3.04 1.57
N SER A 584 11.15 -2.27 0.73
CA SER A 584 10.49 -2.76 -0.49
C SER A 584 11.06 -2.17 -1.79
N ASP A 585 12.26 -1.59 -1.73
CA ASP A 585 12.98 -0.99 -2.86
C ASP A 585 13.01 -1.87 -4.12
N LYS A 586 12.91 -1.21 -5.29
CA LYS A 586 13.26 -1.82 -6.57
C LYS A 586 14.77 -2.10 -6.66
N PRO A 587 15.21 -3.16 -7.38
CA PRO A 587 16.63 -3.44 -7.58
C PRO A 587 17.40 -2.23 -8.13
N GLY A 588 18.43 -1.80 -7.41
CA GLY A 588 19.26 -0.64 -7.74
C GLY A 588 18.75 0.72 -7.27
N GLN A 589 17.55 0.80 -6.67
CA GLN A 589 16.94 2.04 -6.19
C GLN A 589 17.04 2.13 -4.66
N HIS A 590 18.27 2.19 -4.13
CA HIS A 590 18.58 2.07 -2.70
C HIS A 590 19.35 3.28 -2.16
N ASP A 591 18.99 3.76 -0.97
CA ASP A 591 19.82 4.70 -0.20
C ASP A 591 20.74 3.93 0.77
N PHE A 592 21.96 3.64 0.31
CA PHE A 592 22.99 3.00 1.14
C PHE A 592 23.59 3.90 2.22
N ILE A 593 23.31 5.20 2.25
CA ILE A 593 23.71 6.11 3.35
C ILE A 593 22.71 5.95 4.49
N LEU A 594 21.41 5.95 4.18
CA LEU A 594 20.35 5.68 5.15
C LEU A 594 20.43 4.26 5.72
N LEU A 595 20.60 3.24 4.87
CA LEU A 595 20.64 1.84 5.32
C LEU A 595 21.81 1.58 6.29
N LYS A 596 22.93 2.30 6.17
CA LYS A 596 24.08 2.21 7.10
C LYS A 596 23.81 2.82 8.49
N LYS A 597 22.70 3.55 8.67
CA LYS A 597 22.21 4.01 10.00
C LYS A 597 21.35 2.96 10.71
N LEU A 598 20.99 1.87 10.01
CA LEU A 598 20.04 0.84 10.46
C LEU A 598 20.66 -0.57 10.52
N VAL A 599 21.54 -0.88 9.56
CA VAL A 599 22.04 -2.23 9.27
C VAL A 599 23.56 -2.30 9.47
N LEU A 600 24.03 -3.36 10.14
CA LEU A 600 25.45 -3.69 10.28
C LEU A 600 25.99 -4.46 9.06
N PRO A 601 27.31 -4.51 8.81
CA PRO A 601 27.86 -5.12 7.59
C PRO A 601 27.58 -6.63 7.42
N ASP A 602 27.26 -7.35 8.50
CA ASP A 602 26.83 -8.76 8.46
C ASP A 602 25.36 -8.95 8.05
N GLY A 603 24.60 -7.84 7.94
CA GLY A 603 23.16 -7.82 7.70
C GLY A 603 22.31 -7.94 8.97
N SER A 604 22.90 -7.88 10.17
CA SER A 604 22.14 -7.76 11.43
C SER A 604 21.67 -6.32 11.67
N ILE A 605 20.73 -6.14 12.60
CA ILE A 605 20.26 -4.81 13.02
C ILE A 605 20.39 -4.59 14.53
N LEU A 606 20.60 -3.34 14.93
CA LEU A 606 20.55 -2.94 16.34
C LEU A 606 19.10 -2.79 16.83
N ARG A 607 18.36 -3.89 16.88
CA ARG A 607 16.93 -3.88 17.28
C ARG A 607 16.77 -3.63 18.78
N ALA A 608 15.90 -2.69 19.14
CA ALA A 608 15.48 -2.45 20.52
C ALA A 608 14.56 -3.59 21.04
N LYS A 609 14.52 -3.79 22.36
CA LYS A 609 13.97 -5.01 23.00
C LYS A 609 12.46 -5.11 23.02
N LEU A 610 11.76 -3.99 23.21
CA LEU A 610 10.32 -3.96 23.43
C LEU A 610 9.59 -3.55 22.14
N PRO A 611 8.27 -3.70 22.07
CA PRO A 611 7.45 -2.91 21.18
C PRO A 611 7.56 -1.41 21.55
N GLY A 612 8.03 -0.57 20.62
CA GLY A 612 8.25 0.87 20.85
C GLY A 612 6.94 1.64 21.05
N ARG A 613 6.83 2.44 22.12
CA ARG A 613 5.57 3.05 22.57
C ARG A 613 5.65 4.58 22.59
N PRO A 614 4.54 5.30 22.35
CA PRO A 614 4.44 6.70 22.73
C PRO A 614 4.84 6.90 24.20
N THR A 615 5.55 7.98 24.52
CA THR A 615 5.89 8.32 25.91
C THR A 615 4.64 8.68 26.71
N ARG A 616 4.72 8.56 28.03
CA ARG A 616 3.59 8.77 28.97
C ARG A 616 2.83 10.10 28.75
N ASP A 617 3.53 11.16 28.38
CA ASP A 617 3.00 12.49 28.10
C ASP A 617 2.40 12.66 26.69
N CYS A 618 2.83 11.85 25.71
CA CYS A 618 2.20 11.79 24.39
C CYS A 618 0.85 11.06 24.42
N LEU A 619 0.67 10.04 25.29
CA LEU A 619 -0.47 9.09 25.28
C LEU A 619 -1.87 9.70 25.03
N PHE A 620 -2.14 10.90 25.56
CA PHE A 620 -3.44 11.56 25.54
C PHE A 620 -3.42 12.90 24.78
N SER A 621 -2.51 13.02 23.81
CA SER A 621 -2.25 14.21 22.98
C SER A 621 -2.28 13.79 21.49
N ASP A 622 -2.60 14.69 20.56
CA ASP A 622 -2.81 14.30 19.15
C ASP A 622 -1.71 14.88 18.24
N PRO A 623 -0.55 14.18 18.12
CA PRO A 623 0.62 14.70 17.43
C PRO A 623 0.45 14.82 15.90
N ALA A 624 -0.71 14.44 15.37
CA ALA A 624 -1.06 14.55 13.97
C ALA A 624 -1.94 15.78 13.66
N ARG A 625 -2.64 16.34 14.65
CA ARG A 625 -3.70 17.35 14.44
C ARG A 625 -3.74 18.51 15.43
N ASP A 626 -3.12 18.43 16.60
CA ASP A 626 -3.29 19.44 17.66
C ASP A 626 -2.41 20.70 17.53
N GLY A 627 -1.52 20.74 16.53
CA GLY A 627 -0.65 21.87 16.21
C GLY A 627 0.41 22.20 17.26
N LYS A 628 0.61 21.36 18.28
CA LYS A 628 1.44 21.68 19.46
C LYS A 628 2.23 20.53 20.07
N SER A 629 1.86 19.27 19.82
CA SER A 629 2.56 18.11 20.37
C SER A 629 3.38 17.37 19.32
N LEU A 630 4.57 16.94 19.74
CA LEU A 630 5.39 15.97 19.01
C LEU A 630 5.01 14.55 19.44
N LEU A 631 5.29 13.58 18.59
CA LEU A 631 5.26 12.17 18.95
C LEU A 631 6.65 11.74 19.42
N LYS A 632 6.80 11.53 20.73
CA LYS A 632 7.97 10.86 21.32
C LYS A 632 7.67 9.36 21.44
N ILE A 633 8.56 8.51 20.95
CA ILE A 633 8.46 7.04 20.93
C ILE A 633 9.67 6.47 21.68
N TRP A 634 9.46 5.74 22.77
CA TRP A 634 10.54 5.17 23.58
C TRP A 634 10.68 3.65 23.44
N ASN A 635 11.90 3.16 23.72
CA ASN A 635 12.22 1.74 23.81
C ASN A 635 13.47 1.50 24.69
N LEU A 636 13.80 0.23 24.97
CA LEU A 636 14.98 -0.20 25.73
C LEU A 636 15.94 -1.04 24.90
N ASN A 637 17.23 -0.93 25.23
CA ASN A 637 18.31 -1.82 24.80
C ASN A 637 18.77 -2.69 25.98
N ASP A 638 20.01 -3.19 25.93
CA ASP A 638 20.58 -4.01 27.01
C ASP A 638 20.96 -3.20 28.27
N PHE A 639 21.46 -1.96 28.11
CA PHE A 639 22.00 -1.14 29.21
C PHE A 639 21.59 0.35 29.14
N ASN A 640 20.65 0.70 28.26
CA ASN A 640 20.23 2.07 27.98
C ASN A 640 18.84 2.08 27.32
N GLY A 641 18.25 3.25 27.14
CA GLY A 641 17.03 3.48 26.35
C GLY A 641 17.30 4.24 25.07
N VAL A 642 16.27 4.31 24.21
CA VAL A 642 16.26 5.16 23.01
C VAL A 642 14.90 5.83 22.88
N ILE A 643 14.88 7.09 22.44
CA ILE A 643 13.67 7.86 22.12
C ILE A 643 13.79 8.38 20.68
N GLY A 644 12.81 8.10 19.83
CA GLY A 644 12.61 8.84 18.57
C GLY A 644 11.57 9.94 18.78
N VAL A 645 11.83 11.15 18.27
CA VAL A 645 10.93 12.31 18.39
C VAL A 645 10.54 12.77 17.00
N PHE A 646 9.25 12.92 16.72
CA PHE A 646 8.72 13.13 15.37
C PHE A 646 7.67 14.25 15.36
N ASN A 647 7.76 15.18 14.39
CA ASN A 647 6.66 16.10 14.12
C ASN A 647 5.72 15.45 13.08
N CYS A 648 4.60 14.88 13.56
CA CYS A 648 3.64 14.13 12.74
C CYS A 648 2.47 15.00 12.20
N GLN A 649 2.48 16.30 12.46
CA GLN A 649 1.34 17.18 12.19
C GLN A 649 1.01 17.31 10.69
N GLY A 650 -0.24 17.64 10.38
CA GLY A 650 -0.70 18.06 9.04
C GLY A 650 -1.49 17.02 8.25
N ALA A 651 -1.33 15.73 8.55
CA ALA A 651 -2.10 14.65 7.95
C ALA A 651 -2.66 13.70 9.00
N GLY A 652 -3.88 13.18 8.78
CA GLY A 652 -4.51 12.24 9.70
C GLY A 652 -5.88 11.73 9.26
N TRP A 653 -6.37 10.70 9.95
CA TRP A 653 -7.66 10.07 9.61
C TRP A 653 -8.85 11.00 9.90
N CYS A 654 -9.70 11.21 8.90
CA CYS A 654 -10.90 12.03 8.99
C CYS A 654 -12.15 11.18 9.24
N ARG A 655 -12.85 11.42 10.35
CA ARG A 655 -14.11 10.72 10.71
C ARG A 655 -15.24 10.93 9.70
N VAL A 656 -15.27 12.09 9.03
CA VAL A 656 -16.34 12.44 8.07
C VAL A 656 -16.05 11.85 6.69
N GLY A 657 -14.84 12.08 6.16
CA GLY A 657 -14.40 11.52 4.87
C GLY A 657 -14.04 10.04 4.90
N LYS A 658 -13.91 9.45 6.10
CA LYS A 658 -13.53 8.05 6.34
C LYS A 658 -12.24 7.63 5.64
N THR A 659 -11.24 8.51 5.63
CA THR A 659 -9.94 8.31 4.96
C THR A 659 -8.86 9.16 5.62
N ASN A 660 -7.59 8.87 5.36
CA ASN A 660 -6.48 9.77 5.67
C ASN A 660 -6.50 10.96 4.72
N LEU A 661 -6.27 12.17 5.24
CA LEU A 661 -6.12 13.38 4.42
C LEU A 661 -5.13 14.35 5.04
N ILE A 662 -4.53 15.18 4.18
CA ILE A 662 -3.80 16.38 4.58
C ILE A 662 -4.84 17.45 4.93
N HIS A 663 -4.77 17.98 6.15
CA HIS A 663 -5.60 19.08 6.63
C HIS A 663 -4.79 20.36 6.83
N ASP A 664 -3.45 20.25 6.93
CA ASP A 664 -2.52 21.37 6.84
C ASP A 664 -1.29 20.93 6.02
N GLU A 665 -1.06 21.60 4.89
CA GLU A 665 0.07 21.34 4.00
C GLU A 665 1.40 21.92 4.52
N ASN A 666 1.35 22.92 5.41
CA ASN A 666 2.54 23.59 5.95
C ASN A 666 2.48 23.73 7.49
N PRO A 667 2.42 22.62 8.25
CA PRO A 667 2.25 22.67 9.70
C PRO A 667 3.40 23.36 10.42
N GLY A 668 3.06 24.05 11.50
CA GLY A 668 3.99 24.83 12.30
C GLY A 668 5.16 24.03 12.89
N THR A 669 6.27 24.73 13.10
CA THR A 669 7.38 24.25 13.92
C THR A 669 6.92 24.11 15.37
N ILE A 670 7.19 22.96 15.99
CA ILE A 670 6.85 22.69 17.39
C ILE A 670 8.14 22.60 18.22
N SER A 671 8.10 23.23 19.41
CA SER A 671 9.12 23.11 20.45
C SER A 671 8.59 22.25 21.59
N ASP A 672 9.41 21.32 22.08
CA ASP A 672 9.09 20.38 23.16
C ASP A 672 10.40 20.05 23.93
N PHE A 673 10.38 19.06 24.81
CA PHE A 673 11.56 18.58 25.52
C PHE A 673 11.55 17.05 25.71
N VAL A 674 12.74 16.50 25.97
CA VAL A 674 12.94 15.09 26.35
C VAL A 674 13.62 15.00 27.71
N ARG A 675 13.16 14.07 28.55
CA ARG A 675 13.77 13.76 29.86
C ARG A 675 14.23 12.31 29.90
N ALA A 676 15.15 11.98 30.82
CA ALA A 676 15.48 10.59 31.11
C ALA A 676 14.27 9.77 31.58
N LYS A 677 13.32 10.39 32.29
CA LYS A 677 12.05 9.75 32.73
C LYS A 677 11.04 9.48 31.61
N ASP A 678 11.28 9.98 30.39
CA ASP A 678 10.42 9.69 29.22
C ASP A 678 10.72 8.29 28.63
N VAL A 679 11.78 7.60 29.07
CA VAL A 679 11.96 6.14 28.91
C VAL A 679 11.46 5.46 30.17
N ASP A 680 10.17 5.10 30.24
CA ASP A 680 9.49 4.69 31.47
C ASP A 680 10.18 3.54 32.23
N TYR A 681 10.82 2.61 31.52
CA TYR A 681 11.49 1.44 32.12
C TYR A 681 13.03 1.57 32.23
N LEU A 682 13.61 2.77 32.07
CA LEU A 682 15.08 2.97 32.12
C LEU A 682 15.74 2.47 33.41
N SER A 683 15.03 2.58 34.54
CA SER A 683 15.45 2.04 35.84
C SER A 683 15.61 0.52 35.86
N ARG A 684 14.92 -0.21 34.97
CA ARG A 684 14.99 -1.68 34.85
C ARG A 684 16.27 -2.16 34.13
N VAL A 685 17.05 -1.25 33.51
CA VAL A 685 18.34 -1.54 32.84
C VAL A 685 19.51 -0.69 33.37
N ALA A 686 19.25 0.20 34.33
CA ALA A 686 20.28 0.97 35.01
C ALA A 686 21.08 0.12 36.01
N CYS A 687 22.30 0.53 36.32
CA CYS A 687 23.14 -0.18 37.29
C CYS A 687 22.68 0.07 38.73
N ASP A 688 23.00 -0.87 39.64
CA ASP A 688 22.72 -0.73 41.08
C ASP A 688 23.20 0.61 41.64
N GLY A 689 22.33 1.27 42.41
CA GLY A 689 22.59 2.59 43.00
C GLY A 689 22.57 3.76 42.00
N TRP A 690 21.90 3.61 40.84
CA TRP A 690 21.69 4.72 39.91
C TRP A 690 20.90 5.87 40.58
N THR A 691 21.40 7.09 40.44
CA THR A 691 20.84 8.32 41.03
C THR A 691 19.64 8.88 40.27
N GLY A 692 19.42 8.45 39.03
CA GLY A 692 18.53 9.12 38.07
C GLY A 692 19.25 10.06 37.10
N ASP A 693 20.56 10.29 37.26
CA ASP A 693 21.36 11.10 36.34
C ASP A 693 21.65 10.33 35.03
N SER A 694 21.52 10.99 33.90
CA SER A 694 21.64 10.37 32.58
C SER A 694 22.56 11.15 31.64
N VAL A 695 22.91 10.50 30.54
CA VAL A 695 23.49 11.14 29.36
C VAL A 695 22.52 10.93 28.20
N LEU A 696 22.22 12.02 27.51
CA LEU A 696 21.49 12.00 26.25
C LEU A 696 22.50 12.19 25.11
N TYR A 697 22.40 11.37 24.08
CA TYR A 697 23.10 11.56 22.81
C TYR A 697 22.10 11.86 21.71
N SER A 698 22.20 13.03 21.09
CA SER A 698 21.43 13.43 19.92
C SER A 698 22.08 12.83 18.66
N HIS A 699 21.32 12.11 17.83
CA HIS A 699 21.85 11.52 16.60
C HIS A 699 21.96 12.56 15.47
N VAL A 700 20.96 13.44 15.32
CA VAL A 700 20.92 14.44 14.24
C VAL A 700 21.83 15.63 14.54
N GLY A 701 21.81 16.16 15.76
CA GLY A 701 22.77 17.18 16.22
C GLY A 701 24.17 16.62 16.46
N GLY A 702 24.28 15.36 16.89
CA GLY A 702 25.55 14.66 17.06
C GLY A 702 26.25 14.91 18.41
N GLU A 703 25.56 15.52 19.38
CA GLU A 703 26.12 16.01 20.64
C GLU A 703 25.78 15.11 21.85
N VAL A 704 26.63 15.18 22.88
CA VAL A 704 26.45 14.51 24.19
C VAL A 704 26.10 15.54 25.26
N VAL A 705 25.00 15.32 25.98
CA VAL A 705 24.55 16.17 27.08
C VAL A 705 24.44 15.34 28.37
N PHE A 706 25.16 15.74 29.42
CA PHE A 706 24.91 15.24 30.78
C PHE A 706 23.63 15.89 31.32
N LEU A 707 22.64 15.06 31.66
CA LEU A 707 21.33 15.48 32.13
C LEU A 707 21.13 15.01 33.59
N PRO A 708 21.14 15.93 34.57
CA PRO A 708 20.81 15.59 35.95
C PRO A 708 19.41 14.96 36.07
N LYS A 709 19.16 14.22 37.17
CA LYS A 709 17.82 13.70 37.49
C LYS A 709 16.75 14.80 37.35
N ASP A 710 15.63 14.42 36.73
CA ASP A 710 14.43 15.25 36.48
C ASP A 710 14.63 16.49 35.58
N ALA A 711 15.85 16.78 35.12
CA ALA A 711 16.09 17.82 34.11
C ALA A 711 15.60 17.39 32.72
N ALA A 712 15.46 18.37 31.82
CA ALA A 712 14.94 18.19 30.45
C ALA A 712 15.86 18.83 29.40
N LEU A 713 16.01 18.16 28.26
CA LEU A 713 16.68 18.67 27.05
C LEU A 713 15.63 19.27 26.11
N PRO A 714 15.62 20.59 25.85
CA PRO A 714 14.71 21.21 24.90
C PRO A 714 15.09 20.84 23.45
N LEU A 715 14.09 20.72 22.58
CA LEU A 715 14.25 20.45 21.16
C LEU A 715 13.17 21.19 20.34
N THR A 716 13.35 21.32 19.03
CA THR A 716 12.40 22.01 18.15
C THR A 716 12.47 21.43 16.73
N LEU A 717 11.32 21.03 16.18
CA LEU A 717 11.20 20.33 14.89
C LEU A 717 10.13 20.98 14.00
N LYS A 718 10.46 21.23 12.73
CA LYS A 718 9.46 21.58 11.69
C LYS A 718 8.61 20.36 11.34
N SER A 719 7.51 20.55 10.62
CA SER A 719 6.73 19.42 10.09
C SER A 719 7.64 18.45 9.32
N ARG A 720 7.44 17.13 9.54
CA ARG A 720 8.20 16.04 8.89
C ARG A 720 9.70 15.97 9.30
N GLU A 721 10.18 16.80 10.23
CA GLU A 721 11.48 16.63 10.88
C GLU A 721 11.38 15.64 12.07
N PHE A 722 12.52 15.07 12.45
CA PHE A 722 12.66 14.11 13.54
C PHE A 722 14.02 14.25 14.26
N GLU A 723 14.15 13.61 15.42
CA GLU A 723 15.42 13.37 16.13
C GLU A 723 15.41 11.96 16.74
N VAL A 724 16.57 11.34 16.96
CA VAL A 724 16.72 10.10 17.72
C VAL A 724 17.74 10.30 18.85
N ILE A 725 17.32 10.07 20.08
CA ILE A 725 18.10 10.30 21.29
C ILE A 725 18.38 8.96 21.98
N THR A 726 19.67 8.62 22.17
CA THR A 726 20.06 7.51 23.05
C THR A 726 20.16 8.01 24.49
N VAL A 727 19.47 7.35 25.42
CA VAL A 727 19.33 7.76 26.83
C VAL A 727 20.06 6.76 27.73
N VAL A 728 21.22 7.14 28.25
CA VAL A 728 22.11 6.24 28.99
C VAL A 728 22.09 6.55 30.49
N PRO A 729 21.90 5.59 31.40
CA PRO A 729 22.10 5.78 32.84
C PRO A 729 23.57 6.06 33.16
N VAL A 730 23.85 7.11 33.94
CA VAL A 730 25.22 7.41 34.36
C VAL A 730 25.62 6.53 35.53
N LYS A 731 26.80 5.91 35.44
CA LYS A 731 27.46 5.26 36.58
C LYS A 731 28.62 6.11 37.07
N GLU A 732 28.61 6.45 38.36
CA GLU A 732 29.80 6.96 39.04
C GLU A 732 30.70 5.77 39.46
N LEU A 733 31.99 5.89 39.17
CA LEU A 733 33.00 4.86 39.41
C LEU A 733 33.65 5.01 40.80
N SER A 734 34.41 3.99 41.22
CA SER A 734 35.14 3.94 42.51
C SER A 734 36.08 5.11 42.82
N ASN A 735 36.35 5.99 41.85
CA ASN A 735 37.20 7.18 41.97
C ASN A 735 36.47 8.50 41.61
N GLY A 736 35.14 8.53 41.65
CA GLY A 736 34.33 9.73 41.41
C GLY A 736 34.22 10.17 39.95
N VAL A 737 34.77 9.41 39.00
CA VAL A 737 34.55 9.65 37.57
C VAL A 737 33.17 9.14 37.18
N ARG A 738 32.39 9.96 36.45
CA ARG A 738 31.13 9.54 35.83
C ARG A 738 31.38 8.98 34.44
N PHE A 739 30.62 7.95 34.08
CA PHE A 739 30.72 7.27 32.79
C PHE A 739 29.35 6.81 32.30
N ALA A 740 29.13 6.88 30.99
CA ALA A 740 27.93 6.36 30.33
C ALA A 740 28.27 5.96 28.88
N PRO A 741 28.24 4.66 28.50
CA PRO A 741 28.55 4.22 27.14
C PRO A 741 27.37 4.49 26.19
N VAL A 742 27.61 5.20 25.09
CA VAL A 742 26.54 5.63 24.15
C VAL A 742 26.30 4.59 23.06
N GLY A 743 27.36 3.98 22.49
CA GLY A 743 27.24 2.98 21.43
C GLY A 743 27.77 3.45 20.07
N LEU A 744 27.28 2.86 18.98
CA LEU A 744 27.68 3.22 17.61
C LEU A 744 26.94 4.47 17.15
N VAL A 745 27.57 5.63 17.36
CA VAL A 745 26.93 6.95 17.23
C VAL A 745 26.44 7.32 15.82
N LYS A 746 26.85 6.57 14.80
CA LYS A 746 26.35 6.73 13.41
C LYS A 746 25.16 5.83 13.04
N MET A 747 24.65 5.05 13.99
CA MET A 747 23.38 4.33 13.87
C MET A 747 22.29 5.02 14.70
N PHE A 748 21.03 4.92 14.27
CA PHE A 748 19.91 5.54 14.99
C PHE A 748 19.75 4.95 16.40
N ASN A 749 19.67 3.62 16.52
CA ASN A 749 19.69 2.95 17.82
C ASN A 749 21.12 2.63 18.28
N SER A 750 21.95 3.68 18.40
CA SER A 750 23.37 3.61 18.80
C SER A 750 23.61 2.70 20.01
N GLY A 751 22.81 2.88 21.06
CA GLY A 751 22.91 2.13 22.32
C GLY A 751 22.58 0.63 22.23
N GLY A 752 21.94 0.18 21.15
CA GLY A 752 21.68 -1.23 20.87
C GLY A 752 22.95 -2.05 20.59
N ALA A 753 24.09 -1.39 20.31
CA ALA A 753 25.37 -2.02 20.05
C ALA A 753 26.01 -2.68 21.30
N ILE A 754 25.68 -2.22 22.51
CA ILE A 754 26.36 -2.67 23.74
C ILE A 754 25.72 -3.97 24.24
N LYS A 755 26.48 -5.07 24.27
CA LYS A 755 26.00 -6.44 24.58
C LYS A 755 26.46 -7.01 25.92
N GLU A 756 27.59 -6.55 26.44
CA GLU A 756 28.02 -6.80 27.82
C GLU A 756 28.60 -5.52 28.40
N LEU A 757 28.40 -5.25 29.70
CA LEU A 757 28.91 -4.07 30.38
C LEU A 757 29.24 -4.42 31.84
N GLN A 758 30.47 -4.12 32.26
CA GLN A 758 31.00 -4.47 33.59
C GLN A 758 31.82 -3.31 34.16
N TYR A 759 31.61 -3.03 35.44
CA TYR A 759 32.30 -2.00 36.20
C TYR A 759 33.14 -2.66 37.31
N ASP A 760 34.43 -2.39 37.32
CA ASP A 760 35.34 -2.89 38.34
C ASP A 760 35.37 -1.95 39.57
N SER A 761 35.17 -2.51 40.75
CA SER A 761 35.24 -1.80 42.04
C SER A 761 36.67 -1.50 42.50
N SER A 762 37.69 -1.97 41.78
CA SER A 762 39.11 -1.67 42.06
C SER A 762 39.43 -0.16 42.03
N THR A 763 40.54 0.21 42.65
CA THR A 763 41.04 1.61 42.70
C THR A 763 41.39 2.18 41.32
N THR A 764 41.59 1.32 40.32
CA THR A 764 41.87 1.72 38.92
C THR A 764 40.63 2.13 38.12
N ALA A 765 39.42 1.93 38.67
CA ALA A 765 38.12 2.30 38.07
C ALA A 765 37.97 1.81 36.62
N THR A 766 38.11 0.51 36.44
CA THR A 766 38.14 -0.13 35.12
C THR A 766 36.72 -0.35 34.60
N VAL A 767 36.45 0.01 33.35
CA VAL A 767 35.20 -0.33 32.66
C VAL A 767 35.53 -1.33 31.55
N ARG A 768 34.76 -2.41 31.48
CA ARG A 768 34.84 -3.43 30.42
C ARG A 768 33.48 -3.54 29.73
N MET A 769 33.47 -3.66 28.41
CA MET A 769 32.24 -3.82 27.64
C MET A 769 32.47 -4.63 26.37
N LYS A 770 31.39 -5.21 25.86
CA LYS A 770 31.37 -5.92 24.58
C LYS A 770 30.43 -5.21 23.62
N VAL A 771 30.93 -4.86 22.44
CA VAL A 771 30.20 -4.03 21.46
C VAL A 771 30.02 -4.78 20.15
N HIS A 772 28.80 -4.74 19.61
CA HIS A 772 28.42 -5.36 18.34
C HIS A 772 28.40 -4.34 17.20
N GLY A 773 29.04 -4.68 16.08
CA GLY A 773 29.15 -3.81 14.89
C GLY A 773 30.49 -3.08 14.77
N CYS A 774 30.57 -2.04 13.95
CA CYS A 774 31.81 -1.30 13.67
C CYS A 774 31.54 0.18 13.33
N GLY A 775 32.61 0.96 13.17
CA GLY A 775 32.62 2.40 12.96
C GLY A 775 32.76 3.19 14.26
N LEU A 776 32.41 4.47 14.20
CA LEU A 776 32.58 5.41 15.31
C LEU A 776 31.73 5.01 16.53
N PHE A 777 32.40 4.63 17.62
CA PHE A 777 31.82 4.37 18.93
C PHE A 777 31.97 5.59 19.84
N GLY A 778 30.94 5.90 20.62
CA GLY A 778 30.90 7.01 21.57
C GLY A 778 30.61 6.59 23.02
N ALA A 779 31.14 7.34 23.97
CA ALA A 779 30.79 7.27 25.38
C ALA A 779 31.00 8.62 26.08
N TYR A 780 30.21 8.94 27.10
CA TYR A 780 30.49 10.09 27.98
C TYR A 780 31.46 9.70 29.10
N SER A 781 32.36 10.61 29.46
CA SER A 781 33.00 10.62 30.77
C SER A 781 33.35 12.01 31.29
N SER A 782 33.15 12.23 32.59
CA SER A 782 33.50 13.48 33.28
C SER A 782 35.01 13.72 33.47
N ALA A 783 35.87 12.89 32.89
CA ALA A 783 37.33 13.04 32.88
C ALA A 783 37.97 12.20 31.77
N GLN A 784 39.06 12.68 31.18
CA GLN A 784 39.77 11.99 30.10
C GLN A 784 40.18 10.54 30.52
N PRO A 785 39.91 9.52 29.68
CA PRO A 785 40.52 8.19 29.82
C PRO A 785 42.05 8.26 29.84
N LYS A 786 42.74 7.39 30.60
CA LYS A 786 44.22 7.29 30.51
C LYS A 786 44.68 6.35 29.39
N ARG A 787 43.87 5.35 29.07
CA ARG A 787 44.02 4.40 27.96
C ARG A 787 42.68 3.75 27.64
N ILE A 788 42.50 3.36 26.39
CA ILE A 788 41.43 2.47 25.94
C ILE A 788 42.08 1.36 25.10
N SER A 789 41.66 0.11 25.32
CA SER A 789 42.12 -1.02 24.51
C SER A 789 40.93 -1.80 23.95
N VAL A 790 41.03 -2.14 22.67
CA VAL A 790 40.08 -2.98 21.92
C VAL A 790 40.75 -4.33 21.69
N ASP A 791 40.12 -5.42 22.14
CA ASP A 791 40.66 -6.79 22.09
C ASP A 791 42.12 -6.90 22.59
N SER A 792 42.37 -6.26 23.73
CA SER A 792 43.67 -6.15 24.42
C SER A 792 44.75 -5.33 23.69
N LYS A 793 44.47 -4.78 22.51
CA LYS A 793 45.34 -3.83 21.80
C LYS A 793 44.97 -2.39 22.16
N GLU A 794 45.94 -1.55 22.50
CA GLU A 794 45.72 -0.12 22.76
C GLU A 794 45.42 0.64 21.45
N GLU A 795 44.39 1.49 21.47
CA GLU A 795 43.92 2.27 20.31
C GLU A 795 43.84 3.76 20.67
N GLU A 796 43.97 4.61 19.66
CA GLU A 796 43.79 6.06 19.79
C GLU A 796 42.30 6.41 19.97
N PHE A 797 42.03 7.46 20.74
CA PHE A 797 40.67 7.93 21.04
C PHE A 797 40.62 9.46 21.12
N GLY A 798 39.51 10.04 20.67
CA GLY A 798 39.18 11.45 20.92
C GLY A 798 38.60 11.65 22.32
N PHE A 799 38.85 12.82 22.91
CA PHE A 799 38.16 13.29 24.10
C PHE A 799 37.88 14.79 23.98
N GLU A 800 36.62 15.19 24.14
CA GLU A 800 36.19 16.58 24.14
C GLU A 800 35.97 17.05 25.59
N GLU A 801 36.80 17.98 26.06
CA GLU A 801 36.77 18.42 27.46
C GLU A 801 35.47 19.15 27.86
N GLY A 802 34.79 19.79 26.89
CA GLY A 802 33.56 20.55 27.15
C GLY A 802 32.31 19.70 27.34
N THR A 803 32.13 18.64 26.54
CA THR A 803 30.98 17.73 26.59
C THR A 803 31.25 16.47 27.41
N GLY A 804 32.52 16.10 27.58
CA GLY A 804 32.95 14.80 28.10
C GLY A 804 32.83 13.66 27.09
N LEU A 805 32.56 13.94 25.81
CA LEU A 805 32.47 12.92 24.76
C LEU A 805 33.85 12.27 24.50
N VAL A 806 33.91 10.95 24.66
CA VAL A 806 34.97 10.05 24.22
C VAL A 806 34.54 9.40 22.91
N THR A 807 35.40 9.42 21.90
CA THR A 807 35.17 8.73 20.60
C THR A 807 36.32 7.80 20.26
N LEU A 808 36.03 6.66 19.64
CA LEU A 808 37.01 5.73 19.07
C LEU A 808 36.43 5.04 17.84
N ASP A 809 37.28 4.64 16.89
CA ASP A 809 36.83 3.94 15.68
C ASP A 809 37.01 2.43 15.83
N LEU A 810 35.89 1.69 15.77
CA LEU A 810 35.90 0.22 15.73
C LEU A 810 36.05 -0.21 14.27
N ARG A 811 37.18 -0.85 13.95
CA ARG A 811 37.52 -1.27 12.59
C ARG A 811 36.63 -2.44 12.14
N VAL A 812 36.90 -3.03 10.98
CA VAL A 812 36.33 -4.34 10.59
C VAL A 812 37.41 -5.41 10.81
N PRO A 813 37.13 -6.57 11.42
CA PRO A 813 38.12 -7.61 11.65
C PRO A 813 38.22 -8.58 10.47
N GLU A 814 39.37 -9.23 10.30
CA GLU A 814 39.62 -10.15 9.17
C GLU A 814 38.91 -11.52 9.32
N GLU A 815 38.40 -11.86 10.51
CA GLU A 815 37.84 -13.19 10.84
C GLU A 815 36.34 -13.18 11.25
N GLU A 816 35.52 -12.29 10.66
CA GLU A 816 34.04 -12.21 10.83
C GLU A 816 33.48 -12.10 12.27
N LEU A 817 34.28 -11.62 13.25
CA LEU A 817 33.82 -11.36 14.61
C LEU A 817 33.53 -9.87 14.85
N TYR A 818 32.32 -9.41 14.52
CA TYR A 818 31.81 -8.06 14.82
C TYR A 818 31.56 -7.80 16.32
N LEU A 819 32.35 -8.39 17.23
CA LEU A 819 32.15 -8.40 18.69
C LEU A 819 33.44 -8.00 19.42
N TRP A 820 33.55 -6.73 19.80
CA TRP A 820 34.76 -6.12 20.36
C TRP A 820 34.79 -6.11 21.87
N ASN A 821 35.90 -6.51 22.50
CA ASN A 821 36.13 -6.38 23.94
C ASN A 821 36.85 -5.05 24.24
N ILE A 822 36.11 -4.02 24.66
CA ILE A 822 36.65 -2.69 24.96
C ILE A 822 36.92 -2.55 26.46
N THR A 823 38.13 -2.11 26.84
CA THR A 823 38.55 -1.90 28.23
C THR A 823 39.14 -0.51 28.46
N ARG A 824 38.69 0.20 29.51
CA ARG A 824 39.16 1.53 29.94
C ARG A 824 39.77 1.47 31.34
N ASN A 825 40.85 2.21 31.60
CA ASN A 825 41.55 2.23 32.92
C ASN A 825 41.95 3.66 33.39
N LYS A 826 42.13 3.88 34.71
CA LYS A 826 42.61 5.17 35.27
C LYS A 826 43.69 5.11 36.39
N GLY A 827 44.77 4.34 36.21
CA GLY A 827 46.12 4.80 36.65
C GLY A 827 46.97 3.92 37.59
N GLY A 828 48.28 4.03 37.38
CA GLY A 828 49.39 3.40 38.12
C GLY A 828 50.66 3.52 37.27
N SER A 829 51.85 3.68 37.86
CA SER A 829 53.08 4.02 37.12
C SER A 829 54.17 2.95 37.27
N SER A 830 54.87 2.61 36.15
CA SER A 830 56.32 2.35 36.04
C SER A 830 56.70 1.24 35.03
N ILE A 831 57.45 1.64 33.98
CA ILE A 831 58.64 1.01 33.37
C ILE A 831 58.59 -0.46 32.83
N ASN A 832 58.87 -0.56 31.53
CA ASN A 832 59.62 -1.56 30.74
C ASN A 832 59.78 -3.01 31.24
N ASN A 833 59.52 -3.97 30.34
CA ASN A 833 60.63 -4.58 29.59
C ASN A 833 60.19 -5.25 28.27
N ALA A 834 61.13 -5.43 27.35
CA ALA A 834 60.93 -6.06 26.04
C ALA A 834 61.49 -7.48 26.00
N ILE A 835 61.10 -8.27 25.00
CA ILE A 835 61.95 -9.28 24.35
C ILE A 835 61.45 -9.52 22.91
N THR A 836 62.37 -9.57 21.97
CA THR A 836 62.16 -9.90 20.55
C THR A 836 62.39 -11.40 20.31
N ASN A 837 61.74 -12.03 19.30
CA ASN A 837 62.51 -12.58 18.17
C ASN A 837 61.74 -13.24 16.98
N LEU A 838 62.25 -12.92 15.78
CA LEU A 838 62.50 -13.78 14.60
C LEU A 838 61.35 -14.37 13.72
N ARG A 839 61.34 -13.89 12.46
CA ARG A 839 61.22 -14.61 11.14
C ARG A 839 59.94 -15.44 10.89
N GLY A 840 59.40 -15.56 9.67
CA GLY A 840 59.72 -15.09 8.30
C GLY A 840 58.60 -15.60 7.37
N THR A 841 58.49 -15.31 6.06
CA THR A 841 59.44 -14.82 5.06
C THR A 841 58.66 -14.08 3.93
N LYS A 842 59.30 -13.24 3.11
CA LYS A 842 58.62 -12.47 2.04
C LYS A 842 58.38 -13.25 0.73
N ILE A 843 57.35 -12.79 0.01
CA ILE A 843 56.97 -13.16 -1.36
C ILE A 843 58.01 -12.66 -2.39
N THR A 844 58.18 -13.39 -3.50
CA THR A 844 58.74 -12.89 -4.77
C THR A 844 57.81 -13.27 -5.95
N PRO A 845 57.52 -12.36 -6.89
CA PRO A 845 56.71 -12.66 -8.07
C PRO A 845 57.56 -13.14 -9.25
N PHE A 846 56.93 -13.78 -10.25
CA PHE A 846 57.52 -14.03 -11.56
C PHE A 846 56.52 -13.81 -12.70
N ASN A 847 57.04 -13.38 -13.85
CA ASN A 847 56.32 -13.11 -15.11
C ASN A 847 56.76 -14.10 -16.20
N HIS A 848 56.15 -13.99 -17.40
CA HIS A 848 56.47 -14.71 -18.66
C HIS A 848 55.81 -16.11 -18.84
N LEU A 849 55.46 -16.59 -20.06
CA LEU A 849 55.39 -15.96 -21.41
C LEU A 849 54.47 -16.79 -22.36
N ARG A 850 53.88 -16.08 -23.35
CA ARG A 850 53.47 -16.44 -24.74
C ARG A 850 53.15 -17.88 -25.19
N ASP A 851 52.03 -17.97 -25.92
CA ASP A 851 51.81 -18.45 -27.31
C ASP A 851 52.47 -19.73 -27.87
N ILE A 852 51.69 -20.48 -28.66
CA ILE A 852 52.04 -20.83 -30.06
C ILE A 852 50.80 -21.22 -30.91
N HIS A 853 50.88 -21.04 -32.23
CA HIS A 853 49.83 -21.27 -33.24
C HIS A 853 49.81 -22.68 -33.85
N GLN A 854 48.69 -23.06 -34.49
CA GLN A 854 48.55 -23.32 -35.95
C GLN A 854 47.05 -23.57 -36.29
N GLN A 855 46.34 -22.85 -37.17
CA GLN A 855 46.47 -22.56 -38.63
C GLN A 855 45.76 -23.57 -39.55
N GLN A 856 44.83 -23.09 -40.39
CA GLN A 856 44.95 -23.11 -41.87
C GLN A 856 43.84 -22.26 -42.56
N ASN A 857 43.92 -22.11 -43.90
CA ASN A 857 43.27 -21.10 -44.79
C ASN A 857 43.32 -21.65 -46.25
N PRO A 858 42.82 -21.00 -47.33
CA PRO A 858 41.68 -20.08 -47.59
C PRO A 858 40.85 -20.64 -48.81
N PRO A 859 40.45 -19.96 -49.95
CA PRO A 859 40.04 -18.56 -50.26
C PRO A 859 38.78 -18.35 -51.19
N SER A 860 38.16 -17.15 -51.07
CA SER A 860 37.62 -16.27 -52.16
C SER A 860 36.24 -16.44 -52.88
N ARG A 861 35.60 -15.26 -53.10
CA ARG A 861 34.75 -14.75 -54.22
C ARG A 861 33.24 -15.12 -54.44
N SER A 862 32.40 -14.08 -54.23
CA SER A 862 31.37 -13.48 -55.14
C SER A 862 29.98 -14.11 -55.47
N PHE A 863 28.91 -13.40 -55.05
CA PHE A 863 27.72 -12.92 -55.81
C PHE A 863 26.75 -13.89 -56.56
N LEU A 864 25.43 -13.90 -56.18
CA LEU A 864 24.22 -13.55 -56.99
C LEU A 864 22.87 -14.19 -56.51
N TYR A 865 21.76 -13.45 -56.74
CA TYR A 865 20.31 -13.81 -56.89
C TYR A 865 19.60 -14.95 -56.11
N GLY A 866 18.30 -14.73 -55.76
CA GLY A 866 17.32 -15.83 -55.62
C GLY A 866 15.98 -15.56 -54.91
N PHE A 867 15.01 -14.87 -55.54
CA PHE A 867 13.62 -14.76 -55.03
C PHE A 867 12.62 -15.52 -55.94
N LYS A 868 11.84 -16.46 -55.38
CA LYS A 868 10.56 -17.03 -55.90
C LYS A 868 9.99 -17.97 -54.80
N SER A 869 8.77 -17.81 -54.28
CA SER A 869 7.42 -17.82 -54.90
C SER A 869 6.84 -19.22 -55.10
N LEU A 870 5.76 -19.55 -54.36
CA LEU A 870 4.72 -20.51 -54.76
C LEU A 870 3.39 -20.20 -54.03
N SER A 871 2.26 -20.77 -54.49
CA SER A 871 0.90 -20.38 -54.05
C SER A 871 -0.14 -21.47 -54.30
N LYS A 872 -1.30 -21.37 -53.59
CA LYS A 872 -2.49 -22.27 -53.61
C LYS A 872 -2.23 -23.63 -52.94
N GLY A 873 -3.19 -24.28 -52.26
CA GLY A 873 -4.58 -23.94 -51.91
C GLY A 873 -5.44 -25.22 -51.74
N HIS A 874 -6.67 -25.14 -51.20
CA HIS A 874 -7.89 -25.92 -51.55
C HIS A 874 -9.09 -25.62 -50.59
N ASN A 875 -10.27 -26.19 -50.87
CA ASN A 875 -11.61 -25.89 -50.30
C ASN A 875 -11.98 -26.83 -49.11
N CYS A 876 -13.13 -26.77 -48.38
CA CYS A 876 -14.53 -26.56 -48.80
C CYS A 876 -15.55 -26.22 -47.67
N GLN A 877 -16.51 -25.31 -47.99
CA GLN A 877 -17.99 -25.33 -47.72
C GLN A 877 -18.55 -25.42 -46.26
N TYR A 878 -19.82 -25.07 -45.91
CA TYR A 878 -21.08 -24.87 -46.67
C TYR A 878 -22.01 -23.77 -46.01
N VAL A 879 -22.46 -22.73 -46.77
CA VAL A 879 -23.81 -22.04 -46.86
C VAL A 879 -24.64 -21.72 -45.57
N PRO A 880 -25.22 -20.51 -45.32
CA PRO A 880 -26.37 -20.00 -46.13
C PRO A 880 -26.69 -18.49 -46.32
N SER A 881 -27.32 -18.22 -47.48
CA SER A 881 -28.43 -17.26 -47.75
C SER A 881 -28.23 -15.75 -48.06
N SER A 882 -28.78 -15.37 -49.22
CA SER A 882 -29.55 -14.15 -49.59
C SER A 882 -29.07 -12.72 -49.24
N SER A 883 -28.69 -11.96 -50.28
CA SER A 883 -29.02 -10.52 -50.40
C SER A 883 -29.17 -10.10 -51.88
N ARG A 884 -29.88 -8.99 -52.15
CA ARG A 884 -30.34 -8.61 -53.50
C ARG A 884 -29.31 -7.81 -54.31
N LYS A 885 -29.25 -8.07 -55.62
CA LYS A 885 -28.61 -7.17 -56.61
C LYS A 885 -29.50 -5.94 -56.86
N MET A 886 -28.89 -4.77 -57.07
CA MET A 886 -29.49 -3.68 -57.84
C MET A 886 -28.76 -3.54 -59.18
N SER A 887 -29.50 -3.23 -60.25
CA SER A 887 -28.98 -3.22 -61.62
C SER A 887 -28.57 -1.83 -62.07
N THR A 888 -27.52 -1.76 -62.90
CA THR A 888 -27.15 -0.54 -63.64
C THR A 888 -28.01 -0.41 -64.88
N VAL A 889 -28.73 0.71 -65.03
CA VAL A 889 -29.38 1.10 -66.29
C VAL A 889 -28.58 2.24 -66.90
N ALA A 890 -28.23 2.10 -68.18
CA ALA A 890 -27.64 3.16 -68.98
C ALA A 890 -28.72 3.81 -69.87
N ALA A 891 -28.64 5.12 -70.05
CA ALA A 891 -29.41 5.88 -71.02
C ALA A 891 -28.48 6.91 -71.69
N SER A 892 -28.77 7.29 -72.93
CA SER A 892 -27.89 8.07 -73.79
C SER A 892 -28.65 9.17 -74.55
N VAL A 893 -27.88 10.06 -75.20
CA VAL A 893 -28.33 11.17 -76.07
C VAL A 893 -28.92 12.39 -75.33
N GLY A 894 -28.60 13.59 -75.82
CA GLY A 894 -29.14 14.87 -75.34
C GLY A 894 -28.07 15.94 -75.15
N SER A 895 -27.77 16.71 -76.20
CA SER A 895 -26.85 17.86 -76.15
C SER A 895 -27.63 19.18 -76.23
N GLU A 896 -27.96 19.79 -75.10
CA GLU A 896 -28.30 21.22 -75.04
C GLU A 896 -28.01 21.81 -73.65
N SER A 897 -27.89 23.14 -73.56
CA SER A 897 -27.16 23.79 -72.44
C SER A 897 -28.02 24.65 -71.52
N LYS A 898 -27.95 24.38 -70.20
CA LYS A 898 -27.81 25.35 -69.09
C LYS A 898 -27.72 24.67 -67.72
N GLU A 899 -26.85 25.18 -66.85
CA GLU A 899 -26.71 24.81 -65.42
C GLU A 899 -26.57 23.30 -65.08
N GLY A 900 -25.62 22.62 -65.72
CA GLY A 900 -25.17 21.29 -65.26
C GLY A 900 -24.51 21.31 -63.88
N LEU A 901 -24.53 20.16 -63.19
CA LEU A 901 -23.95 19.95 -61.87
C LEU A 901 -22.45 20.30 -61.84
N ARG A 902 -22.05 21.34 -61.08
CA ARG A 902 -20.65 21.73 -60.89
C ARG A 902 -19.91 20.75 -59.95
N LEU A 903 -19.57 19.58 -60.49
CA LEU A 903 -18.75 18.57 -59.82
C LEU A 903 -17.41 19.16 -59.35
N LEU A 904 -16.90 18.68 -58.21
CA LEU A 904 -15.63 19.14 -57.64
C LEU A 904 -14.40 18.45 -58.24
N VAL A 905 -14.60 17.33 -58.94
CA VAL A 905 -13.55 16.46 -59.50
C VAL A 905 -13.80 16.25 -60.99
N ASN A 906 -12.76 16.42 -61.79
CA ASN A 906 -12.72 16.12 -63.23
C ASN A 906 -12.25 14.67 -63.44
N GLY A 907 -12.49 14.10 -64.63
CA GLY A 907 -12.03 12.74 -64.96
C GLY A 907 -13.00 11.61 -64.58
N GLY A 908 -14.26 11.95 -64.28
CA GLY A 908 -15.37 11.01 -64.13
C GLY A 908 -15.33 10.13 -62.85
N PRO A 909 -16.21 9.11 -62.76
CA PRO A 909 -16.45 8.37 -61.52
C PRO A 909 -15.21 7.68 -60.93
N LYS A 910 -14.25 7.26 -61.77
CA LYS A 910 -12.99 6.65 -61.32
C LYS A 910 -12.11 7.66 -60.57
N ALA A 911 -11.95 8.87 -61.13
CA ALA A 911 -11.22 9.95 -60.48
C ALA A 911 -11.94 10.41 -59.18
N GLN A 912 -13.27 10.55 -59.24
CA GLN A 912 -14.10 10.88 -58.07
C GLN A 912 -13.93 9.87 -56.93
N LYS A 913 -13.93 8.56 -57.23
CA LYS A 913 -13.67 7.50 -56.23
C LYS A 913 -12.25 7.57 -55.66
N MET A 914 -11.24 7.79 -56.50
CA MET A 914 -9.83 7.90 -56.03
C MET A 914 -9.62 9.12 -55.12
N VAL A 915 -10.12 10.29 -55.49
CA VAL A 915 -10.04 11.52 -54.67
C VAL A 915 -10.85 11.36 -53.38
N GLY A 916 -12.04 10.74 -53.45
CA GLY A 916 -12.87 10.45 -52.27
C GLY A 916 -12.17 9.54 -51.26
N ILE A 917 -11.60 8.42 -51.71
CA ILE A 917 -10.84 7.48 -50.86
C ILE A 917 -9.64 8.19 -50.21
N TRP A 918 -8.88 8.97 -50.96
CA TRP A 918 -7.75 9.74 -50.43
C TRP A 918 -8.18 10.71 -49.33
N LEU A 919 -9.22 11.53 -49.57
CA LEU A 919 -9.67 12.52 -48.59
C LEU A 919 -10.28 11.89 -47.33
N PHE A 920 -11.00 10.77 -47.45
CA PHE A 920 -11.43 10.00 -46.27
C PHE A 920 -10.25 9.35 -45.53
N GLY A 921 -9.24 8.86 -46.25
CA GLY A 921 -7.99 8.37 -45.66
C GLY A 921 -7.24 9.44 -44.88
N SER A 922 -7.12 10.67 -45.43
CA SER A 922 -6.54 11.81 -44.71
C SER A 922 -7.37 12.21 -43.49
N ALA A 923 -8.70 12.19 -43.56
CA ALA A 923 -9.56 12.45 -42.40
C ALA A 923 -9.40 11.36 -41.32
N ALA A 924 -9.38 10.08 -41.69
CA ALA A 924 -9.15 8.97 -40.77
C ALA A 924 -7.75 9.02 -40.13
N TRP A 925 -6.73 9.51 -40.86
CA TRP A 925 -5.40 9.73 -40.30
C TRP A 925 -5.37 10.90 -39.31
N VAL A 926 -6.11 12.00 -39.56
CA VAL A 926 -6.28 13.06 -38.53
C VAL A 926 -7.01 12.53 -37.30
N PHE A 927 -8.00 11.65 -37.47
CA PHE A 927 -8.72 11.00 -36.37
C PHE A 927 -7.78 10.14 -35.51
N SER A 928 -6.92 9.32 -36.11
CA SER A 928 -5.91 8.55 -35.36
C SER A 928 -4.80 9.43 -34.76
N MET A 929 -4.47 10.57 -35.39
CA MET A 929 -3.60 11.60 -34.81
C MET A 929 -4.19 12.17 -33.51
N VAL A 930 -5.48 12.53 -33.51
CA VAL A 930 -6.20 13.04 -32.34
C VAL A 930 -6.26 12.01 -31.21
N ILE A 931 -6.43 10.72 -31.54
CA ILE A 931 -6.33 9.63 -30.55
C ILE A 931 -4.92 9.57 -29.95
N LEU A 932 -3.89 9.50 -30.80
CA LEU A 932 -2.49 9.36 -30.36
C LEU A 932 -2.04 10.54 -29.49
N GLY A 933 -2.36 11.78 -29.88
CA GLY A 933 -2.07 12.97 -29.06
C GLY A 933 -2.86 13.02 -27.75
N GLY A 934 -4.04 12.40 -27.70
CA GLY A 934 -4.78 12.17 -26.45
C GLY A 934 -4.00 11.26 -25.50
N VAL A 935 -3.49 10.13 -26.00
CA VAL A 935 -2.61 9.24 -25.21
C VAL A 935 -1.38 10.00 -24.75
N THR A 936 -0.63 10.66 -25.63
CA THR A 936 0.60 11.42 -25.30
C THR A 936 0.37 12.50 -24.21
N ARG A 937 -0.83 13.10 -24.12
CA ARG A 937 -1.17 14.05 -23.03
C ARG A 937 -1.54 13.34 -21.72
N LEU A 938 -2.27 12.23 -21.79
CA LEU A 938 -2.71 11.46 -20.62
C LEU A 938 -1.56 10.68 -19.98
N THR A 939 -0.62 10.17 -20.77
CA THR A 939 0.65 9.55 -20.30
C THR A 939 1.73 10.56 -19.92
N ARG A 940 1.37 11.86 -19.77
CA ARG A 940 2.28 12.99 -19.46
C ARG A 940 3.59 12.97 -20.27
N SER A 941 3.52 12.61 -21.55
CA SER A 941 4.72 12.39 -22.37
C SER A 941 5.10 13.58 -23.25
N GLY A 942 4.22 14.57 -23.37
CA GLY A 942 4.31 15.67 -24.34
C GLY A 942 5.36 16.76 -24.07
N LEU A 943 6.28 16.56 -23.12
CA LEU A 943 7.43 17.44 -22.85
C LEU A 943 8.77 16.67 -22.89
N SER A 944 8.74 15.34 -23.11
CA SER A 944 9.92 14.46 -23.11
C SER A 944 10.93 14.79 -24.20
N MET A 945 10.48 15.27 -25.37
CA MET A 945 11.35 15.70 -26.47
C MET A 945 11.59 17.22 -26.41
N THR A 946 12.55 17.65 -25.58
CA THR A 946 12.91 19.07 -25.38
C THR A 946 13.31 19.78 -26.68
N ASP A 947 14.02 19.08 -27.58
CA ASP A 947 14.44 19.59 -28.89
C ASP A 947 13.29 19.58 -29.92
N TRP A 948 13.26 20.58 -30.79
CA TRP A 948 12.35 20.61 -31.96
C TRP A 948 13.11 20.87 -33.25
N LYS A 949 12.95 19.95 -34.21
CA LYS A 949 13.55 20.02 -35.57
C LYS A 949 12.41 19.95 -36.60
N PHE A 950 12.32 20.93 -37.50
CA PHE A 950 11.21 21.04 -38.47
C PHE A 950 10.99 19.75 -39.29
N THR A 951 12.06 19.24 -39.91
CA THR A 951 12.09 17.98 -40.68
C THR A 951 11.79 16.73 -39.86
N GLY A 952 11.91 16.80 -38.53
CA GLY A 952 12.09 15.63 -37.69
C GLY A 952 13.52 15.08 -37.80
N GLY A 953 13.71 13.88 -37.25
CA GLY A 953 14.94 13.09 -37.29
C GLY A 953 14.60 11.62 -37.01
N LEU A 954 15.59 10.74 -37.04
CA LEU A 954 15.46 9.37 -36.53
C LEU A 954 15.31 9.40 -34.99
N PRO A 955 14.72 8.36 -34.37
CA PRO A 955 14.79 8.21 -32.93
C PRO A 955 16.23 7.80 -32.54
N PRO A 956 16.63 7.91 -31.26
CA PRO A 956 17.93 7.43 -30.81
C PRO A 956 18.12 5.94 -31.13
N LEU A 957 19.23 5.58 -31.78
CA LEU A 957 19.47 4.22 -32.30
C LEU A 957 20.53 3.46 -31.50
N SER A 958 21.45 4.16 -30.84
CA SER A 958 22.41 3.61 -29.90
C SER A 958 22.07 3.98 -28.46
N ASN A 959 22.65 3.27 -27.49
CA ASN A 959 22.52 3.62 -26.07
C ASN A 959 23.14 5.00 -25.76
N GLU A 960 24.16 5.41 -26.50
CA GLU A 960 24.79 6.73 -26.37
C GLU A 960 23.84 7.86 -26.83
N ASP A 961 23.14 7.67 -27.96
CA ASP A 961 22.10 8.61 -28.40
C ASP A 961 20.96 8.74 -27.35
N TRP A 962 20.54 7.62 -26.74
CA TRP A 962 19.49 7.61 -25.71
C TRP A 962 19.92 8.38 -24.45
N LEU A 963 21.17 8.21 -24.01
CA LEU A 963 21.73 8.96 -22.89
C LEU A 963 21.82 10.47 -23.22
N ILE A 964 22.20 10.84 -24.44
CA ILE A 964 22.28 12.25 -24.87
C ILE A 964 20.91 12.94 -24.84
N GLU A 965 19.85 12.31 -25.35
CA GLU A 965 18.49 12.89 -25.26
C GLU A 965 17.98 12.89 -23.80
N PHE A 966 18.33 11.88 -23.01
CA PHE A 966 17.94 11.79 -21.60
C PHE A 966 18.59 12.89 -20.74
N GLU A 967 19.88 13.19 -20.92
CA GLU A 967 20.57 14.29 -20.22
C GLU A 967 20.01 15.68 -20.57
N LYS A 968 19.40 15.86 -21.76
CA LYS A 968 18.62 17.08 -22.06
C LYS A 968 17.30 17.10 -21.29
N TYR A 969 16.58 15.99 -21.28
CA TYR A 969 15.32 15.87 -20.55
C TYR A 969 15.52 16.09 -19.04
N LYS A 970 16.63 15.63 -18.45
CA LYS A 970 17.01 15.93 -17.05
C LYS A 970 17.10 17.42 -16.70
N GLN A 971 17.35 18.28 -17.69
CA GLN A 971 17.42 19.73 -17.51
C GLN A 971 16.04 20.40 -17.54
N SER A 972 15.00 19.70 -18.02
CA SER A 972 13.62 20.20 -18.09
C SER A 972 12.99 20.38 -16.70
N PRO A 973 12.01 21.30 -16.54
CA PRO A 973 11.23 21.39 -15.32
C PRO A 973 10.49 20.08 -15.00
N GLU A 974 9.98 19.37 -16.02
CA GLU A 974 9.23 18.11 -15.86
C GLU A 974 10.08 17.02 -15.17
N TYR A 975 11.34 16.83 -15.58
CA TYR A 975 12.25 15.92 -14.85
C TYR A 975 12.61 16.45 -13.46
N LYS A 976 12.90 17.74 -13.32
CA LYS A 976 13.33 18.32 -12.03
C LYS A 976 12.27 18.22 -10.93
N ILE A 977 10.99 18.36 -11.29
CA ILE A 977 9.87 18.51 -10.34
C ILE A 977 8.95 17.28 -10.32
N VAL A 978 8.69 16.63 -11.46
CA VAL A 978 7.70 15.54 -11.58
C VAL A 978 8.38 14.17 -11.66
N ASN A 979 9.36 14.04 -12.56
CA ASN A 979 9.97 12.76 -12.92
C ASN A 979 11.40 12.61 -12.36
N LYS A 980 11.64 13.16 -11.16
CA LYS A 980 12.97 13.24 -10.54
C LYS A 980 13.41 11.85 -10.07
N GLY A 981 14.43 11.29 -10.72
CA GLY A 981 14.91 9.93 -10.46
C GLY A 981 14.34 8.86 -11.39
N MET A 982 13.51 9.25 -12.37
CA MET A 982 13.17 8.41 -13.54
C MET A 982 14.44 7.89 -14.21
N ASP A 983 14.41 6.67 -14.76
CA ASP A 983 15.53 6.09 -15.51
C ASP A 983 15.39 6.24 -17.05
N VAL A 984 16.35 5.67 -17.79
CA VAL A 984 16.40 5.79 -19.25
C VAL A 984 15.37 4.91 -19.98
N GLU A 985 14.85 3.83 -19.37
CA GLU A 985 13.80 2.98 -19.95
C GLU A 985 12.41 3.59 -19.73
N ASP A 986 12.14 4.15 -18.55
CA ASP A 986 10.95 4.96 -18.31
C ASP A 986 10.94 6.21 -19.22
N PHE A 987 12.09 6.87 -19.39
CA PHE A 987 12.26 7.96 -20.36
C PHE A 987 11.98 7.52 -21.80
N LYS A 988 12.47 6.34 -22.22
CA LYS A 988 12.20 5.79 -23.55
C LYS A 988 10.69 5.64 -23.80
N PHE A 989 9.89 5.22 -22.82
CA PHE A 989 8.44 5.10 -23.00
C PHE A 989 7.79 6.45 -23.34
N ILE A 990 8.04 7.49 -22.54
CA ILE A 990 7.47 8.83 -22.80
C ILE A 990 8.03 9.44 -24.10
N TYR A 991 9.33 9.28 -24.37
CA TYR A 991 9.96 9.73 -25.61
C TYR A 991 9.35 9.05 -26.83
N TRP A 992 9.10 7.73 -26.80
CA TRP A 992 8.43 7.02 -27.89
C TRP A 992 6.99 7.49 -28.11
N MET A 993 6.25 7.77 -27.03
CA MET A 993 4.88 8.30 -27.12
C MET A 993 4.83 9.70 -27.76
N GLU A 994 5.79 10.58 -27.47
CA GLU A 994 5.86 11.89 -28.13
C GLU A 994 6.46 11.80 -29.55
N TYR A 995 7.50 11.00 -29.75
CA TYR A 995 8.12 10.76 -31.05
C TYR A 995 7.11 10.19 -32.06
N ALA A 996 6.33 9.19 -31.66
CA ALA A 996 5.27 8.60 -32.48
C ALA A 996 4.24 9.66 -32.89
N HIS A 997 3.73 10.45 -31.94
CA HIS A 997 2.80 11.56 -32.18
C HIS A 997 3.39 12.59 -33.17
N ARG A 998 4.63 13.05 -32.91
CA ARG A 998 5.37 14.01 -33.75
C ARG A 998 5.64 13.47 -35.16
N MET A 999 5.88 12.17 -35.35
CA MET A 999 6.11 11.58 -36.66
C MET A 999 4.81 11.24 -37.41
N TRP A 1000 3.75 10.83 -36.71
CA TRP A 1000 2.44 10.55 -37.32
C TRP A 1000 1.85 11.81 -37.97
N GLY A 1001 2.04 12.97 -37.34
CA GLY A 1001 1.70 14.28 -37.92
C GLY A 1001 2.53 14.65 -39.15
N ARG A 1002 3.84 14.30 -39.20
CA ARG A 1002 4.67 14.50 -40.40
C ARG A 1002 4.29 13.55 -41.54
N GLY A 1003 3.97 12.30 -41.21
CA GLY A 1003 3.44 11.30 -42.14
C GLY A 1003 2.15 11.74 -42.83
N LEU A 1004 1.24 12.38 -42.09
CA LEU A 1004 0.04 13.00 -42.65
C LEU A 1004 0.37 14.05 -43.73
N GLY A 1005 1.39 14.88 -43.50
CA GLY A 1005 1.84 15.90 -44.45
C GLY A 1005 2.23 15.28 -45.80
N ILE A 1006 2.95 14.16 -45.77
CA ILE A 1006 3.35 13.39 -46.98
C ILE A 1006 2.13 12.71 -47.62
N LEU A 1007 1.29 12.05 -46.82
CA LEU A 1007 0.05 11.37 -47.24
C LEU A 1007 -0.97 12.33 -47.88
N PHE A 1008 -0.94 13.61 -47.53
CA PHE A 1008 -1.73 14.64 -48.19
C PHE A 1008 -1.02 15.23 -49.42
N ALA A 1009 0.24 15.66 -49.28
CA ALA A 1009 0.94 16.40 -50.33
C ALA A 1009 1.19 15.58 -51.61
N LEU A 1010 1.57 14.29 -51.49
CA LEU A 1010 1.89 13.48 -52.66
C LEU A 1010 0.65 13.18 -53.53
N PRO A 1011 -0.48 12.67 -52.99
CA PRO A 1011 -1.68 12.47 -53.81
C PRO A 1011 -2.31 13.79 -54.27
N PHE A 1012 -2.26 14.86 -53.47
CA PHE A 1012 -2.72 16.18 -53.91
C PHE A 1012 -1.97 16.66 -55.15
N SER A 1013 -0.65 16.60 -55.12
CA SER A 1013 0.22 16.96 -56.26
C SER A 1013 -0.03 16.09 -57.48
N TYR A 1014 -0.24 14.78 -57.28
CA TYR A 1014 -0.60 13.84 -58.35
C TYR A 1014 -1.96 14.18 -58.99
N PHE A 1015 -3.01 14.40 -58.19
CA PHE A 1015 -4.35 14.70 -58.70
C PHE A 1015 -4.44 16.09 -59.35
N LEU A 1016 -3.64 17.05 -58.88
CA LEU A 1016 -3.47 18.36 -59.52
C LEU A 1016 -2.79 18.20 -60.89
N ARG A 1017 -1.64 17.48 -60.97
CA ARG A 1017 -0.95 17.20 -62.24
C ARG A 1017 -1.77 16.36 -63.22
N LYS A 1018 -2.67 15.50 -62.74
CA LYS A 1018 -3.63 14.76 -63.57
C LYS A 1018 -4.87 15.58 -63.96
N GLY A 1019 -5.00 16.82 -63.51
CA GLY A 1019 -6.14 17.69 -63.78
C GLY A 1019 -7.46 17.23 -63.13
N TYR A 1020 -7.42 16.24 -62.23
CA TYR A 1020 -8.61 15.67 -61.57
C TYR A 1020 -9.21 16.64 -60.56
N VAL A 1021 -8.42 17.57 -60.02
CA VAL A 1021 -8.89 18.58 -59.06
C VAL A 1021 -9.35 19.85 -59.78
N THR A 1022 -10.61 20.28 -59.58
CA THR A 1022 -11.07 21.60 -60.05
C THR A 1022 -10.40 22.73 -59.27
N VAL A 1023 -10.25 23.92 -59.86
CA VAL A 1023 -9.66 25.10 -59.19
C VAL A 1023 -10.32 25.39 -57.83
N ARG A 1024 -11.65 25.24 -57.74
CA ARG A 1024 -12.42 25.43 -56.50
C ARG A 1024 -12.11 24.38 -55.43
N LEU A 1025 -11.85 23.13 -55.82
CA LEU A 1025 -11.41 22.09 -54.90
C LEU A 1025 -9.93 22.30 -54.52
N GLY A 1026 -9.07 22.64 -55.49
CA GLY A 1026 -7.65 22.93 -55.28
C GLY A 1026 -7.42 24.02 -54.25
N ALA A 1027 -8.09 25.18 -54.38
CA ALA A 1027 -7.98 26.27 -53.42
C ALA A 1027 -8.36 25.85 -51.98
N LYS A 1028 -9.38 25.00 -51.82
CA LYS A 1028 -9.76 24.45 -50.50
C LYS A 1028 -8.70 23.49 -49.95
N LEU A 1029 -8.16 22.62 -50.79
CA LEU A 1029 -7.13 21.66 -50.39
C LEU A 1029 -5.81 22.35 -50.06
N CYS A 1030 -5.43 23.43 -50.75
CA CYS A 1030 -4.33 24.30 -50.36
C CYS A 1030 -4.55 24.94 -48.98
N GLY A 1031 -5.76 25.44 -48.70
CA GLY A 1031 -6.11 26.00 -47.38
C GLY A 1031 -6.03 24.96 -46.25
N LEU A 1032 -6.55 23.76 -46.47
CA LEU A 1032 -6.46 22.65 -45.51
C LEU A 1032 -5.02 22.16 -45.32
N PHE A 1033 -4.20 22.16 -46.38
CA PHE A 1033 -2.77 21.86 -46.29
C PHE A 1033 -1.99 22.91 -45.49
N ALA A 1034 -2.29 24.20 -45.70
CA ALA A 1034 -1.66 25.28 -44.92
C ALA A 1034 -2.02 25.21 -43.43
N LEU A 1035 -3.28 24.93 -43.09
CA LEU A 1035 -3.71 24.69 -41.71
C LEU A 1035 -3.05 23.43 -41.12
N GLY A 1036 -2.92 22.37 -41.91
CA GLY A 1036 -2.22 21.13 -41.54
C GLY A 1036 -0.73 21.34 -41.26
N ALA A 1037 -0.02 22.08 -42.11
CA ALA A 1037 1.37 22.47 -41.86
C ALA A 1037 1.50 23.36 -40.61
N GLY A 1038 0.53 24.26 -40.39
CA GLY A 1038 0.44 25.09 -39.19
C GLY A 1038 0.32 24.31 -37.88
N GLN A 1039 -0.18 23.07 -37.89
CA GLN A 1039 -0.25 22.23 -36.68
C GLN A 1039 1.13 22.01 -36.04
N GLY A 1040 2.19 21.88 -36.84
CA GLY A 1040 3.54 21.69 -36.32
C GLY A 1040 4.06 22.90 -35.52
N LEU A 1041 3.61 24.11 -35.89
CA LEU A 1041 3.96 25.36 -35.21
C LEU A 1041 3.11 25.56 -33.94
N ILE A 1042 1.82 25.25 -33.99
CA ILE A 1042 0.93 25.32 -32.81
C ILE A 1042 1.35 24.28 -31.77
N GLY A 1043 1.68 23.06 -32.19
CA GLY A 1043 2.20 22.01 -31.31
C GLY A 1043 3.54 22.40 -30.67
N TRP A 1044 4.48 22.97 -31.42
CA TRP A 1044 5.73 23.51 -30.85
C TRP A 1044 5.47 24.62 -29.82
N TRP A 1045 4.60 25.57 -30.15
CA TRP A 1045 4.22 26.66 -29.24
C TRP A 1045 3.56 26.15 -27.96
N MET A 1046 2.76 25.08 -28.05
CA MET A 1046 2.20 24.37 -26.91
C MET A 1046 3.29 23.71 -26.06
N VAL A 1047 4.11 22.83 -26.63
CA VAL A 1047 5.21 22.14 -25.90
C VAL A 1047 6.11 23.14 -25.19
N LYS A 1048 6.48 24.25 -25.84
CA LYS A 1048 7.32 25.29 -25.24
C LYS A 1048 6.79 25.79 -23.88
N SER A 1049 5.47 25.90 -23.68
CA SER A 1049 4.94 26.38 -22.39
C SER A 1049 5.18 25.45 -21.19
N GLY A 1050 5.38 24.15 -21.41
CA GLY A 1050 5.72 23.24 -20.31
C GLY A 1050 7.22 23.13 -20.03
N LEU A 1051 8.06 23.71 -20.89
CA LEU A 1051 9.52 23.79 -20.74
C LEU A 1051 9.97 25.16 -20.18
N GLU A 1052 9.06 26.13 -20.08
CA GLU A 1052 9.25 27.40 -19.36
C GLU A 1052 9.14 27.12 -17.84
N GLU A 1053 10.04 27.67 -17.01
CA GLU A 1053 10.06 27.36 -15.56
C GLU A 1053 8.78 27.84 -14.85
N PRO A 1054 8.19 27.02 -13.95
CA PRO A 1054 6.93 27.37 -13.28
C PRO A 1054 7.08 28.54 -12.32
N ALA A 1055 6.01 29.33 -12.16
CA ALA A 1055 6.00 30.55 -11.34
C ALA A 1055 6.16 30.32 -9.81
N SER A 1056 6.13 29.06 -9.37
CA SER A 1056 6.50 28.63 -8.02
C SER A 1056 7.01 27.19 -8.07
N GLU A 1057 7.87 26.82 -7.12
CA GLU A 1057 8.49 25.48 -7.05
C GLU A 1057 7.45 24.35 -6.87
N TYR A 1058 6.32 24.65 -6.24
CA TYR A 1058 5.21 23.73 -6.02
C TYR A 1058 4.27 23.56 -7.24
N ALA A 1059 4.40 24.39 -8.28
CA ALA A 1059 3.51 24.34 -9.44
C ALA A 1059 3.99 23.33 -10.49
N GLN A 1060 3.20 22.27 -10.69
CA GLN A 1060 3.47 21.19 -11.65
C GLN A 1060 3.72 21.73 -13.07
N PRO A 1061 4.89 21.45 -13.68
CA PRO A 1061 5.17 21.75 -15.09
C PRO A 1061 4.13 21.11 -16.03
N ARG A 1062 3.46 21.94 -16.83
CA ARG A 1062 2.46 21.48 -17.81
C ARG A 1062 2.29 22.48 -18.94
N VAL A 1063 1.87 22.00 -20.11
CA VAL A 1063 1.51 22.86 -21.23
C VAL A 1063 0.31 23.75 -20.87
N SER A 1064 0.35 25.01 -21.31
CA SER A 1064 -0.72 25.98 -21.05
C SER A 1064 -2.06 25.50 -21.63
N PRO A 1065 -3.16 25.48 -20.84
CA PRO A 1065 -4.49 25.02 -21.29
C PRO A 1065 -4.96 25.71 -22.58
N TYR A 1066 -4.72 27.01 -22.71
CA TYR A 1066 -5.03 27.79 -23.90
C TYR A 1066 -4.28 27.30 -25.16
N ARG A 1067 -3.00 26.92 -25.02
CA ARG A 1067 -2.18 26.43 -26.14
C ARG A 1067 -2.61 25.02 -26.55
N LEU A 1068 -2.97 24.15 -25.59
CA LEU A 1068 -3.55 22.82 -25.84
C LEU A 1068 -4.92 22.92 -26.53
N ALA A 1069 -5.81 23.79 -26.03
CA ALA A 1069 -7.11 24.03 -26.63
C ALA A 1069 -7.01 24.56 -28.07
N ALA A 1070 -6.08 25.49 -28.34
CA ALA A 1070 -5.81 25.95 -29.70
C ALA A 1070 -5.33 24.82 -30.63
N HIS A 1071 -4.47 23.92 -30.15
CA HIS A 1071 -3.99 22.79 -30.92
C HIS A 1071 -5.13 21.79 -31.25
N LEU A 1072 -5.87 21.33 -30.25
CA LEU A 1072 -6.95 20.35 -30.45
C LEU A 1072 -8.08 20.94 -31.31
N THR A 1073 -8.49 22.19 -31.06
CA THR A 1073 -9.53 22.88 -31.84
C THR A 1073 -9.14 23.00 -33.31
N SER A 1074 -7.89 23.36 -33.61
CA SER A 1074 -7.44 23.50 -35.00
C SER A 1074 -7.29 22.15 -35.71
N ALA A 1075 -6.89 21.09 -35.00
CA ALA A 1075 -6.97 19.71 -35.52
C ALA A 1075 -8.43 19.28 -35.83
N PHE A 1076 -9.40 19.62 -34.97
CA PHE A 1076 -10.82 19.36 -35.19
C PHE A 1076 -11.38 20.14 -36.40
N VAL A 1077 -10.94 21.39 -36.62
CA VAL A 1077 -11.29 22.18 -37.81
C VAL A 1077 -10.73 21.53 -39.09
N ILE A 1078 -9.48 21.05 -39.07
CA ILE A 1078 -8.86 20.36 -40.21
C ILE A 1078 -9.60 19.05 -40.51
N TYR A 1079 -9.88 18.22 -39.50
CA TYR A 1079 -10.69 17.01 -39.64
C TYR A 1079 -12.05 17.33 -40.29
N SER A 1080 -12.76 18.31 -39.74
CA SER A 1080 -14.10 18.72 -40.21
C SER A 1080 -14.07 19.19 -41.66
N GLY A 1081 -13.06 19.98 -42.04
CA GLY A 1081 -12.86 20.47 -43.39
C GLY A 1081 -12.51 19.38 -44.40
N LEU A 1082 -11.65 18.42 -44.01
CA LEU A 1082 -11.31 17.24 -44.82
C LEU A 1082 -12.54 16.35 -45.01
N PHE A 1083 -13.22 15.97 -43.93
CA PHE A 1083 -14.38 15.09 -43.94
C PHE A 1083 -15.55 15.70 -44.73
N TRP A 1084 -15.90 16.96 -44.51
CA TRP A 1084 -16.91 17.67 -45.30
C TRP A 1084 -16.53 17.77 -46.79
N THR A 1085 -15.24 17.89 -47.12
CA THR A 1085 -14.77 17.93 -48.51
C THR A 1085 -14.83 16.54 -49.16
N ALA A 1086 -14.44 15.47 -48.44
CA ALA A 1086 -14.60 14.08 -48.88
C ALA A 1086 -16.07 13.73 -49.14
N LEU A 1087 -16.95 14.05 -48.19
CA LEU A 1087 -18.40 13.93 -48.35
C LEU A 1087 -18.90 14.72 -49.57
N SER A 1088 -18.39 15.94 -49.82
CA SER A 1088 -18.78 16.76 -50.97
C SER A 1088 -18.28 16.24 -52.32
N VAL A 1089 -17.23 15.40 -52.33
CA VAL A 1089 -16.74 14.71 -53.53
C VAL A 1089 -17.54 13.43 -53.80
N VAL A 1090 -17.86 12.65 -52.76
CA VAL A 1090 -18.54 11.34 -52.91
C VAL A 1090 -20.07 11.47 -52.96
N MET A 1091 -20.66 12.42 -52.23
CA MET A 1091 -22.09 12.74 -52.24
C MET A 1091 -22.30 14.20 -52.66
N PRO A 1092 -22.16 14.54 -53.96
CA PRO A 1092 -22.29 15.92 -54.43
C PRO A 1092 -23.69 16.50 -54.14
N GLU A 1093 -24.74 15.70 -54.32
CA GLU A 1093 -26.12 16.03 -53.93
C GLU A 1093 -26.50 15.42 -52.57
N PRO A 1094 -27.47 16.02 -51.84
CA PRO A 1094 -28.11 15.40 -50.68
C PRO A 1094 -29.22 14.41 -51.09
N PRO A 1095 -29.66 13.49 -50.22
CA PRO A 1095 -30.79 12.60 -50.50
C PRO A 1095 -32.11 13.38 -50.66
N ALA A 1096 -32.64 13.42 -51.88
CA ALA A 1096 -33.81 14.21 -52.24
C ALA A 1096 -34.61 13.55 -53.38
N GLU A 1097 -35.53 12.65 -53.02
CA GLU A 1097 -36.43 11.95 -53.96
C GLU A 1097 -37.86 12.55 -53.97
N SER A 1098 -38.20 13.41 -53.01
CA SER A 1098 -39.48 14.11 -52.93
C SER A 1098 -39.33 15.57 -52.47
N LEU A 1099 -40.22 16.45 -52.95
CA LEU A 1099 -40.28 17.84 -52.49
C LEU A 1099 -40.67 17.96 -51.00
N ALA A 1100 -41.36 16.95 -50.45
CA ALA A 1100 -41.69 16.89 -49.03
C ALA A 1100 -40.42 16.66 -48.19
N TRP A 1101 -39.56 15.71 -48.57
CA TRP A 1101 -38.27 15.44 -47.90
C TRP A 1101 -37.32 16.64 -47.96
N VAL A 1102 -37.30 17.39 -49.07
CA VAL A 1102 -36.52 18.64 -49.18
C VAL A 1102 -37.03 19.70 -48.19
N ARG A 1103 -38.35 19.86 -48.04
CA ARG A 1103 -38.97 20.76 -47.06
C ARG A 1103 -38.72 20.30 -45.62
N GLY A 1104 -38.79 18.99 -45.36
CA GLY A 1104 -38.47 18.38 -44.08
C GLY A 1104 -37.02 18.61 -43.67
N ALA A 1105 -36.06 18.28 -44.55
CA ALA A 1105 -34.63 18.51 -44.35
C ALA A 1105 -34.31 19.99 -44.07
N ALA A 1106 -34.96 20.92 -44.78
CA ALA A 1106 -34.82 22.35 -44.53
C ALA A 1106 -35.30 22.78 -43.13
N LYS A 1107 -36.30 22.10 -42.54
CA LYS A 1107 -36.72 22.29 -41.14
C LYS A 1107 -35.70 21.68 -40.17
N VAL A 1108 -35.28 20.42 -40.39
CA VAL A 1108 -34.27 19.74 -39.56
C VAL A 1108 -32.98 20.57 -39.48
N LYS A 1109 -32.50 21.12 -40.61
CA LYS A 1109 -31.27 21.93 -40.66
C LYS A 1109 -31.27 23.15 -39.74
N ARG A 1110 -32.43 23.80 -39.53
CA ARG A 1110 -32.55 24.95 -38.62
C ARG A 1110 -32.28 24.57 -37.15
N LEU A 1111 -32.49 23.30 -36.80
CA LEU A 1111 -32.22 22.75 -35.47
C LEU A 1111 -30.84 22.07 -35.41
N ALA A 1112 -30.45 21.32 -36.44
CA ALA A 1112 -29.17 20.60 -36.47
C ALA A 1112 -27.93 21.52 -36.46
N LEU A 1113 -28.00 22.73 -37.05
CA LEU A 1113 -26.88 23.68 -37.04
C LEU A 1113 -26.51 24.21 -35.64
N PRO A 1114 -27.43 24.77 -34.83
CA PRO A 1114 -27.08 25.21 -33.47
C PRO A 1114 -26.69 24.03 -32.57
N VAL A 1115 -27.31 22.85 -32.72
CA VAL A 1115 -26.89 21.65 -31.97
C VAL A 1115 -25.45 21.24 -32.32
N SER A 1116 -25.03 21.33 -33.59
CA SER A 1116 -23.62 21.13 -33.97
C SER A 1116 -22.66 22.12 -33.33
N LEU A 1117 -23.09 23.38 -33.13
CA LEU A 1117 -22.27 24.38 -32.46
C LEU A 1117 -22.07 24.04 -30.98
N ILE A 1118 -23.15 23.63 -30.28
CA ILE A 1118 -23.08 23.21 -28.88
C ILE A 1118 -22.15 21.98 -28.73
N VAL A 1119 -22.31 20.96 -29.57
CA VAL A 1119 -21.41 19.78 -29.59
C VAL A 1119 -19.95 20.18 -29.83
N GLY A 1120 -19.70 21.13 -30.75
CA GLY A 1120 -18.36 21.66 -30.99
C GLY A 1120 -17.77 22.37 -29.77
N VAL A 1121 -18.56 23.22 -29.09
CA VAL A 1121 -18.14 23.90 -27.86
C VAL A 1121 -17.88 22.91 -26.72
N THR A 1122 -18.73 21.88 -26.54
CA THR A 1122 -18.51 20.79 -25.57
C THR A 1122 -17.20 20.05 -25.84
N ALA A 1123 -16.90 19.74 -27.11
CA ALA A 1123 -15.65 19.06 -27.47
C ALA A 1123 -14.41 19.96 -27.21
N VAL A 1124 -14.53 21.27 -27.44
CA VAL A 1124 -13.44 22.23 -27.16
C VAL A 1124 -13.24 22.46 -25.66
N SER A 1125 -14.28 22.50 -24.83
CA SER A 1125 -14.12 22.63 -23.37
C SER A 1125 -13.41 21.42 -22.74
N GLY A 1126 -13.54 20.23 -23.35
CA GLY A 1126 -12.76 19.05 -22.96
C GLY A 1126 -11.24 19.26 -23.06
N ALA A 1127 -10.77 20.14 -23.96
CA ALA A 1127 -9.34 20.49 -24.05
C ALA A 1127 -8.87 21.35 -22.85
N PHE A 1128 -9.75 22.14 -22.25
CA PHE A 1128 -9.46 22.86 -21.00
C PHE A 1128 -9.52 21.93 -19.79
N VAL A 1129 -10.42 20.94 -19.77
CA VAL A 1129 -10.43 19.88 -18.75
C VAL A 1129 -9.12 19.11 -18.77
N ALA A 1130 -8.68 18.66 -19.95
CA ALA A 1130 -7.38 18.01 -20.12
C ALA A 1130 -6.19 18.96 -19.90
N GLY A 1131 -6.34 20.26 -20.17
CA GLY A 1131 -5.29 21.27 -19.95
C GLY A 1131 -5.01 21.54 -18.47
N ASN A 1132 -6.06 21.64 -17.67
CA ASN A 1132 -5.98 21.93 -16.23
C ASN A 1132 -5.91 20.66 -15.35
N ASP A 1133 -5.84 19.47 -15.94
CA ASP A 1133 -5.94 18.17 -15.26
C ASP A 1133 -7.25 18.01 -14.47
N ALA A 1134 -8.29 18.78 -14.84
CA ALA A 1134 -9.52 18.93 -14.09
C ALA A 1134 -10.41 17.67 -14.07
N GLY A 1135 -10.05 16.62 -14.81
CA GLY A 1135 -10.67 15.30 -14.67
C GLY A 1135 -10.42 14.65 -13.29
N HIS A 1136 -9.41 15.10 -12.53
CA HIS A 1136 -9.06 14.59 -11.19
C HIS A 1136 -9.51 15.47 -10.02
N ALA A 1137 -10.31 16.54 -10.26
CA ALA A 1137 -10.69 17.48 -9.20
C ALA A 1137 -11.85 16.97 -8.32
N TYR A 1138 -12.99 16.67 -8.96
CA TYR A 1138 -14.13 16.03 -8.31
C TYR A 1138 -14.52 14.80 -9.10
N ASN A 1139 -14.36 13.61 -8.53
CA ASN A 1139 -14.58 12.34 -9.24
C ASN A 1139 -15.95 11.70 -8.92
N THR A 1140 -16.88 12.50 -8.40
CA THR A 1140 -18.30 12.16 -8.19
C THR A 1140 -19.19 12.61 -9.35
N PHE A 1141 -20.37 12.01 -9.50
CA PHE A 1141 -21.43 12.46 -10.40
C PHE A 1141 -22.81 12.11 -9.81
N PRO A 1142 -23.87 12.94 -9.93
CA PRO A 1142 -23.92 14.23 -10.64
C PRO A 1142 -23.28 15.41 -9.87
N LYS A 1143 -23.25 15.33 -8.54
CA LYS A 1143 -22.59 16.30 -7.65
C LYS A 1143 -21.08 16.40 -7.89
N MET A 1144 -20.47 17.44 -7.34
CA MET A 1144 -19.02 17.66 -7.26
C MET A 1144 -18.61 17.66 -5.79
N GLY A 1145 -18.14 16.52 -5.30
CA GLY A 1145 -18.13 16.23 -3.86
C GLY A 1145 -19.55 16.21 -3.32
N ASP A 1146 -19.77 16.83 -2.16
CA ASP A 1146 -21.08 16.94 -1.54
C ASP A 1146 -21.96 18.08 -2.10
N THR A 1147 -21.39 19.01 -2.88
CA THR A 1147 -22.12 20.17 -3.42
C THR A 1147 -22.54 19.96 -4.89
N TRP A 1148 -23.46 20.78 -5.37
CA TRP A 1148 -23.83 20.85 -6.79
C TRP A 1148 -22.94 21.80 -7.59
N ILE A 1149 -22.38 22.79 -6.90
CA ILE A 1149 -21.45 23.81 -7.37
C ILE A 1149 -20.44 23.98 -6.23
N PRO A 1150 -19.13 23.79 -6.45
CA PRO A 1150 -18.10 24.09 -5.45
C PRO A 1150 -18.02 25.58 -5.13
N ASP A 1151 -17.54 25.93 -3.93
CA ASP A 1151 -17.46 27.33 -3.49
C ASP A 1151 -16.29 28.10 -4.14
N ASP A 1152 -15.25 27.41 -4.64
CA ASP A 1152 -14.01 27.99 -5.17
C ASP A 1152 -14.13 28.51 -6.63
N ILE A 1153 -15.28 28.32 -7.29
CA ILE A 1153 -15.44 28.54 -8.75
C ILE A 1153 -15.24 29.99 -9.23
N PHE A 1154 -15.03 30.95 -8.33
CA PHE A 1154 -14.76 32.35 -8.70
C PHE A 1154 -13.50 32.93 -8.07
N ASP A 1155 -12.63 32.11 -7.48
CA ASP A 1155 -11.46 32.57 -6.72
C ASP A 1155 -10.44 33.33 -7.57
N LEU A 1156 -10.14 32.85 -8.79
CA LEU A 1156 -9.17 33.51 -9.65
C LEU A 1156 -9.68 34.87 -10.10
N LYS A 1157 -8.83 35.91 -9.98
CA LYS A 1157 -9.10 37.25 -10.51
C LYS A 1157 -8.22 37.55 -11.72
N PRO A 1158 -8.71 38.31 -12.74
CA PRO A 1158 -10.11 38.69 -12.95
C PRO A 1158 -11.00 37.46 -13.20
N VAL A 1159 -12.29 37.57 -12.86
CA VAL A 1159 -13.27 36.46 -12.79
C VAL A 1159 -13.33 35.60 -14.06
N ILE A 1160 -13.09 36.20 -15.24
CA ILE A 1160 -13.06 35.51 -16.53
C ILE A 1160 -12.04 34.36 -16.60
N ARG A 1161 -10.98 34.38 -15.78
CA ARG A 1161 -9.98 33.30 -15.74
C ARG A 1161 -10.55 31.99 -15.22
N ASN A 1162 -11.57 32.01 -14.36
CA ASN A 1162 -12.08 30.77 -13.75
C ASN A 1162 -12.58 29.77 -14.81
N PHE A 1163 -13.35 30.24 -15.80
CA PHE A 1163 -13.88 29.47 -16.93
C PHE A 1163 -12.81 28.81 -17.84
N PHE A 1164 -11.51 29.07 -17.62
CA PHE A 1164 -10.41 28.52 -18.43
C PHE A 1164 -9.21 28.00 -17.61
N GLU A 1165 -9.05 28.44 -16.35
CA GLU A 1165 -7.89 28.17 -15.48
C GLU A 1165 -8.27 27.68 -14.07
N ASN A 1166 -9.49 27.91 -13.56
CA ASN A 1166 -9.91 27.32 -12.30
C ASN A 1166 -10.40 25.89 -12.57
N THR A 1167 -9.74 24.93 -11.95
CA THR A 1167 -9.93 23.50 -12.17
C THR A 1167 -11.39 23.08 -11.98
N SER A 1168 -12.02 23.53 -10.89
CA SER A 1168 -13.38 23.23 -10.48
C SER A 1168 -14.41 23.78 -11.47
N THR A 1169 -14.24 25.04 -11.89
CA THR A 1169 -15.10 25.75 -12.85
C THR A 1169 -15.03 25.09 -14.22
N VAL A 1170 -13.82 24.80 -14.71
CA VAL A 1170 -13.59 24.13 -16.00
C VAL A 1170 -14.22 22.73 -16.01
N GLN A 1171 -14.20 22.00 -14.88
CA GLN A 1171 -14.89 20.72 -14.77
C GLN A 1171 -16.42 20.88 -14.76
N LEU A 1172 -16.95 21.86 -14.03
CA LEU A 1172 -18.38 22.18 -13.93
C LEU A 1172 -18.97 22.61 -15.29
N ASP A 1173 -18.30 23.53 -16.00
CA ASP A 1173 -18.67 23.99 -17.34
C ASP A 1173 -18.77 22.82 -18.32
N HIS A 1174 -17.78 21.90 -18.30
CA HIS A 1174 -17.78 20.74 -19.19
C HIS A 1174 -18.91 19.76 -18.86
N ARG A 1175 -19.22 19.52 -17.56
CA ARG A 1175 -20.39 18.73 -17.13
C ARG A 1175 -21.70 19.35 -17.65
N ILE A 1176 -21.88 20.65 -17.49
CA ILE A 1176 -23.08 21.39 -17.93
C ILE A 1176 -23.21 21.33 -19.46
N LEU A 1177 -22.11 21.55 -20.20
CA LEU A 1177 -22.07 21.48 -21.66
C LEU A 1177 -22.36 20.07 -22.19
N ALA A 1178 -21.91 19.01 -21.51
CA ALA A 1178 -22.18 17.62 -21.89
C ALA A 1178 -23.67 17.27 -21.77
N ILE A 1179 -24.30 17.64 -20.64
CA ILE A 1179 -25.75 17.43 -20.44
C ILE A 1179 -26.55 18.31 -21.40
N THR A 1180 -26.17 19.56 -21.61
CA THR A 1180 -26.80 20.47 -22.59
C THR A 1180 -26.74 19.89 -24.01
N SER A 1181 -25.60 19.34 -24.42
CA SER A 1181 -25.44 18.63 -25.71
C SER A 1181 -26.42 17.45 -25.83
N LEU A 1182 -26.50 16.58 -24.81
CA LEU A 1182 -27.40 15.43 -24.82
C LEU A 1182 -28.87 15.85 -24.89
N THR A 1183 -29.29 16.83 -24.09
CA THR A 1183 -30.66 17.38 -24.11
C THR A 1183 -31.00 18.02 -25.46
N ALA A 1184 -30.07 18.80 -26.05
CA ALA A 1184 -30.28 19.45 -27.35
C ALA A 1184 -30.38 18.43 -28.50
N ILE A 1185 -29.63 17.33 -28.44
CA ILE A 1185 -29.69 16.20 -29.39
C ILE A 1185 -31.00 15.41 -29.22
N GLY A 1186 -31.42 15.15 -27.97
CA GLY A 1186 -32.72 14.52 -27.67
C GLY A 1186 -33.90 15.36 -28.17
N ALA A 1187 -33.84 16.68 -27.99
CA ALA A 1187 -34.83 17.63 -28.52
C ALA A 1187 -34.86 17.63 -30.07
N LEU A 1188 -33.70 17.63 -30.73
CA LEU A 1188 -33.58 17.51 -32.18
C LEU A 1188 -34.28 16.23 -32.69
N TRP A 1189 -34.05 15.08 -32.07
CA TRP A 1189 -34.76 13.84 -32.40
C TRP A 1189 -36.28 13.95 -32.16
N TRP A 1190 -36.68 14.45 -30.98
CA TRP A 1190 -38.10 14.56 -30.59
C TRP A 1190 -38.94 15.46 -31.52
N PHE A 1191 -38.42 16.62 -31.91
CA PHE A 1191 -39.12 17.56 -32.79
C PHE A 1191 -39.13 17.12 -34.26
N THR A 1192 -38.18 16.29 -34.68
CA THR A 1192 -38.05 15.84 -36.08
C THR A 1192 -38.75 14.51 -36.38
N ARG A 1193 -39.06 13.68 -35.36
CA ARG A 1193 -39.67 12.34 -35.53
C ARG A 1193 -40.99 12.29 -36.31
N LYS A 1194 -41.73 13.41 -36.39
CA LYS A 1194 -43.00 13.59 -37.14
C LYS A 1194 -42.83 14.31 -38.48
N LEU A 1195 -41.61 14.69 -38.88
CA LEU A 1195 -41.36 15.29 -40.19
C LEU A 1195 -41.21 14.19 -41.25
N ASP A 1196 -41.74 14.44 -42.45
CA ASP A 1196 -41.45 13.61 -43.61
C ASP A 1196 -40.04 13.94 -44.14
N ILE A 1197 -39.11 13.00 -43.94
CA ILE A 1197 -37.69 13.13 -44.27
C ILE A 1197 -37.12 11.77 -44.73
N HIS A 1198 -36.14 11.83 -45.63
CA HIS A 1198 -35.47 10.66 -46.20
C HIS A 1198 -34.97 9.69 -45.11
N PRO A 1199 -35.19 8.35 -45.22
CA PRO A 1199 -34.88 7.39 -44.17
C PRO A 1199 -33.45 7.45 -43.61
N ALA A 1200 -32.43 7.69 -44.46
CA ALA A 1200 -31.05 7.84 -44.00
C ALA A 1200 -30.85 9.05 -43.07
N VAL A 1201 -31.59 10.16 -43.25
CA VAL A 1201 -31.54 11.32 -42.35
C VAL A 1201 -32.17 10.97 -41.00
N LYS A 1202 -33.30 10.26 -41.00
CA LYS A 1202 -33.95 9.75 -39.77
C LYS A 1202 -33.04 8.78 -39.01
N SER A 1203 -32.33 7.91 -39.73
CA SER A 1203 -31.32 7.00 -39.16
C SER A 1203 -30.14 7.77 -38.55
N LEU A 1204 -29.59 8.77 -39.26
CA LEU A 1204 -28.49 9.61 -38.75
C LEU A 1204 -28.87 10.35 -37.47
N ILE A 1205 -30.08 10.91 -37.36
CA ILE A 1205 -30.54 11.59 -36.13
C ILE A 1205 -30.65 10.57 -34.97
N GLY A 1206 -31.08 9.34 -35.22
CA GLY A 1206 -31.06 8.26 -34.22
C GLY A 1206 -29.64 7.86 -33.80
N ALA A 1207 -28.71 7.75 -34.75
CA ALA A 1207 -27.30 7.48 -34.48
C ALA A 1207 -26.63 8.62 -33.68
N THR A 1208 -27.01 9.88 -33.92
CA THR A 1208 -26.58 11.02 -33.10
C THR A 1208 -27.01 10.84 -31.64
N VAL A 1209 -28.27 10.44 -31.37
CA VAL A 1209 -28.75 10.21 -29.99
C VAL A 1209 -27.96 9.08 -29.33
N GLY A 1210 -27.76 7.96 -30.03
CA GLY A 1210 -26.99 6.82 -29.51
C GLY A 1210 -25.53 7.18 -29.19
N MET A 1211 -24.86 7.88 -30.09
CA MET A 1211 -23.48 8.35 -29.86
C MET A 1211 -23.40 9.43 -28.79
N ALA A 1212 -24.40 10.30 -28.65
CA ALA A 1212 -24.43 11.31 -27.59
C ALA A 1212 -24.61 10.67 -26.19
N ALA A 1213 -25.49 9.67 -26.08
CA ALA A 1213 -25.64 8.90 -24.86
C ALA A 1213 -24.34 8.16 -24.52
N LEU A 1214 -23.73 7.46 -25.49
CA LEU A 1214 -22.43 6.80 -25.32
C LEU A 1214 -21.33 7.80 -24.92
N GLN A 1215 -21.30 9.00 -25.50
CA GLN A 1215 -20.30 10.01 -25.20
C GLN A 1215 -20.41 10.55 -23.77
N VAL A 1216 -21.64 10.80 -23.29
CA VAL A 1216 -21.88 11.21 -21.91
C VAL A 1216 -21.56 10.08 -20.94
N SER A 1217 -21.95 8.83 -21.26
CA SER A 1217 -21.55 7.67 -20.45
C SER A 1217 -20.03 7.50 -20.38
N LEU A 1218 -19.31 7.61 -21.51
CA LEU A 1218 -17.84 7.58 -21.53
C LEU A 1218 -17.23 8.72 -20.69
N GLY A 1219 -17.85 9.90 -20.69
CA GLY A 1219 -17.39 11.03 -19.87
C GLY A 1219 -17.57 10.77 -18.39
N ILE A 1220 -18.74 10.25 -18.00
CA ILE A 1220 -19.03 9.85 -16.62
C ILE A 1220 -18.14 8.68 -16.18
N SER A 1221 -17.88 7.68 -17.02
CA SER A 1221 -16.93 6.60 -16.70
C SER A 1221 -15.48 7.11 -16.57
N THR A 1222 -15.03 7.97 -17.48
CA THR A 1222 -13.69 8.61 -17.38
C THR A 1222 -13.57 9.40 -16.07
N LEU A 1223 -14.63 10.09 -15.67
CA LEU A 1223 -14.72 10.87 -14.43
C LEU A 1223 -14.72 9.99 -13.18
N LEU A 1224 -15.62 9.02 -13.09
CA LEU A 1224 -15.78 8.16 -11.90
C LEU A 1224 -14.58 7.22 -11.69
N SER A 1225 -13.83 6.89 -12.74
CA SER A 1225 -12.65 6.02 -12.67
C SER A 1225 -11.31 6.77 -12.61
N TYR A 1226 -11.29 8.06 -12.24
CA TYR A 1226 -10.06 8.87 -12.09
C TYR A 1226 -9.20 9.00 -13.37
N VAL A 1227 -9.85 9.19 -14.51
CA VAL A 1227 -9.25 9.46 -15.84
C VAL A 1227 -8.25 8.39 -16.34
N PRO A 1228 -8.63 7.09 -16.43
CA PRO A 1228 -7.74 6.08 -17.01
C PRO A 1228 -7.42 6.41 -18.46
N VAL A 1229 -6.16 6.25 -18.88
CA VAL A 1229 -5.68 6.63 -20.22
C VAL A 1229 -6.56 6.06 -21.35
N SER A 1230 -7.03 4.82 -21.19
CA SER A 1230 -7.94 4.13 -22.10
C SER A 1230 -9.31 4.84 -22.21
N LEU A 1231 -9.96 5.16 -21.09
CA LEU A 1231 -11.26 5.82 -21.05
C LEU A 1231 -11.18 7.28 -21.51
N GLY A 1232 -10.17 8.04 -21.07
CA GLY A 1232 -9.95 9.42 -21.50
C GLY A 1232 -9.71 9.51 -23.01
N THR A 1233 -8.91 8.60 -23.56
CA THR A 1233 -8.67 8.51 -25.01
C THR A 1233 -9.93 8.07 -25.77
N ALA A 1234 -10.70 7.11 -25.23
CA ALA A 1234 -11.97 6.68 -25.82
C ALA A 1234 -13.03 7.80 -25.81
N HIS A 1235 -13.08 8.61 -24.75
CA HIS A 1235 -13.95 9.78 -24.66
C HIS A 1235 -13.54 10.86 -25.67
N GLN A 1236 -12.23 11.11 -25.87
CA GLN A 1236 -11.76 12.03 -26.92
C GLN A 1236 -12.08 11.52 -28.33
N ALA A 1237 -11.92 10.21 -28.58
CA ALA A 1237 -12.32 9.58 -29.84
C ALA A 1237 -13.85 9.64 -30.08
N GLY A 1238 -14.64 9.45 -29.02
CA GLY A 1238 -16.10 9.55 -29.06
C GLY A 1238 -16.58 10.99 -29.32
N ALA A 1239 -15.91 12.00 -28.74
CA ALA A 1239 -16.22 13.42 -28.99
C ALA A 1239 -16.06 13.75 -30.48
N LEU A 1240 -14.94 13.32 -31.08
CA LEU A 1240 -14.70 13.50 -32.51
C LEU A 1240 -15.70 12.68 -33.35
N THR A 1241 -16.05 11.47 -32.93
CA THR A 1241 -17.05 10.62 -33.61
C THR A 1241 -18.45 11.23 -33.61
N LEU A 1242 -18.89 11.80 -32.49
CA LEU A 1242 -20.16 12.52 -32.39
C LEU A 1242 -20.18 13.74 -33.33
N LEU A 1243 -19.07 14.48 -33.40
CA LEU A 1243 -18.87 15.56 -34.35
C LEU A 1243 -18.92 15.05 -35.81
N THR A 1244 -18.30 13.91 -36.13
CA THR A 1244 -18.37 13.26 -37.46
C THR A 1244 -19.81 12.97 -37.88
N ILE A 1245 -20.63 12.40 -36.99
CA ILE A 1245 -22.06 12.12 -37.26
C ILE A 1245 -22.83 13.44 -37.46
N MET A 1246 -22.57 14.46 -36.64
CA MET A 1246 -23.20 15.78 -36.81
C MET A 1246 -22.81 16.50 -38.11
N ILE A 1247 -21.56 16.34 -38.58
CA ILE A 1247 -21.10 16.87 -39.87
C ILE A 1247 -21.79 16.12 -41.03
N LEU A 1248 -21.88 14.79 -40.95
CA LEU A 1248 -22.60 13.95 -41.93
C LEU A 1248 -24.10 14.27 -41.99
N LEU A 1249 -24.74 14.50 -40.83
CA LEU A 1249 -26.12 14.98 -40.75
C LEU A 1249 -26.28 16.35 -41.44
N ASN A 1250 -25.46 17.34 -41.09
CA ASN A 1250 -25.54 18.66 -41.73
C ASN A 1250 -25.18 18.65 -43.23
N HIS A 1251 -24.40 17.66 -43.70
CA HIS A 1251 -24.06 17.47 -45.11
C HIS A 1251 -25.22 16.85 -45.91
N THR A 1252 -25.90 15.85 -45.34
CA THR A 1252 -27.12 15.27 -45.95
C THR A 1252 -28.32 16.22 -45.91
N LEU A 1253 -28.32 17.20 -45.00
CA LEU A 1253 -29.32 18.28 -44.89
C LEU A 1253 -29.02 19.52 -45.77
N ARG A 1254 -28.06 19.46 -46.71
CA ARG A 1254 -27.81 20.57 -47.66
C ARG A 1254 -29.04 20.84 -48.54
N LYS A 1255 -29.12 22.05 -49.10
CA LYS A 1255 -30.09 22.35 -50.17
C LYS A 1255 -29.63 21.61 -51.45
N PRO A 1256 -30.50 20.85 -52.14
CA PRO A 1256 -30.15 20.24 -53.43
C PRO A 1256 -29.89 21.31 -54.51
N SER A 1257 -29.21 20.94 -55.59
CA SER A 1257 -28.98 21.85 -56.71
C SER A 1257 -30.26 22.27 -57.44
N ALA A 1258 -30.19 23.37 -58.19
CA ALA A 1258 -31.28 23.84 -59.02
C ALA A 1258 -31.67 22.85 -60.13
N SER A 1259 -30.77 21.97 -60.57
CA SER A 1259 -31.08 20.89 -61.52
C SER A 1259 -31.81 19.74 -60.84
N LEU A 1260 -31.35 19.24 -59.68
CA LEU A 1260 -32.06 18.18 -58.95
C LEU A 1260 -33.45 18.64 -58.46
N LEU A 1261 -33.60 19.90 -58.07
CA LEU A 1261 -34.91 20.50 -57.72
C LEU A 1261 -35.86 20.63 -58.93
N LYS A 1262 -35.35 20.71 -60.17
CA LYS A 1262 -36.14 20.75 -61.41
C LYS A 1262 -36.53 19.35 -61.91
N SER A 1263 -35.73 18.32 -61.62
CA SER A 1263 -36.03 16.93 -62.01
C SER A 1263 -36.91 16.17 -61.00
N LEU A 1264 -37.20 16.76 -59.83
CA LEU A 1264 -38.12 16.18 -58.85
C LEU A 1264 -39.58 16.26 -59.34
N PRO A 1265 -40.40 15.21 -59.14
CA PRO A 1265 -41.83 15.25 -59.44
C PRO A 1265 -42.50 16.44 -58.74
N GLN A 1266 -43.06 17.35 -59.54
CA GLN A 1266 -43.77 18.51 -59.01
C GLN A 1266 -45.15 18.06 -58.51
N ALA A 1267 -45.19 17.68 -57.23
CA ALA A 1267 -46.41 17.23 -56.55
C ALA A 1267 -47.58 18.21 -56.80
N VAL A 1268 -48.66 17.66 -57.34
CA VAL A 1268 -49.83 18.41 -57.83
C VAL A 1268 -50.54 19.13 -56.66
N LYS A 1269 -51.25 20.22 -56.98
CA LYS A 1269 -52.01 21.04 -56.02
C LYS A 1269 -53.11 20.25 -55.28
N THR A 1270 -53.59 20.87 -54.19
CA THR A 1270 -54.68 20.46 -53.28
C THR A 1270 -54.32 19.35 -52.28
N ALA A 1271 -54.85 19.34 -51.06
CA ALA A 1271 -55.86 20.23 -50.44
C ALA A 1271 -55.28 21.09 -49.28
N LEU A 1272 -56.18 21.72 -48.52
CA LEU A 1272 -55.93 22.56 -47.33
C LEU A 1272 -55.36 21.75 -46.15
#